data_AF-A0A1Y2GXR5-F1
#
_entry.id   AF-A0A1Y2GXR5-F1
#
_cell.length_a   1.000
_cell.length_b   1.000
_cell.length_c   1.000
_cell.angle_alpha   90.00
_cell.angle_beta   90.00
_cell.angle_gamma   90.00
#
_symmetry.space_group_name_H-M   'P 1'
#
loop_
_entity.id
_entity.type
_entity.pdbx_description
1 polymer ?
#
loop_
_entity_poly.entity_id
_entity_poly.type
_entity_poly.pdbx_seq_one_letter_code
_entity_poly.pdbx_strand_id
1 'polypeptide(L)'
;MTFMLGNTSNSTKTEFRSKSRILFVFLIIITVFFVLGAQVEWVPYLSYSSSPSEKSDGILLEEEPLHKGSNHVSIPRPQSLDPSPLIPSQSVPAPVHSTTPIGGHDGSDTDGKNSQSTVAEDDINNSNGNGNEHEYDPAPSRQLDGNKERNPFLSMIPDRPPMEGEKFLAYLPHSGFHNQLITLENALRLAAYLNRTLLLPPLHLSHKLQALLWKEPPILLQQWAERNRTDVGYCREIDTSAWPRKTKKQREAMTEIERKTERECLFYHSWTVTPWTYFYNIPKLLAGVVDAVPGQTEPIRVFNRPVMSLDWLYEHLEIKDPDTEVYFYNDTSRYAYRIVDDSEVDYGNMPETEEQRLEREREEMIKQGFSPHMIEFLGRYDRELLLTDIQKRPEKVLHFGSLFATDRVDAQSEKNKALQNYIYHGMELWNQAILDATNLAEEQINFWKNQTGRAAPGFLGVHFRTEDGFFEKLVPRNLQRIIAWLGEMSKRDRTTYMAGKRATMSRASSPVVTRRQEYTVPPFLERCAESPPESPMIFMATDVHRPRESPILQDLLDQYPCTMFLSDFTESIAILDSIRNPVDGVHMLPYMIALMDANLAAKGREFQGTERSTFTAYIFERVNRMAKYTFDENGDTFNYFVLTTLAIILLPATYLTIFKKTVVAARKVHCSCDACKRKASRAVAPRKSSGVAYITPSPEVIKWNPFDILGIPDNATPKQIKSAYRGLSKIWHPDKVKADKRDEADAKMAEINKAYETLTDDATRENWEKYGHPDGSRSSMTMSIALPPWLVEAHNNFWVLSAYGIVCGLMLPYFIGKWWYRSGNFTKDKIRTKTMGTFFKKIKETSSPKEIVEILALADEFKEDIVSRPTDEAALEKLCLEVNKALESRNGEKFEYTKKTMNLPALKALTLLYAHTLNMAVEDKDLAQDQADIIVKTLHLIHGMIQISTARQWLSVSLSLMEMSQILVQGLYFHDSPLQQLPFINVDAVKALKGKSQIKTVSRFMDLDREDRVALLKGNITDDQVDQVATVAKQYPELKVLKAFFKVAGDNIITPGSLCTFVLKVRAVVPGEDEEEEPVKPAKDNVDALFEGDVDSEEDEDGNIKPKNKVKATAPAVHAPYFPGEKKPFWWVILGDHKNNRIVVPPTKVTDITSTPSSVRVQFQAPPHPGQYSFNLFIKSDSILGSDILQDMTLTVLDASQLPPEPEIDDDISEPDEDSIAGQMALLKEQGLAAAAIGGGTKGPAPGGKGKGKAKAPETDSDSDSDSD
;
A
#
# COMPACT_ATOMS: atom_id res chain seq x y z
N MET A 1 10.81 18.06 -25.09
CA MET A 1 12.11 18.62 -24.66
C MET A 1 12.72 19.62 -25.67
N THR A 2 12.26 19.66 -26.93
CA THR A 2 12.94 20.34 -28.06
C THR A 2 12.67 21.85 -28.21
N PHE A 3 11.74 22.45 -27.45
CA PHE A 3 11.36 23.87 -27.60
C PHE A 3 12.17 24.86 -26.73
N MET A 4 13.28 24.41 -26.14
CA MET A 4 14.08 25.17 -25.16
C MET A 4 15.40 25.74 -25.71
N LEU A 5 15.60 25.77 -27.04
CA LEU A 5 16.81 26.28 -27.71
C LEU A 5 16.51 27.50 -28.62
N GLY A 6 15.69 28.42 -28.13
CA GLY A 6 15.45 29.73 -28.75
C GLY A 6 16.26 30.84 -28.05
N ASN A 7 17.15 31.51 -28.80
CA ASN A 7 18.00 32.59 -28.30
C ASN A 7 17.19 33.82 -27.84
N THR A 8 17.33 34.23 -26.58
CA THR A 8 17.20 35.64 -26.17
C THR A 8 18.24 35.98 -25.11
N SER A 9 19.16 36.89 -25.41
CA SER A 9 20.14 37.41 -24.46
C SER A 9 19.49 38.42 -23.51
N ASN A 10 19.77 38.28 -22.21
CA ASN A 10 20.15 39.43 -21.37
C ASN A 10 20.70 38.98 -20.01
N SER A 11 21.67 39.75 -19.50
CA SER A 11 22.48 39.41 -18.34
C SER A 11 21.78 39.67 -16.99
N THR A 12 22.33 39.10 -15.91
CA THR A 12 22.00 39.34 -14.49
C THR A 12 20.66 38.77 -13.94
N LYS A 13 20.61 37.45 -13.64
CA LYS A 13 19.79 36.80 -12.58
C LYS A 13 19.93 35.25 -12.59
N THR A 14 21.13 34.74 -12.33
CA THR A 14 21.47 33.32 -12.52
C THR A 14 21.44 32.45 -11.25
N GLU A 15 21.66 33.00 -10.05
CA GLU A 15 21.90 32.16 -8.86
C GLU A 15 20.62 31.64 -8.18
N PHE A 16 19.57 32.47 -8.08
CA PHE A 16 18.35 32.10 -7.35
C PHE A 16 17.39 31.17 -8.13
N ARG A 17 17.55 31.07 -9.47
CA ARG A 17 16.73 30.18 -10.32
C ARG A 17 17.16 28.71 -10.28
N SER A 18 18.38 28.41 -9.81
CA SER A 18 18.89 27.04 -9.69
C SER A 18 18.14 26.24 -8.63
N LYS A 19 18.06 26.77 -7.39
CA LYS A 19 17.48 26.05 -6.25
C LYS A 19 15.99 25.72 -6.40
N SER A 20 15.19 26.62 -6.99
CA SER A 20 13.77 26.33 -7.27
C SER A 20 13.57 25.35 -8.44
N ARG A 21 14.47 25.30 -9.43
CA ARG A 21 14.43 24.28 -10.49
C ARG A 21 14.76 22.90 -9.93
N ILE A 22 15.80 22.80 -9.09
CA ILE A 22 16.13 21.57 -8.39
C ILE A 22 14.94 21.12 -7.53
N LEU A 23 14.36 22.02 -6.72
CA LEU A 23 13.20 21.68 -5.87
C LEU A 23 11.97 21.23 -6.67
N PHE A 24 11.68 21.86 -7.82
CA PHE A 24 10.57 21.45 -8.69
C PHE A 24 10.81 20.09 -9.36
N VAL A 25 12.02 19.84 -9.84
CA VAL A 25 12.41 18.51 -10.37
C VAL A 25 12.39 17.46 -9.25
N PHE A 26 12.85 17.80 -8.04
CA PHE A 26 12.77 16.92 -6.87
C PHE A 26 11.32 16.63 -6.46
N LEU A 27 10.42 17.62 -6.55
CA LEU A 27 8.99 17.42 -6.31
C LEU A 27 8.36 16.52 -7.37
N ILE A 28 8.63 16.73 -8.66
CA ILE A 28 8.16 15.81 -9.72
C ILE A 28 8.70 14.39 -9.49
N ILE A 29 9.99 14.24 -9.20
CA ILE A 29 10.63 12.95 -8.94
C ILE A 29 10.01 12.27 -7.71
N ILE A 30 9.81 13.01 -6.60
CA ILE A 30 9.13 12.47 -5.41
C ILE A 30 7.68 12.13 -5.70
N THR A 31 6.93 12.96 -6.43
CA THR A 31 5.53 12.66 -6.77
C THR A 31 5.43 11.43 -7.68
N VAL A 32 6.31 11.29 -8.68
CA VAL A 32 6.39 10.10 -9.54
C VAL A 32 6.77 8.86 -8.72
N PHE A 33 7.75 8.94 -7.81
CA PHE A 33 8.11 7.79 -6.97
C PHE A 33 7.09 7.47 -5.87
N PHE A 34 6.39 8.46 -5.31
CA PHE A 34 5.32 8.25 -4.34
C PHE A 34 4.09 7.62 -5.01
N VAL A 35 3.79 7.98 -6.26
CA VAL A 35 2.78 7.32 -7.10
C VAL A 35 3.20 5.90 -7.46
N LEU A 36 4.45 5.68 -7.87
CA LEU A 36 4.97 4.33 -8.19
C LEU A 36 4.97 3.41 -6.97
N GLY A 37 5.29 3.91 -5.77
CA GLY A 37 5.16 3.14 -4.53
C GLY A 37 3.69 2.87 -4.18
N ALA A 38 2.84 3.90 -4.17
CA ALA A 38 1.43 3.76 -3.83
C ALA A 38 0.67 2.82 -4.79
N GLN A 39 0.94 2.85 -6.11
CA GLN A 39 0.30 1.93 -7.06
C GLN A 39 0.84 0.49 -7.01
N VAL A 40 1.99 0.23 -6.37
CA VAL A 40 2.49 -1.14 -6.17
C VAL A 40 1.98 -1.75 -4.86
N GLU A 41 1.74 -0.95 -3.82
CA GLU A 41 1.32 -1.46 -2.50
C GLU A 41 -0.19 -1.34 -2.19
N TRP A 42 -0.93 -0.39 -2.77
CA TRP A 42 -2.33 -0.09 -2.36
C TRP A 42 -3.44 -0.68 -3.25
N VAL A 43 -3.10 -1.37 -4.34
CA VAL A 43 -4.10 -1.99 -5.24
C VAL A 43 -5.06 -2.99 -4.57
N PRO A 44 -4.69 -3.74 -3.50
CA PRO A 44 -5.65 -4.66 -2.86
C PRO A 44 -6.81 -4.01 -2.09
N TYR A 45 -6.75 -2.72 -1.75
CA TYR A 45 -7.57 -2.15 -0.66
C TYR A 45 -8.61 -1.07 -1.04
N LEU A 46 -8.76 -0.71 -2.33
CA LEU A 46 -9.68 0.37 -2.77
C LEU A 46 -10.91 -0.11 -3.55
N SER A 47 -11.33 -1.37 -3.38
CA SER A 47 -12.60 -1.90 -3.90
C SER A 47 -13.80 -1.67 -2.96
N TYR A 48 -13.57 -1.33 -1.69
CA TYR A 48 -14.61 -1.24 -0.65
C TYR A 48 -14.99 0.20 -0.29
N SER A 49 -15.83 0.84 -1.12
CA SER A 49 -17.01 1.58 -0.64
C SER A 49 -17.84 2.15 -1.81
N SER A 50 -19.11 1.75 -1.89
CA SER A 50 -20.13 2.57 -2.51
C SER A 50 -21.42 2.42 -1.71
N SER A 51 -21.87 3.52 -1.11
CA SER A 51 -23.12 3.59 -0.37
C SER A 51 -24.29 3.79 -1.34
N PRO A 52 -25.43 3.10 -1.16
CA PRO A 52 -26.62 3.36 -1.96
C PRO A 52 -27.33 4.63 -1.48
N SER A 53 -27.71 5.49 -2.43
CA SER A 53 -28.47 6.72 -2.18
C SER A 53 -29.99 6.50 -2.24
N GLU A 54 -30.71 7.24 -1.40
CA GLU A 54 -32.17 7.39 -1.36
C GLU A 54 -32.89 7.36 -2.73
N LYS A 55 -34.06 6.70 -2.83
CA LYS A 55 -35.37 7.40 -2.81
C LYS A 55 -36.65 6.56 -3.00
N SER A 56 -37.72 7.18 -2.47
CA SER A 56 -39.14 7.18 -2.89
C SER A 56 -40.08 6.05 -2.49
N ASP A 57 -41.21 6.51 -1.92
CA ASP A 57 -42.37 5.78 -1.40
C ASP A 57 -43.19 5.05 -2.48
N GLY A 58 -43.91 3.98 -2.08
CA GLY A 58 -44.61 3.12 -3.02
C GLY A 58 -45.70 2.18 -2.47
N ILE A 59 -46.58 2.69 -1.58
CA ILE A 59 -47.99 2.28 -1.38
C ILE A 59 -48.33 0.79 -1.13
N LEU A 60 -48.93 0.53 0.04
CA LEU A 60 -49.62 -0.71 0.44
C LEU A 60 -50.71 -1.19 -0.54
N LEU A 61 -50.79 -2.51 -0.74
CA LEU A 61 -52.05 -3.26 -0.74
C LEU A 61 -51.85 -4.65 -0.10
N GLU A 62 -52.73 -4.99 0.85
CA GLU A 62 -52.86 -6.30 1.49
C GLU A 62 -53.70 -7.24 0.62
N GLU A 63 -53.40 -8.55 0.57
CA GLU A 63 -54.42 -9.62 0.57
C GLU A 63 -53.84 -10.90 1.25
N GLU A 64 -54.69 -11.61 1.99
CA GLU A 64 -54.37 -12.75 2.88
C GLU A 64 -54.73 -14.13 2.24
N PRO A 65 -54.42 -15.29 2.89
CA PRO A 65 -54.04 -16.51 2.18
C PRO A 65 -55.14 -17.57 2.00
N LEU A 66 -54.83 -18.66 1.26
CA LEU A 66 -55.61 -19.89 1.31
C LEU A 66 -54.76 -21.18 1.41
N HIS A 67 -55.08 -22.02 2.39
CA HIS A 67 -54.44 -23.32 2.67
C HIS A 67 -54.83 -24.46 1.72
N LYS A 68 -53.89 -25.41 1.52
CA LYS A 68 -53.99 -26.91 1.60
C LYS A 68 -52.98 -27.53 0.61
N GLY A 69 -52.32 -28.66 0.90
CA GLY A 69 -52.30 -29.50 2.10
C GLY A 69 -51.36 -30.69 1.88
N SER A 70 -50.83 -31.26 2.97
CA SER A 70 -49.90 -32.40 2.93
C SER A 70 -50.52 -33.68 2.35
N ASN A 71 -49.71 -34.52 1.69
CA ASN A 71 -49.89 -35.97 1.69
C ASN A 71 -48.55 -36.69 1.47
N HIS A 72 -48.10 -37.44 2.48
CA HIS A 72 -47.05 -38.44 2.33
C HIS A 72 -47.58 -39.67 1.57
N VAL A 73 -46.79 -40.21 0.64
CA VAL A 73 -46.94 -41.58 0.15
C VAL A 73 -45.55 -42.23 0.01
N SER A 74 -45.39 -43.40 0.64
CA SER A 74 -44.16 -44.21 0.67
C SER A 74 -44.24 -45.40 -0.33
N ILE A 75 -43.25 -46.34 -0.28
CA ILE A 75 -43.23 -47.71 -0.90
C ILE A 75 -42.52 -47.77 -2.30
N PRO A 76 -41.66 -48.77 -2.65
CA PRO A 76 -40.71 -49.60 -1.85
C PRO A 76 -39.33 -49.87 -2.56
N ARG A 77 -38.45 -50.70 -1.95
CA ARG A 77 -37.30 -51.39 -2.62
C ARG A 77 -37.69 -52.78 -3.16
N PRO A 78 -37.04 -53.26 -4.24
CA PRO A 78 -36.71 -54.67 -4.49
C PRO A 78 -35.17 -54.88 -4.42
N GLN A 79 -34.62 -55.71 -3.52
CA GLN A 79 -34.47 -57.18 -3.53
C GLN A 79 -33.37 -57.75 -4.47
N SER A 80 -32.48 -58.52 -3.86
CA SER A 80 -31.27 -59.17 -4.38
C SER A 80 -31.46 -60.67 -4.64
N LEU A 81 -30.59 -61.28 -5.48
CA LEU A 81 -30.45 -62.74 -5.62
C LEU A 81 -28.98 -63.14 -5.89
N ASP A 82 -28.55 -64.25 -5.27
CA ASP A 82 -27.15 -64.73 -5.17
C ASP A 82 -26.61 -65.54 -6.37
N PRO A 83 -25.27 -65.77 -6.45
CA PRO A 83 -24.61 -66.71 -7.37
C PRO A 83 -23.97 -67.95 -6.68
N SER A 84 -23.95 -69.11 -7.37
CA SER A 84 -23.03 -70.30 -7.23
C SER A 84 -23.67 -71.56 -7.88
N PRO A 85 -22.96 -72.70 -8.21
CA PRO A 85 -21.68 -73.18 -7.64
C PRO A 85 -20.66 -74.00 -8.52
N LEU A 86 -19.50 -74.31 -7.91
CA LEU A 86 -18.65 -75.54 -8.00
C LEU A 86 -17.47 -75.75 -9.02
N ILE A 87 -16.48 -76.55 -8.55
CA ILE A 87 -15.08 -76.78 -9.04
C ILE A 87 -14.79 -78.31 -9.20
N PRO A 88 -13.73 -78.77 -9.93
CA PRO A 88 -12.46 -79.31 -9.34
C PRO A 88 -11.16 -79.10 -10.23
N SER A 89 -9.89 -79.45 -9.91
CA SER A 89 -9.11 -79.65 -8.64
C SER A 89 -7.59 -79.93 -8.87
N GLN A 90 -6.70 -79.44 -7.97
CA GLN A 90 -5.37 -79.99 -7.54
C GLN A 90 -4.09 -80.06 -8.44
N SER A 91 -2.95 -79.49 -7.96
CA SER A 91 -1.78 -80.23 -7.40
C SER A 91 -0.60 -79.32 -6.96
N VAL A 92 0.31 -79.81 -6.09
CA VAL A 92 1.37 -79.13 -5.29
C VAL A 92 2.53 -80.16 -5.08
N PRO A 93 3.87 -79.87 -5.09
CA PRO A 93 4.62 -79.27 -3.95
C PRO A 93 5.96 -78.51 -4.21
N ALA A 94 6.53 -77.95 -3.13
CA ALA A 94 7.87 -77.30 -2.97
C ALA A 94 9.00 -78.35 -2.66
N PRO A 95 10.22 -78.11 -2.07
CA PRO A 95 10.77 -76.95 -1.29
C PRO A 95 12.34 -76.67 -1.34
N VAL A 96 12.85 -75.84 -0.39
CA VAL A 96 14.19 -75.87 0.33
C VAL A 96 15.32 -74.81 0.09
N HIS A 97 15.58 -74.04 1.17
CA HIS A 97 16.79 -73.41 1.79
C HIS A 97 18.23 -73.32 1.17
N SER A 98 18.77 -72.08 1.24
CA SER A 98 20.08 -71.55 1.76
C SER A 98 21.42 -72.33 1.76
N THR A 99 22.55 -71.63 1.49
CA THR A 99 23.67 -71.36 2.45
C THR A 99 24.81 -70.46 1.90
N THR A 100 25.65 -69.95 2.82
CA THR A 100 26.80 -69.00 2.70
C THR A 100 28.13 -69.61 2.18
N PRO A 101 29.20 -68.81 2.00
CA PRO A 101 30.30 -68.83 2.99
C PRO A 101 30.96 -67.46 3.34
N ILE A 102 32.03 -67.49 4.14
CA ILE A 102 32.56 -66.41 5.03
C ILE A 102 34.06 -66.11 4.81
N GLY A 103 34.50 -64.87 5.12
CA GLY A 103 35.86 -64.52 5.62
C GLY A 103 36.65 -63.52 4.74
N GLY A 104 37.41 -62.55 5.26
CA GLY A 104 37.65 -62.06 6.64
C GLY A 104 38.87 -61.10 6.69
N HIS A 105 39.01 -60.23 7.72
CA HIS A 105 40.20 -59.52 8.28
C HIS A 105 41.34 -58.98 7.34
N ASP A 106 42.00 -57.83 7.52
CA ASP A 106 42.36 -57.01 8.71
C ASP A 106 42.87 -55.60 8.31
N GLY A 107 42.85 -54.64 9.26
CA GLY A 107 43.68 -53.39 9.31
C GLY A 107 43.51 -52.32 8.21
N SER A 108 43.83 -51.03 8.38
CA SER A 108 44.20 -50.16 9.51
C SER A 108 44.59 -48.77 8.93
N ASP A 109 44.40 -47.71 9.72
CA ASP A 109 45.12 -46.42 9.67
C ASP A 109 44.79 -45.27 8.67
N THR A 110 44.63 -44.09 9.30
CA THR A 110 44.98 -42.70 8.90
C THR A 110 44.09 -41.85 7.97
N ASP A 111 43.45 -40.86 8.62
CA ASP A 111 43.49 -39.40 8.35
C ASP A 111 43.39 -38.82 6.92
N GLY A 112 42.48 -37.86 6.71
CA GLY A 112 42.50 -37.02 5.51
C GLY A 112 41.35 -36.01 5.32
N LYS A 113 41.35 -34.93 6.12
CA LYS A 113 40.39 -33.80 6.15
C LYS A 113 39.85 -33.27 4.80
N ASN A 114 38.60 -32.79 4.87
CA ASN A 114 37.95 -31.73 4.06
C ASN A 114 38.86 -30.77 3.27
N SER A 115 38.40 -30.41 2.06
CA SER A 115 38.14 -29.00 1.71
C SER A 115 37.22 -28.85 0.49
N GLN A 116 36.30 -27.88 0.56
CA GLN A 116 35.63 -27.30 -0.61
C GLN A 116 36.60 -26.34 -1.32
N SER A 117 36.45 -26.12 -2.64
CA SER A 117 36.31 -24.75 -3.18
C SER A 117 36.10 -24.71 -4.71
N THR A 118 35.20 -23.81 -5.09
CA THR A 118 35.11 -23.00 -6.31
C THR A 118 36.21 -23.10 -7.38
N VAL A 119 35.81 -23.12 -8.66
CA VAL A 119 36.58 -22.53 -9.77
C VAL A 119 35.64 -21.75 -10.70
N ALA A 120 36.10 -20.61 -11.21
CA ALA A 120 35.39 -19.69 -12.10
C ALA A 120 35.80 -19.86 -13.58
N GLU A 121 35.27 -19.00 -14.44
CA GLU A 121 35.60 -18.88 -15.86
C GLU A 121 37.07 -18.47 -16.09
N ASP A 122 37.71 -18.93 -17.19
CA ASP A 122 38.17 -18.03 -18.27
C ASP A 122 38.96 -18.73 -19.41
N ASP A 123 38.71 -18.23 -20.62
CA ASP A 123 39.62 -17.99 -21.76
C ASP A 123 40.37 -19.08 -22.60
N ILE A 124 39.85 -19.26 -23.82
CA ILE A 124 40.48 -18.89 -25.13
C ILE A 124 41.61 -19.74 -25.79
N ASN A 125 41.42 -19.93 -27.11
CA ASN A 125 42.38 -20.19 -28.23
C ASN A 125 42.78 -21.63 -28.67
N ASN A 126 41.99 -22.15 -29.61
CA ASN A 126 42.33 -22.25 -31.06
C ASN A 126 43.62 -23.00 -31.50
N SER A 127 43.45 -24.13 -32.22
CA SER A 127 44.32 -24.50 -33.36
C SER A 127 43.70 -25.54 -34.31
N ASN A 128 44.02 -25.43 -35.61
CA ASN A 128 43.55 -26.30 -36.70
C ASN A 128 44.26 -27.68 -36.71
N GLY A 129 43.63 -28.70 -37.33
CA GLY A 129 44.41 -29.86 -37.80
C GLY A 129 43.66 -31.08 -38.33
N ASN A 130 43.34 -31.07 -39.64
CA ASN A 130 43.05 -32.21 -40.53
C ASN A 130 41.94 -33.23 -40.18
N GLY A 131 41.22 -33.67 -41.22
CA GLY A 131 40.25 -34.77 -41.12
C GLY A 131 40.79 -36.11 -41.62
N ASN A 132 39.92 -37.11 -41.56
CA ASN A 132 39.88 -38.26 -42.47
C ASN A 132 38.42 -38.74 -42.57
N GLU A 133 38.04 -39.19 -43.75
CA GLU A 133 36.74 -39.82 -44.00
C GLU A 133 36.73 -41.24 -43.41
N HIS A 134 35.63 -41.67 -42.77
CA HIS A 134 34.83 -42.83 -43.19
C HIS A 134 33.74 -43.23 -42.17
N GLU A 135 32.74 -43.93 -42.71
CA GLU A 135 31.78 -44.80 -42.01
C GLU A 135 30.67 -44.12 -41.18
N TYR A 136 29.54 -43.86 -41.85
CA TYR A 136 28.29 -43.41 -41.24
C TYR A 136 27.47 -44.64 -40.80
N ASP A 137 27.72 -45.10 -39.58
CA ASP A 137 26.86 -46.07 -38.90
C ASP A 137 25.65 -45.30 -38.31
N PRO A 138 24.39 -45.62 -38.67
CA PRO A 138 23.23 -44.88 -38.17
C PRO A 138 22.97 -45.26 -36.71
N ALA A 139 23.60 -44.52 -35.79
CA ALA A 139 23.34 -44.63 -34.36
C ALA A 139 21.83 -44.49 -34.08
N PRO A 140 21.26 -45.30 -33.16
CA PRO A 140 19.82 -45.33 -32.92
C PRO A 140 19.32 -43.96 -32.51
N SER A 141 18.26 -43.50 -33.18
CA SER A 141 17.65 -42.19 -32.96
C SER A 141 17.32 -41.99 -31.48
N ARG A 142 18.05 -41.08 -30.83
CA ARG A 142 17.85 -40.72 -29.43
C ARG A 142 16.42 -40.17 -29.29
N GLN A 143 15.55 -40.93 -28.65
CA GLN A 143 14.14 -40.59 -28.51
C GLN A 143 14.03 -39.30 -27.68
N LEU A 144 13.52 -38.23 -28.29
CA LEU A 144 13.29 -36.95 -27.62
C LEU A 144 12.08 -37.10 -26.70
N ASP A 145 12.32 -37.67 -25.51
CA ASP A 145 11.39 -37.63 -24.39
C ASP A 145 11.25 -36.18 -23.94
N GLY A 146 10.32 -35.45 -24.58
CA GLY A 146 10.15 -33.98 -24.58
C GLY A 146 9.75 -33.32 -23.25
N ASN A 147 10.23 -33.87 -22.13
CA ASN A 147 10.15 -33.31 -20.79
C ASN A 147 11.18 -33.94 -19.80
N LYS A 148 11.98 -34.96 -20.16
CA LYS A 148 12.69 -35.80 -19.19
C LYS A 148 13.78 -35.12 -18.35
N GLU A 149 14.45 -34.10 -18.90
CA GLU A 149 15.53 -33.37 -18.20
C GLU A 149 15.04 -32.12 -17.44
N ARG A 150 13.77 -31.71 -17.61
CA ARG A 150 13.25 -30.44 -17.04
C ARG A 150 11.85 -30.53 -16.39
N ASN A 151 11.13 -31.63 -16.53
CA ASN A 151 9.92 -31.91 -15.77
C ASN A 151 10.19 -33.05 -14.78
N PRO A 152 10.51 -32.75 -13.51
CA PRO A 152 10.79 -33.78 -12.50
C PRO A 152 9.53 -34.58 -12.09
N PHE A 153 8.33 -34.16 -12.53
CA PHE A 153 7.04 -34.75 -12.15
C PHE A 153 6.37 -35.46 -13.34
N LEU A 154 7.11 -36.35 -14.01
CA LEU A 154 6.57 -37.29 -15.00
C LEU A 154 5.64 -38.36 -14.39
N SER A 155 5.60 -38.49 -13.06
CA SER A 155 4.57 -39.20 -12.34
C SER A 155 3.41 -38.27 -11.98
N MET A 156 2.23 -38.85 -11.72
CA MET A 156 1.28 -38.21 -10.80
C MET A 156 1.95 -38.14 -9.40
N ILE A 157 1.53 -37.20 -8.54
CA ILE A 157 2.16 -36.82 -7.25
C ILE A 157 2.64 -38.04 -6.44
N PRO A 158 3.83 -38.09 -5.84
CA PRO A 158 4.41 -39.33 -5.26
C PRO A 158 3.44 -40.10 -4.35
N ASP A 159 3.32 -41.40 -4.60
CA ASP A 159 2.36 -42.27 -3.91
C ASP A 159 2.69 -42.40 -2.42
N ARG A 160 1.66 -42.28 -1.58
CA ARG A 160 1.72 -42.46 -0.12
C ARG A 160 0.52 -43.29 0.35
N PRO A 161 0.58 -43.96 1.52
CA PRO A 161 -0.62 -44.52 2.13
C PRO A 161 -1.64 -43.42 2.51
N PRO A 162 -2.94 -43.77 2.62
CA PRO A 162 -3.95 -42.88 3.21
C PRO A 162 -3.62 -42.63 4.69
N MET A 163 -3.90 -41.41 5.18
CA MET A 163 -3.72 -41.07 6.59
C MET A 163 -4.91 -41.57 7.43
N GLU A 164 -4.69 -41.81 8.72
CA GLU A 164 -5.76 -42.20 9.64
C GLU A 164 -6.85 -41.12 9.70
N GLY A 165 -8.11 -41.50 9.52
CA GLY A 165 -9.24 -40.57 9.44
C GLY A 165 -9.35 -39.75 8.15
N GLU A 166 -8.48 -39.97 7.15
CA GLU A 166 -8.51 -39.22 5.90
C GLU A 166 -9.81 -39.45 5.09
N LYS A 167 -10.43 -38.36 4.65
CA LYS A 167 -11.65 -38.34 3.84
C LYS A 167 -11.34 -37.93 2.41
N PHE A 168 -11.99 -38.59 1.46
CA PHE A 168 -11.69 -38.47 0.03
C PHE A 168 -12.86 -37.94 -0.80
N LEU A 169 -12.51 -37.35 -1.94
CA LEU A 169 -13.39 -36.91 -3.00
C LEU A 169 -13.01 -37.61 -4.31
N ALA A 170 -13.96 -38.20 -5.03
CA ALA A 170 -13.75 -38.91 -6.29
C ALA A 170 -14.71 -38.42 -7.37
N TYR A 171 -14.30 -38.51 -8.65
CA TYR A 171 -15.17 -38.23 -9.79
C TYR A 171 -14.83 -39.11 -11.00
N LEU A 172 -15.72 -39.19 -12.00
CA LEU A 172 -15.43 -39.84 -13.29
C LEU A 172 -15.16 -38.81 -14.39
N PRO A 173 -13.94 -38.74 -14.94
CA PRO A 173 -13.68 -37.91 -16.11
C PRO A 173 -14.31 -38.52 -17.38
N HIS A 174 -14.82 -37.63 -18.23
CA HIS A 174 -15.36 -37.96 -19.55
C HIS A 174 -15.17 -36.78 -20.52
N SER A 175 -15.53 -37.00 -21.78
CA SER A 175 -15.43 -36.07 -22.90
C SER A 175 -13.98 -35.69 -23.24
N GLY A 176 -13.80 -34.68 -24.11
CA GLY A 176 -12.47 -34.23 -24.53
C GLY A 176 -11.70 -33.48 -23.45
N PHE A 177 -10.40 -33.27 -23.71
CA PHE A 177 -9.42 -32.60 -22.83
C PHE A 177 -9.99 -31.42 -22.02
N HIS A 178 -10.55 -30.41 -22.68
CA HIS A 178 -11.02 -29.19 -22.00
C HIS A 178 -12.25 -29.43 -21.09
N ASN A 179 -13.12 -30.39 -21.43
CA ASN A 179 -14.23 -30.76 -20.54
C ASN A 179 -13.70 -31.49 -19.29
N GLN A 180 -12.67 -32.33 -19.44
CA GLN A 180 -11.98 -32.95 -18.29
C GLN A 180 -11.22 -31.91 -17.45
N LEU A 181 -10.69 -30.84 -18.07
CA LEU A 181 -10.02 -29.73 -17.38
C LEU A 181 -11.00 -28.96 -16.48
N ILE A 182 -12.17 -28.55 -17.01
CA ILE A 182 -13.25 -27.94 -16.21
C ILE A 182 -13.65 -28.86 -15.06
N THR A 183 -13.71 -30.18 -15.32
CA THR A 183 -14.05 -31.19 -14.30
C THR A 183 -12.99 -31.24 -13.19
N LEU A 184 -11.70 -31.12 -13.52
CA LEU A 184 -10.61 -31.04 -12.56
C LEU A 184 -10.66 -29.73 -11.74
N GLU A 185 -10.90 -28.58 -12.38
CA GLU A 185 -11.02 -27.28 -11.70
C GLU A 185 -12.20 -27.28 -10.71
N ASN A 186 -13.33 -27.89 -11.09
CA ASN A 186 -14.47 -28.13 -10.19
C ASN A 186 -14.10 -29.07 -9.04
N ALA A 187 -13.38 -30.15 -9.31
CA ALA A 187 -12.99 -31.13 -8.30
C ALA A 187 -11.98 -30.57 -7.29
N LEU A 188 -11.01 -29.74 -7.73
CA LEU A 188 -10.06 -29.06 -6.86
C LEU A 188 -10.75 -28.04 -5.95
N ARG A 189 -11.67 -27.23 -6.50
CA ARG A 189 -12.53 -26.33 -5.71
C ARG A 189 -13.31 -27.10 -4.64
N LEU A 190 -14.04 -28.13 -5.04
CA LEU A 190 -14.90 -28.90 -4.16
C LEU A 190 -14.09 -29.69 -3.10
N ALA A 191 -12.90 -30.18 -3.43
CA ALA A 191 -11.99 -30.82 -2.47
C ALA A 191 -11.61 -29.87 -1.33
N ALA A 192 -11.25 -28.63 -1.66
CA ALA A 192 -10.94 -27.59 -0.69
C ALA A 192 -12.17 -27.19 0.15
N TYR A 193 -13.32 -26.94 -0.50
CA TYR A 193 -14.57 -26.55 0.17
C TYR A 193 -15.07 -27.60 1.17
N LEU A 194 -14.79 -28.89 0.92
CA LEU A 194 -15.21 -30.00 1.78
C LEU A 194 -14.11 -30.48 2.74
N ASN A 195 -12.91 -29.89 2.69
CA ASN A 195 -11.68 -30.39 3.34
C ASN A 195 -11.46 -31.91 3.13
N ARG A 196 -11.51 -32.35 1.87
CA ARG A 196 -11.33 -33.74 1.45
C ARG A 196 -10.17 -33.85 0.48
N THR A 197 -9.42 -34.94 0.57
CA THR A 197 -8.32 -35.25 -0.35
C THR A 197 -8.89 -35.69 -1.70
N LEU A 198 -8.50 -35.01 -2.78
CA LEU A 198 -8.97 -35.33 -4.13
C LEU A 198 -8.28 -36.58 -4.68
N LEU A 199 -9.05 -37.60 -5.04
CA LEU A 199 -8.59 -38.70 -5.87
C LEU A 199 -8.47 -38.21 -7.32
N LEU A 200 -7.26 -37.92 -7.78
CA LEU A 200 -6.97 -37.39 -9.10
C LEU A 200 -6.90 -38.53 -10.14
N PRO A 201 -7.86 -38.62 -11.08
CA PRO A 201 -7.79 -39.58 -12.18
C PRO A 201 -6.82 -39.11 -13.27
N PRO A 202 -6.29 -40.03 -14.11
CA PRO A 202 -5.46 -39.66 -15.25
C PRO A 202 -6.27 -38.87 -16.30
N LEU A 203 -5.57 -38.01 -17.04
CA LEU A 203 -6.12 -37.35 -18.22
C LEU A 203 -6.24 -38.37 -19.37
N HIS A 204 -7.45 -38.55 -19.90
CA HIS A 204 -7.70 -39.41 -21.06
C HIS A 204 -7.71 -38.61 -22.36
N LEU A 205 -6.78 -38.92 -23.26
CA LEU A 205 -6.68 -38.34 -24.60
C LEU A 205 -7.17 -39.37 -25.62
N SER A 206 -8.03 -38.96 -26.56
CA SER A 206 -8.61 -39.89 -27.53
C SER A 206 -9.06 -39.23 -28.82
N HIS A 207 -8.92 -39.96 -29.92
CA HIS A 207 -9.54 -39.64 -31.19
C HIS A 207 -11.07 -39.71 -31.06
N LYS A 208 -11.81 -38.96 -31.89
CA LYS A 208 -13.28 -38.84 -31.87
C LYS A 208 -14.03 -40.19 -31.84
N LEU A 209 -13.44 -41.24 -32.41
CA LEU A 209 -13.99 -42.61 -32.45
C LEU A 209 -13.82 -43.43 -31.15
N GLN A 210 -12.92 -43.03 -30.24
CA GLN A 210 -12.65 -43.69 -28.95
C GLN A 210 -12.93 -42.75 -27.75
N ALA A 211 -13.67 -41.66 -27.99
CA ALA A 211 -14.00 -40.68 -26.98
C ALA A 211 -14.89 -41.28 -25.86
N LEU A 212 -14.55 -40.96 -24.60
CA LEU A 212 -15.44 -41.16 -23.47
C LEU A 212 -16.62 -40.20 -23.60
N LEU A 213 -17.75 -40.63 -24.15
CA LEU A 213 -18.96 -39.82 -24.14
C LEU A 213 -19.59 -39.85 -22.74
N TRP A 214 -20.28 -38.78 -22.35
CA TRP A 214 -21.01 -38.78 -21.08
C TRP A 214 -22.07 -39.90 -21.08
N LYS A 215 -22.09 -40.66 -19.99
CA LYS A 215 -23.02 -41.75 -19.67
C LYS A 215 -23.23 -41.78 -18.15
N GLU A 216 -24.28 -42.48 -17.73
CA GLU A 216 -24.53 -42.74 -16.31
C GLU A 216 -23.32 -43.46 -15.65
N PRO A 217 -23.04 -43.23 -14.35
CA PRO A 217 -21.79 -43.67 -13.72
C PRO A 217 -21.44 -45.16 -13.85
N PRO A 218 -22.38 -46.13 -13.77
CA PRO A 218 -22.05 -47.55 -13.93
C PRO A 218 -21.50 -47.89 -15.33
N ILE A 219 -22.10 -47.30 -16.37
CA ILE A 219 -21.66 -47.48 -17.77
C ILE A 219 -20.31 -46.80 -17.98
N LEU A 220 -20.10 -45.63 -17.39
CA LEU A 220 -18.85 -44.89 -17.51
C LEU A 220 -17.69 -45.61 -16.79
N LEU A 221 -17.94 -46.19 -15.61
CA LEU A 221 -17.01 -47.08 -14.89
C LEU A 221 -16.64 -48.31 -15.73
N GLN A 222 -17.62 -48.97 -16.35
CA GLN A 222 -17.37 -50.09 -17.25
C GLN A 222 -16.49 -49.68 -18.45
N GLN A 223 -16.81 -48.57 -19.12
CA GLN A 223 -16.00 -48.05 -20.23
C GLN A 223 -14.57 -47.68 -19.82
N TRP A 224 -14.36 -47.29 -18.57
CA TRP A 224 -13.03 -47.08 -18.01
C TRP A 224 -12.29 -48.40 -17.71
N ALA A 225 -12.98 -49.41 -17.19
CA ALA A 225 -12.42 -50.75 -16.95
C ALA A 225 -12.03 -51.47 -18.25
N GLU A 226 -12.80 -51.28 -19.33
CA GLU A 226 -12.49 -51.82 -20.67
C GLU A 226 -11.25 -51.18 -21.33
N ARG A 227 -10.75 -50.05 -20.81
CA ARG A 227 -9.55 -49.35 -21.30
C ARG A 227 -8.27 -49.85 -20.62
N ASN A 228 -8.03 -51.16 -20.66
CA ASN A 228 -6.75 -51.75 -20.24
C ASN A 228 -5.84 -52.03 -21.46
N ARG A 229 -4.51 -51.91 -21.26
CA ARG A 229 -3.46 -52.12 -22.28
C ARG A 229 -2.42 -53.18 -21.92
N THR A 230 -2.49 -53.79 -20.73
CA THR A 230 -1.50 -54.79 -20.26
C THR A 230 -1.22 -55.88 -21.29
N ASP A 231 -2.26 -56.35 -21.99
CA ASP A 231 -2.20 -57.57 -22.80
C ASP A 231 -1.87 -57.28 -24.28
N VAL A 232 -1.81 -56.00 -24.67
CA VAL A 232 -1.63 -55.54 -26.07
C VAL A 232 -0.41 -54.62 -26.25
N GLY A 233 0.54 -54.63 -25.30
CA GLY A 233 1.74 -53.79 -25.35
C GLY A 233 2.60 -53.98 -26.61
N TYR A 234 2.53 -55.14 -27.27
CA TYR A 234 3.23 -55.43 -28.53
C TYR A 234 2.74 -54.55 -29.70
N CYS A 235 1.54 -53.97 -29.61
CA CYS A 235 1.02 -53.05 -30.61
C CYS A 235 1.74 -51.70 -30.68
N ARG A 236 2.58 -51.37 -29.68
CA ARG A 236 3.34 -50.11 -29.58
C ARG A 236 4.27 -49.84 -30.78
N GLU A 237 4.80 -50.90 -31.39
CA GLU A 237 5.76 -50.82 -32.50
C GLU A 237 5.10 -51.02 -33.88
N ILE A 238 3.77 -51.19 -33.92
CA ILE A 238 3.02 -51.53 -35.12
C ILE A 238 2.37 -50.26 -35.70
N ASP A 239 2.91 -49.76 -36.81
CA ASP A 239 2.28 -48.68 -37.55
C ASP A 239 0.97 -49.14 -38.23
N THR A 240 -0.15 -48.82 -37.59
CA THR A 240 -1.49 -49.08 -38.11
C THR A 240 -1.97 -48.05 -39.12
N SER A 241 -1.27 -46.91 -39.28
CA SER A 241 -1.65 -45.87 -40.24
C SER A 241 -1.36 -46.30 -41.70
N ALA A 242 -0.33 -47.13 -41.89
CA ALA A 242 0.02 -47.74 -43.18
C ALA A 242 -0.92 -48.89 -43.62
N TRP A 243 -1.91 -49.28 -42.81
CA TRP A 243 -2.77 -50.43 -43.12
C TRP A 243 -3.83 -50.10 -44.20
N PRO A 244 -3.82 -50.79 -45.35
CA PRO A 244 -4.79 -50.54 -46.40
C PRO A 244 -6.19 -51.00 -46.00
N ARG A 245 -7.23 -50.32 -46.48
CA ARG A 245 -8.64 -50.72 -46.27
C ARG A 245 -8.95 -52.04 -47.00
N LYS A 246 -8.86 -53.16 -46.27
CA LYS A 246 -9.13 -54.51 -46.78
C LYS A 246 -10.63 -54.77 -46.95
N THR A 247 -11.01 -55.31 -48.11
CA THR A 247 -12.37 -55.82 -48.37
C THR A 247 -12.68 -57.08 -47.55
N LYS A 248 -13.97 -57.47 -47.46
CA LYS A 248 -14.40 -58.66 -46.69
C LYS A 248 -13.65 -59.94 -47.12
N LYS A 249 -13.51 -60.19 -48.42
CA LYS A 249 -12.73 -61.33 -48.96
C LYS A 249 -11.25 -61.27 -48.59
N GLN A 250 -10.65 -60.08 -48.58
CA GLN A 250 -9.24 -59.92 -48.18
C GLN A 250 -9.05 -60.19 -46.69
N ARG A 251 -10.01 -59.81 -45.83
CA ARG A 251 -9.99 -60.14 -44.40
C ARG A 251 -10.19 -61.64 -44.14
N GLU A 252 -11.07 -62.29 -44.88
CA GLU A 252 -11.30 -63.74 -44.82
C GLU A 252 -10.07 -64.55 -45.26
N ALA A 253 -9.20 -63.98 -46.11
CA ALA A 253 -7.95 -64.61 -46.55
C ALA A 253 -6.76 -64.45 -45.58
N MET A 254 -6.89 -63.66 -44.51
CA MET A 254 -5.82 -63.46 -43.52
C MET A 254 -5.74 -64.61 -42.51
N THR A 255 -4.52 -64.90 -42.05
CA THR A 255 -4.28 -65.86 -40.96
C THR A 255 -4.97 -65.43 -39.66
N GLU A 256 -5.13 -66.37 -38.73
CA GLU A 256 -5.74 -66.06 -37.43
C GLU A 256 -4.91 -65.03 -36.65
N ILE A 257 -3.58 -65.11 -36.74
CA ILE A 257 -2.66 -64.19 -36.09
C ILE A 257 -2.80 -62.80 -36.69
N GLU A 258 -2.78 -62.65 -38.02
CA GLU A 258 -2.99 -61.35 -38.68
C GLU A 258 -4.37 -60.75 -38.36
N ARG A 259 -5.44 -61.58 -38.28
CA ARG A 259 -6.78 -61.11 -37.87
C ARG A 259 -6.86 -60.74 -36.40
N LYS A 260 -6.08 -61.37 -35.53
CA LYS A 260 -5.99 -61.04 -34.11
C LYS A 260 -5.22 -59.72 -33.94
N THR A 261 -4.03 -59.61 -34.53
CA THR A 261 -3.20 -58.40 -34.52
C THR A 261 -3.90 -57.21 -35.19
N GLU A 262 -4.59 -57.39 -36.33
CA GLU A 262 -5.41 -56.30 -36.93
C GLU A 262 -6.52 -55.85 -35.98
N ARG A 263 -7.12 -56.77 -35.21
CA ARG A 263 -8.21 -56.43 -34.27
C ARG A 263 -7.70 -55.73 -33.01
N GLU A 264 -6.60 -56.20 -32.45
CA GLU A 264 -6.04 -55.70 -31.18
C GLU A 264 -5.30 -54.37 -31.37
N CYS A 265 -4.52 -54.21 -32.43
CA CYS A 265 -3.67 -53.03 -32.60
C CYS A 265 -4.35 -51.84 -33.31
N LEU A 266 -5.40 -52.06 -34.12
CA LEU A 266 -6.06 -51.00 -34.93
C LEU A 266 -6.44 -49.74 -34.14
N PHE A 267 -6.74 -49.87 -32.84
CA PHE A 267 -7.12 -48.75 -31.98
C PHE A 267 -6.06 -48.39 -30.93
N TYR A 268 -4.90 -49.04 -30.89
CA TYR A 268 -3.86 -48.82 -29.89
C TYR A 268 -3.38 -47.36 -29.85
N HIS A 269 -3.10 -46.76 -31.01
CA HIS A 269 -2.67 -45.36 -31.09
C HIS A 269 -3.83 -44.34 -31.05
N SER A 270 -5.09 -44.78 -31.01
CA SER A 270 -6.28 -43.91 -31.12
C SER A 270 -6.82 -43.37 -29.79
N TRP A 271 -6.20 -43.76 -28.67
CA TRP A 271 -6.33 -43.12 -27.36
C TRP A 271 -5.05 -43.31 -26.55
N THR A 272 -4.93 -42.63 -25.41
CA THR A 272 -3.86 -42.79 -24.42
C THR A 272 -4.27 -42.15 -23.08
N VAL A 273 -3.54 -42.46 -21.99
CA VAL A 273 -3.71 -41.84 -20.66
C VAL A 273 -2.40 -41.23 -20.17
N THR A 274 -2.48 -40.06 -19.56
CA THR A 274 -1.32 -39.26 -19.14
C THR A 274 -1.58 -38.56 -17.80
N PRO A 275 -0.56 -38.30 -16.98
CA PRO A 275 -0.72 -37.51 -15.77
C PRO A 275 -1.04 -36.03 -16.11
N TRP A 276 -1.82 -35.34 -15.27
CA TRP A 276 -2.10 -33.91 -15.46
C TRP A 276 -0.84 -33.03 -15.39
N THR A 277 0.17 -33.47 -14.64
CA THR A 277 1.52 -32.87 -14.53
C THR A 277 2.32 -32.89 -15.83
N TYR A 278 1.88 -33.64 -16.85
CA TYR A 278 2.48 -33.60 -18.19
C TYR A 278 2.21 -32.28 -18.93
N PHE A 279 1.06 -31.65 -18.65
CA PHE A 279 0.62 -30.39 -19.28
C PHE A 279 0.61 -29.19 -18.33
N TYR A 280 0.33 -29.38 -17.04
CA TYR A 280 0.11 -28.28 -16.08
C TYR A 280 1.01 -28.40 -14.85
N ASN A 281 1.44 -27.27 -14.28
CA ASN A 281 2.20 -27.27 -13.02
C ASN A 281 1.27 -27.39 -11.80
N ILE A 282 0.64 -28.57 -11.65
CA ILE A 282 -0.25 -28.88 -10.53
C ILE A 282 0.44 -28.72 -9.16
N PRO A 283 1.69 -29.18 -8.91
CA PRO A 283 2.31 -29.04 -7.59
C PRO A 283 2.46 -27.58 -7.13
N LYS A 284 2.83 -26.66 -8.04
CA LYS A 284 2.89 -25.22 -7.75
C LYS A 284 1.52 -24.66 -7.36
N LEU A 285 0.46 -25.08 -8.07
CA LEU A 285 -0.92 -24.66 -7.80
C LEU A 285 -1.42 -25.15 -6.43
N LEU A 286 -1.16 -26.42 -6.08
CA LEU A 286 -1.64 -26.98 -4.82
C LEU A 286 -0.97 -26.34 -3.60
N ALA A 287 0.33 -26.00 -3.70
CA ALA A 287 1.09 -25.38 -2.63
C ALA A 287 0.80 -23.87 -2.48
N GLY A 288 0.81 -23.12 -3.58
CA GLY A 288 0.69 -21.65 -3.55
C GLY A 288 -0.69 -21.11 -3.17
N VAL A 289 -1.68 -21.99 -2.93
CA VAL A 289 -3.03 -21.61 -2.51
C VAL A 289 -3.05 -20.96 -1.12
N VAL A 290 -2.13 -21.36 -0.24
CA VAL A 290 -2.03 -20.86 1.15
C VAL A 290 -1.61 -19.39 1.18
N ASP A 291 -0.67 -19.00 0.31
CA ASP A 291 -0.18 -17.62 0.21
C ASP A 291 -1.17 -16.68 -0.50
N ALA A 292 -2.03 -17.24 -1.37
CA ALA A 292 -2.82 -16.47 -2.33
C ALA A 292 -4.32 -16.35 -2.00
N VAL A 293 -4.86 -17.20 -1.12
CA VAL A 293 -6.31 -17.25 -0.81
C VAL A 293 -6.54 -16.94 0.68
N PRO A 294 -7.18 -15.79 1.02
CA PRO A 294 -7.46 -15.42 2.40
C PRO A 294 -8.21 -16.52 3.17
N GLY A 295 -7.71 -16.87 4.36
CA GLY A 295 -8.31 -17.88 5.22
C GLY A 295 -8.12 -19.34 4.75
N GLN A 296 -7.23 -19.60 3.78
CA GLN A 296 -6.76 -20.95 3.44
C GLN A 296 -5.46 -21.25 4.19
N THR A 297 -5.50 -22.23 5.11
CA THR A 297 -4.33 -22.58 5.97
C THR A 297 -3.54 -23.79 5.50
N GLU A 298 -4.12 -24.63 4.64
CA GLU A 298 -3.50 -25.87 4.14
C GLU A 298 -3.52 -25.94 2.60
N PRO A 299 -2.49 -26.55 1.98
CA PRO A 299 -2.49 -26.91 0.57
C PRO A 299 -3.69 -27.80 0.17
N ILE A 300 -4.13 -27.72 -1.08
CA ILE A 300 -5.15 -28.65 -1.59
C ILE A 300 -4.55 -30.06 -1.67
N ARG A 301 -5.08 -30.97 -0.85
CA ARG A 301 -4.60 -32.36 -0.77
C ARG A 301 -5.08 -33.17 -1.97
N VAL A 302 -4.15 -33.88 -2.62
CA VAL A 302 -4.40 -34.73 -3.79
C VAL A 302 -3.74 -36.09 -3.60
N PHE A 303 -4.40 -37.13 -4.10
CA PHE A 303 -3.98 -38.53 -4.07
C PHE A 303 -4.21 -39.14 -5.45
N ASN A 304 -3.28 -39.95 -5.98
CA ASN A 304 -3.40 -40.48 -7.34
C ASN A 304 -4.46 -41.57 -7.45
N ARG A 305 -5.26 -41.55 -8.52
CA ARG A 305 -6.13 -42.66 -8.92
C ARG A 305 -5.80 -43.11 -10.34
N PRO A 306 -4.71 -43.88 -10.56
CA PRO A 306 -4.33 -44.35 -11.90
C PRO A 306 -5.34 -45.35 -12.49
N VAL A 307 -6.08 -46.08 -11.64
CA VAL A 307 -7.07 -47.08 -12.04
C VAL A 307 -8.47 -46.66 -11.59
N MET A 308 -9.40 -46.67 -12.54
CA MET A 308 -10.77 -46.16 -12.34
C MET A 308 -11.78 -47.22 -11.88
N SER A 309 -11.36 -48.46 -11.61
CA SER A 309 -12.23 -49.50 -11.05
C SER A 309 -12.66 -49.16 -9.60
N LEU A 310 -13.72 -49.83 -9.14
CA LEU A 310 -14.15 -49.78 -7.75
C LEU A 310 -13.29 -50.68 -6.86
N ASP A 311 -12.80 -51.81 -7.38
CA ASP A 311 -11.91 -52.71 -6.63
C ASP A 311 -10.62 -51.99 -6.20
N TRP A 312 -9.99 -51.25 -7.12
CA TRP A 312 -8.83 -50.41 -6.81
C TRP A 312 -9.14 -49.39 -5.72
N LEU A 313 -10.30 -48.74 -5.80
CA LEU A 313 -10.77 -47.75 -4.82
C LEU A 313 -10.93 -48.38 -3.43
N TYR A 314 -11.49 -49.59 -3.36
CA TYR A 314 -11.74 -50.28 -2.10
C TYR A 314 -10.46 -50.82 -1.46
N GLU A 315 -9.58 -51.43 -2.27
CA GLU A 315 -8.29 -51.96 -1.83
C GLU A 315 -7.34 -50.84 -1.36
N HIS A 316 -7.16 -49.78 -2.14
CA HIS A 316 -6.14 -48.76 -1.87
C HIS A 316 -6.54 -47.72 -0.81
N LEU A 317 -7.84 -47.63 -0.48
CA LEU A 317 -8.35 -46.78 0.59
C LEU A 317 -8.82 -47.57 1.81
N GLU A 318 -8.52 -48.88 1.88
CA GLU A 318 -8.90 -49.77 2.98
C GLU A 318 -10.40 -49.70 3.34
N ILE A 319 -11.27 -49.71 2.33
CA ILE A 319 -12.73 -49.69 2.53
C ILE A 319 -13.18 -51.11 2.84
N LYS A 320 -13.82 -51.28 4.00
CA LYS A 320 -14.31 -52.58 4.51
C LYS A 320 -15.80 -52.76 4.23
N ASP A 321 -16.56 -51.67 4.25
CA ASP A 321 -17.99 -51.66 3.94
C ASP A 321 -18.34 -50.53 2.95
N PRO A 322 -18.42 -50.82 1.64
CA PRO A 322 -18.76 -49.82 0.63
C PRO A 322 -20.13 -49.16 0.83
N ASP A 323 -21.11 -49.86 1.41
CA ASP A 323 -22.48 -49.34 1.58
C ASP A 323 -22.58 -48.24 2.66
N THR A 324 -21.59 -48.14 3.56
CA THR A 324 -21.53 -47.12 4.61
C THR A 324 -20.32 -46.17 4.47
N GLU A 325 -19.21 -46.61 3.88
CA GLU A 325 -18.02 -45.77 3.68
C GLU A 325 -18.05 -44.94 2.39
N VAL A 326 -18.89 -45.28 1.39
CA VAL A 326 -18.90 -44.61 0.07
C VAL A 326 -20.28 -44.08 -0.29
N TYR A 327 -20.38 -42.78 -0.56
CA TYR A 327 -21.61 -42.16 -1.06
C TYR A 327 -21.50 -41.76 -2.53
N PHE A 328 -22.41 -42.25 -3.37
CA PHE A 328 -22.45 -41.97 -4.80
C PHE A 328 -23.47 -40.89 -5.16
N TYR A 329 -23.00 -39.77 -5.71
CA TYR A 329 -23.84 -38.78 -6.39
C TYR A 329 -24.03 -39.21 -7.85
N ASN A 330 -25.06 -40.04 -8.07
CA ASN A 330 -25.38 -40.58 -9.40
C ASN A 330 -26.09 -39.53 -10.27
N ASP A 331 -25.48 -39.21 -11.40
CA ASP A 331 -26.03 -38.34 -12.44
C ASP A 331 -26.94 -39.11 -13.40
N THR A 332 -28.23 -38.73 -13.45
CA THR A 332 -29.21 -39.18 -14.44
C THR A 332 -29.10 -38.43 -15.77
N SER A 333 -28.49 -37.24 -15.74
CA SER A 333 -28.27 -36.35 -16.89
C SER A 333 -26.94 -35.61 -16.70
N ARG A 334 -26.34 -35.11 -17.78
CA ARG A 334 -25.10 -34.30 -17.69
C ARG A 334 -25.27 -32.98 -16.92
N TYR A 335 -26.51 -32.61 -16.58
CA TYR A 335 -26.88 -31.45 -15.78
C TYR A 335 -27.78 -31.87 -14.61
N ALA A 336 -27.63 -33.08 -14.06
CA ALA A 336 -28.55 -33.60 -13.04
C ALA A 336 -28.55 -32.85 -11.70
N TYR A 337 -27.57 -31.99 -11.45
CA TYR A 337 -27.57 -31.05 -10.34
C TYR A 337 -26.58 -29.91 -10.54
N ARG A 338 -26.77 -28.80 -9.82
CA ARG A 338 -25.75 -27.76 -9.56
C ARG A 338 -25.34 -27.81 -8.09
N ILE A 339 -24.08 -27.56 -7.76
CA ILE A 339 -23.64 -27.35 -6.37
C ILE A 339 -23.57 -25.84 -6.14
N VAL A 340 -24.31 -25.35 -5.14
CA VAL A 340 -24.39 -23.92 -4.78
C VAL A 340 -23.78 -23.73 -3.40
N ASP A 341 -22.87 -22.76 -3.30
CA ASP A 341 -22.29 -22.32 -2.04
C ASP A 341 -23.28 -21.47 -1.23
N ASP A 342 -23.70 -22.00 -0.09
CA ASP A 342 -24.64 -21.37 0.85
C ASP A 342 -23.97 -20.84 2.13
N SER A 343 -22.63 -20.83 2.18
CA SER A 343 -21.87 -20.64 3.43
C SER A 343 -21.95 -19.24 4.09
N GLU A 344 -22.41 -18.22 3.36
CA GLU A 344 -22.63 -16.85 3.87
C GLU A 344 -24.13 -16.47 3.96
N VAL A 345 -25.05 -17.38 3.64
CA VAL A 345 -26.49 -17.10 3.60
C VAL A 345 -27.15 -17.43 4.95
N ASP A 346 -27.61 -16.39 5.65
CA ASP A 346 -28.43 -16.58 6.86
C ASP A 346 -29.83 -17.10 6.49
N TYR A 347 -30.11 -18.33 6.89
CA TYR A 347 -31.37 -19.04 6.68
C TYR A 347 -32.57 -18.44 7.44
N GLY A 348 -32.40 -17.34 8.17
CA GLY A 348 -33.46 -16.61 8.87
C GLY A 348 -34.49 -15.91 7.97
N ASN A 349 -34.18 -15.66 6.69
CA ASN A 349 -35.14 -15.14 5.71
C ASN A 349 -35.63 -16.26 4.79
N MET A 350 -36.92 -16.26 4.43
CA MET A 350 -37.47 -17.24 3.47
C MET A 350 -36.67 -17.20 2.17
N PRO A 351 -36.19 -18.35 1.66
CA PRO A 351 -35.49 -18.37 0.39
C PRO A 351 -36.42 -17.89 -0.73
N GLU A 352 -35.87 -17.04 -1.60
CA GLU A 352 -36.52 -16.63 -2.84
C GLU A 352 -36.95 -17.87 -3.63
N THR A 353 -38.16 -17.85 -4.22
CA THR A 353 -38.60 -19.01 -5.01
C THR A 353 -37.74 -19.14 -6.26
N GLU A 354 -37.58 -20.38 -6.76
CA GLU A 354 -36.74 -20.66 -7.93
C GLU A 354 -37.11 -19.76 -9.13
N GLU A 355 -38.41 -19.52 -9.35
CA GLU A 355 -38.90 -18.59 -10.38
C GLU A 355 -38.46 -17.13 -10.15
N GLN A 356 -38.53 -16.62 -8.92
CA GLN A 356 -38.11 -15.26 -8.58
C GLN A 356 -36.60 -15.08 -8.77
N ARG A 357 -35.79 -16.07 -8.35
CA ARG A 357 -34.33 -16.04 -8.49
C ARG A 357 -33.91 -16.10 -9.95
N LEU A 358 -34.50 -17.01 -10.74
CA LEU A 358 -34.23 -17.12 -12.18
C LEU A 358 -34.62 -15.86 -12.95
N GLU A 359 -35.67 -15.15 -12.55
CA GLU A 359 -36.05 -13.88 -13.17
C GLU A 359 -35.14 -12.72 -12.76
N ARG A 360 -34.68 -12.67 -11.51
CA ARG A 360 -33.66 -11.72 -11.05
C ARG A 360 -32.33 -11.92 -11.78
N GLU A 361 -31.85 -13.17 -11.87
CA GLU A 361 -30.63 -13.53 -12.62
C GLU A 361 -30.79 -13.19 -14.12
N ARG A 362 -31.98 -13.40 -14.71
CA ARG A 362 -32.31 -12.97 -16.08
C ARG A 362 -32.17 -11.46 -16.24
N GLU A 363 -32.78 -10.67 -15.35
CA GLU A 363 -32.72 -9.20 -15.42
C GLU A 363 -31.29 -8.66 -15.26
N GLU A 364 -30.52 -9.19 -14.31
CA GLU A 364 -29.12 -8.81 -14.12
C GLU A 364 -28.28 -9.17 -15.35
N MET A 365 -28.48 -10.36 -15.93
CA MET A 365 -27.77 -10.74 -17.15
C MET A 365 -28.12 -9.84 -18.35
N ILE A 366 -29.38 -9.38 -18.46
CA ILE A 366 -29.78 -8.39 -19.47
C ILE A 366 -29.10 -7.05 -19.22
N LYS A 367 -29.06 -6.57 -17.96
CA LYS A 367 -28.39 -5.31 -17.57
C LYS A 367 -26.88 -5.36 -17.83
N GLN A 368 -26.25 -6.53 -17.68
CA GLN A 368 -24.82 -6.76 -17.99
C GLN A 368 -24.54 -7.01 -19.48
N GLY A 369 -25.56 -6.98 -20.34
CA GLY A 369 -25.40 -7.06 -21.80
C GLY A 369 -25.15 -8.47 -22.35
N PHE A 370 -25.44 -9.53 -21.58
CA PHE A 370 -25.33 -10.90 -22.08
C PHE A 370 -26.39 -11.21 -23.14
N SER A 371 -26.04 -12.07 -24.11
CA SER A 371 -26.93 -12.33 -25.25
C SER A 371 -28.22 -13.07 -24.83
N PRO A 372 -29.36 -12.86 -25.53
CA PRO A 372 -30.61 -13.56 -25.26
C PRO A 372 -30.54 -15.10 -25.26
N HIS A 373 -29.47 -15.65 -25.86
CA HIS A 373 -29.22 -17.10 -25.93
C HIS A 373 -28.33 -17.63 -24.79
N MET A 374 -27.79 -16.77 -23.91
CA MET A 374 -27.17 -17.20 -22.64
C MET A 374 -28.22 -17.29 -21.52
N ILE A 375 -29.21 -16.41 -21.56
CA ILE A 375 -30.41 -16.44 -20.71
C ILE A 375 -31.18 -17.79 -20.85
N GLU A 376 -31.09 -18.44 -22.02
CA GLU A 376 -31.66 -19.77 -22.29
C GLU A 376 -31.01 -20.92 -21.49
N PHE A 377 -29.88 -20.67 -20.80
CA PHE A 377 -29.22 -21.66 -19.94
C PHE A 377 -29.59 -21.55 -18.44
N LEU A 378 -30.41 -20.57 -18.06
CA LEU A 378 -31.05 -20.49 -16.75
C LEU A 378 -32.02 -21.67 -16.57
N GLY A 379 -32.01 -22.34 -15.41
CA GLY A 379 -32.85 -23.51 -15.14
C GLY A 379 -32.45 -24.80 -15.88
N ARG A 380 -31.21 -24.91 -16.39
CA ARG A 380 -30.76 -26.11 -17.13
C ARG A 380 -30.39 -27.32 -16.27
N TYR A 381 -30.40 -27.16 -14.95
CA TYR A 381 -29.97 -28.18 -13.99
C TYR A 381 -31.21 -28.81 -13.34
N ASP A 382 -31.25 -30.13 -13.21
CA ASP A 382 -32.45 -30.85 -12.77
C ASP A 382 -32.78 -30.64 -11.25
N ARG A 383 -31.81 -30.14 -10.46
CA ARG A 383 -31.94 -29.71 -9.05
C ARG A 383 -30.70 -28.95 -8.58
N GLU A 384 -30.74 -28.38 -7.38
CA GLU A 384 -29.56 -27.82 -6.70
C GLU A 384 -29.17 -28.66 -5.47
N LEU A 385 -27.89 -28.64 -5.12
CA LEU A 385 -27.30 -29.23 -3.92
C LEU A 385 -26.56 -28.15 -3.14
N LEU A 386 -26.89 -28.00 -1.87
CA LEU A 386 -26.27 -27.03 -0.99
C LEU A 386 -24.90 -27.54 -0.52
N LEU A 387 -23.88 -26.68 -0.55
CA LEU A 387 -22.53 -27.03 -0.18
C LEU A 387 -22.43 -27.48 1.29
N THR A 388 -23.16 -26.83 2.20
CA THR A 388 -23.18 -27.22 3.63
C THR A 388 -23.78 -28.62 3.86
N ASP A 389 -24.75 -29.04 3.04
CA ASP A 389 -25.33 -30.39 3.13
C ASP A 389 -24.37 -31.47 2.61
N ILE A 390 -23.48 -31.13 1.67
CA ILE A 390 -22.39 -32.00 1.24
C ILE A 390 -21.28 -32.03 2.32
N GLN A 391 -21.02 -30.93 3.02
CA GLN A 391 -20.04 -30.89 4.13
C GLN A 391 -20.44 -31.76 5.32
N LYS A 392 -21.74 -31.82 5.67
CA LYS A 392 -22.29 -32.63 6.78
C LYS A 392 -22.12 -34.15 6.58
N ARG A 393 -21.70 -34.61 5.40
CA ARG A 393 -21.59 -36.03 5.03
C ARG A 393 -20.46 -36.76 5.78
N PRO A 394 -20.77 -37.77 6.62
CA PRO A 394 -19.75 -38.50 7.37
C PRO A 394 -18.89 -39.44 6.51
N GLU A 395 -19.41 -39.91 5.36
CA GLU A 395 -18.87 -41.00 4.54
C GLU A 395 -17.40 -40.76 4.14
N LYS A 396 -16.58 -41.82 4.10
CA LYS A 396 -15.14 -41.76 3.84
C LYS A 396 -14.83 -41.26 2.43
N VAL A 397 -15.59 -41.72 1.43
CA VAL A 397 -15.47 -41.28 0.03
C VAL A 397 -16.78 -40.69 -0.46
N LEU A 398 -16.74 -39.46 -0.99
CA LEU A 398 -17.82 -38.91 -1.81
C LEU A 398 -17.45 -39.10 -3.28
N HIS A 399 -18.23 -39.88 -4.01
CA HIS A 399 -17.97 -40.22 -5.41
C HIS A 399 -19.03 -39.59 -6.32
N PHE A 400 -18.61 -38.64 -7.13
CA PHE A 400 -19.47 -37.89 -8.05
C PHE A 400 -19.45 -38.52 -9.45
N GLY A 401 -20.64 -38.68 -10.06
CA GLY A 401 -20.75 -39.19 -11.42
C GLY A 401 -20.01 -38.31 -12.43
N SER A 402 -20.28 -37.01 -12.40
CA SER A 402 -19.63 -35.99 -13.22
C SER A 402 -19.48 -34.70 -12.43
N LEU A 403 -18.39 -33.97 -12.67
CA LEU A 403 -18.25 -32.57 -12.26
C LEU A 403 -18.05 -31.67 -13.48
N PHE A 404 -18.63 -32.03 -14.63
CA PHE A 404 -18.55 -31.23 -15.86
C PHE A 404 -19.46 -29.99 -15.83
N ALA A 405 -19.08 -28.97 -16.63
CA ALA A 405 -19.64 -27.62 -16.80
C ALA A 405 -19.09 -26.55 -15.84
N THR A 406 -18.91 -25.33 -16.36
CA THR A 406 -18.16 -24.23 -15.73
C THR A 406 -18.81 -23.70 -14.44
N ASP A 407 -20.14 -23.76 -14.39
CA ASP A 407 -21.02 -23.31 -13.30
C ASP A 407 -21.63 -24.48 -12.49
N ARG A 408 -21.12 -25.70 -12.69
CA ARG A 408 -21.52 -26.92 -11.95
C ARG A 408 -21.25 -26.80 -10.46
N VAL A 409 -20.23 -26.03 -10.10
CA VAL A 409 -19.90 -25.61 -8.73
C VAL A 409 -19.88 -24.09 -8.72
N ASP A 410 -20.78 -23.48 -7.97
CA ASP A 410 -21.01 -22.03 -7.94
C ASP A 410 -20.56 -21.46 -6.59
N ALA A 411 -19.56 -20.57 -6.61
CA ALA A 411 -19.03 -19.93 -5.42
C ALA A 411 -19.70 -18.58 -5.17
N GLN A 412 -20.29 -18.42 -3.99
CA GLN A 412 -21.03 -17.21 -3.61
C GLN A 412 -20.33 -16.46 -2.48
N SER A 413 -19.71 -17.17 -1.53
CA SER A 413 -18.88 -16.56 -0.49
C SER A 413 -17.62 -15.91 -1.07
N GLU A 414 -17.14 -14.83 -0.46
CA GLU A 414 -15.95 -14.13 -0.93
C GLU A 414 -14.70 -15.03 -0.85
N LYS A 415 -14.61 -15.89 0.18
CA LYS A 415 -13.54 -16.89 0.28
C LYS A 415 -13.57 -17.90 -0.88
N ASN A 416 -14.74 -18.45 -1.21
CA ASN A 416 -14.83 -19.47 -2.25
C ASN A 416 -14.67 -18.88 -3.66
N LYS A 417 -15.08 -17.61 -3.87
CA LYS A 417 -14.79 -16.82 -5.08
C LYS A 417 -13.30 -16.55 -5.23
N ALA A 418 -12.60 -16.18 -4.15
CA ALA A 418 -11.15 -15.99 -4.17
C ALA A 418 -10.43 -17.30 -4.56
N LEU A 419 -10.83 -18.43 -3.99
CA LEU A 419 -10.28 -19.74 -4.37
C LEU A 419 -10.60 -20.12 -5.82
N GLN A 420 -11.83 -19.87 -6.28
CA GLN A 420 -12.22 -20.10 -7.67
C GLN A 420 -11.36 -19.29 -8.64
N ASN A 421 -11.16 -18.00 -8.36
CA ASN A 421 -10.30 -17.13 -9.15
C ASN A 421 -8.84 -17.60 -9.11
N TYR A 422 -8.33 -18.04 -7.97
CA TYR A 422 -6.97 -18.57 -7.84
C TYR A 422 -6.76 -19.84 -8.69
N ILE A 423 -7.61 -20.86 -8.52
CA ILE A 423 -7.51 -22.12 -9.27
C ILE A 423 -7.63 -21.86 -10.77
N TYR A 424 -8.63 -21.06 -11.17
CA TYR A 424 -8.87 -20.73 -12.56
C TYR A 424 -7.66 -20.04 -13.22
N HIS A 425 -7.08 -19.01 -12.61
CA HIS A 425 -5.92 -18.31 -13.18
C HIS A 425 -4.62 -19.15 -13.10
N GLY A 426 -4.44 -19.93 -12.02
CA GLY A 426 -3.21 -20.67 -11.71
C GLY A 426 -2.95 -21.93 -12.54
N MET A 427 -3.88 -22.37 -13.41
CA MET A 427 -3.67 -23.50 -14.35
C MET A 427 -2.69 -23.13 -15.50
N GLU A 428 -1.42 -22.93 -15.16
CA GLU A 428 -0.31 -22.63 -16.06
C GLU A 428 0.06 -23.83 -16.94
N LEU A 429 0.23 -23.60 -18.25
CA LEU A 429 0.75 -24.63 -19.17
C LEU A 429 2.27 -24.75 -18.97
N TRP A 430 2.75 -25.97 -18.70
CA TRP A 430 4.14 -26.26 -18.36
C TRP A 430 4.89 -27.05 -19.43
N ASN A 431 4.15 -27.67 -20.37
CA ASN A 431 4.73 -28.53 -21.40
C ASN A 431 5.65 -27.75 -22.37
N GLN A 432 6.97 -27.91 -22.23
CA GLN A 432 7.96 -27.11 -22.95
C GLN A 432 7.84 -27.26 -24.46
N ALA A 433 7.64 -28.47 -24.98
CA ALA A 433 7.54 -28.66 -26.43
C ALA A 433 6.32 -27.94 -27.06
N ILE A 434 5.18 -27.82 -26.36
CA ILE A 434 4.06 -26.98 -26.83
C ILE A 434 4.44 -25.50 -26.79
N LEU A 435 5.11 -25.06 -25.72
CA LEU A 435 5.54 -23.66 -25.57
C LEU A 435 6.55 -23.28 -26.67
N ASP A 436 7.58 -24.11 -26.90
CA ASP A 436 8.60 -23.94 -27.93
C ASP A 436 7.99 -23.93 -29.33
N ALA A 437 7.08 -24.88 -29.64
CA ALA A 437 6.34 -24.89 -30.91
C ALA A 437 5.46 -23.64 -31.09
N THR A 438 4.82 -23.16 -30.02
CA THR A 438 3.98 -21.94 -30.07
C THR A 438 4.82 -20.66 -30.17
N ASN A 439 6.04 -20.66 -29.61
CA ASN A 439 6.99 -19.55 -29.72
C ASN A 439 7.61 -19.50 -31.12
N LEU A 440 8.08 -20.63 -31.66
CA LEU A 440 8.58 -20.72 -33.02
C LEU A 440 7.50 -20.32 -34.04
N ALA A 441 6.26 -20.75 -33.85
CA ALA A 441 5.16 -20.33 -34.69
C ALA A 441 4.96 -18.81 -34.63
N GLU A 442 4.92 -18.18 -33.46
CA GLU A 442 4.83 -16.72 -33.32
C GLU A 442 6.00 -15.98 -34.01
N GLU A 443 7.23 -16.50 -33.90
CA GLU A 443 8.39 -15.96 -34.62
C GLU A 443 8.22 -16.07 -36.15
N GLN A 444 7.71 -17.20 -36.65
CA GLN A 444 7.37 -17.39 -38.07
C GLN A 444 6.29 -16.40 -38.53
N ILE A 445 5.23 -16.15 -37.73
CA ILE A 445 4.22 -15.11 -38.03
C ILE A 445 4.87 -13.74 -38.18
N ASN A 446 5.73 -13.36 -37.23
CA ASN A 446 6.40 -12.06 -37.25
C ASN A 446 7.37 -11.92 -38.43
N PHE A 447 8.07 -13.00 -38.80
CA PHE A 447 8.92 -13.05 -39.99
C PHE A 447 8.09 -12.86 -41.28
N TRP A 448 7.02 -13.63 -41.46
CA TRP A 448 6.12 -13.52 -42.62
C TRP A 448 5.44 -12.16 -42.72
N LYS A 449 5.02 -11.59 -41.60
CA LYS A 449 4.45 -10.23 -41.50
C LYS A 449 5.43 -9.18 -42.04
N ASN A 450 6.71 -9.27 -41.63
CA ASN A 450 7.76 -8.36 -42.09
C ASN A 450 8.06 -8.55 -43.58
N GLN A 451 8.11 -9.80 -44.06
CA GLN A 451 8.34 -10.13 -45.48
C GLN A 451 7.21 -9.64 -46.40
N THR A 452 5.95 -9.70 -45.94
CA THR A 452 4.76 -9.26 -46.69
C THR A 452 4.38 -7.80 -46.46
N GLY A 453 5.19 -7.04 -45.70
CA GLY A 453 5.05 -5.59 -45.49
C GLY A 453 3.79 -5.15 -44.74
N ARG A 454 3.21 -5.99 -43.87
CA ARG A 454 1.95 -5.69 -43.16
C ARG A 454 2.14 -4.61 -42.11
N ALA A 455 1.20 -3.65 -42.08
CA ALA A 455 1.28 -2.49 -41.20
C ALA A 455 0.85 -2.72 -39.75
N ALA A 456 -0.15 -3.58 -39.51
CA ALA A 456 -0.77 -3.77 -38.20
C ALA A 456 0.19 -4.44 -37.19
N PRO A 457 0.24 -4.03 -35.91
CA PRO A 457 1.01 -4.72 -34.88
C PRO A 457 0.42 -6.12 -34.60
N GLY A 458 1.26 -7.15 -34.44
CA GLY A 458 0.82 -8.53 -34.18
C GLY A 458 -0.03 -9.18 -35.29
N PHE A 459 -0.85 -10.15 -34.89
CA PHE A 459 -1.84 -10.86 -35.73
C PHE A 459 -3.17 -11.01 -34.98
N LEU A 460 -4.26 -11.28 -35.68
CA LEU A 460 -5.59 -11.57 -35.12
C LEU A 460 -5.75 -13.07 -34.86
N GLY A 461 -6.32 -13.43 -33.71
CA GLY A 461 -6.69 -14.81 -33.41
C GLY A 461 -8.16 -15.08 -33.76
N VAL A 462 -8.44 -16.21 -34.42
CA VAL A 462 -9.80 -16.68 -34.70
C VAL A 462 -9.96 -18.14 -34.31
N HIS A 463 -11.13 -18.51 -33.77
CA HIS A 463 -11.52 -19.91 -33.63
C HIS A 463 -12.86 -20.19 -34.31
N PHE A 464 -12.86 -21.07 -35.31
CA PHE A 464 -14.01 -21.43 -36.12
C PHE A 464 -14.33 -22.94 -36.07
N ARG A 465 -15.48 -23.30 -35.51
CA ARG A 465 -15.93 -24.69 -35.33
C ARG A 465 -17.12 -25.03 -36.22
N THR A 466 -17.09 -26.22 -36.83
CA THR A 466 -18.00 -26.63 -37.91
C THR A 466 -18.50 -28.07 -37.83
N GLU A 467 -17.74 -29.03 -37.30
CA GLU A 467 -17.92 -30.47 -37.62
C GLU A 467 -18.78 -31.29 -36.63
N ASP A 468 -19.39 -30.68 -35.61
CA ASP A 468 -20.11 -31.40 -34.54
C ASP A 468 -21.58 -30.95 -34.33
N GLY A 469 -22.52 -31.70 -34.90
CA GLY A 469 -23.92 -31.77 -34.46
C GLY A 469 -24.69 -30.44 -34.47
N PHE A 470 -24.82 -29.78 -33.32
CA PHE A 470 -25.50 -28.47 -33.23
C PHE A 470 -24.72 -27.36 -33.97
N PHE A 471 -23.39 -27.46 -34.04
CA PHE A 471 -22.54 -26.43 -34.65
C PHE A 471 -22.67 -26.37 -36.17
N GLU A 472 -22.91 -27.50 -36.85
CA GLU A 472 -23.14 -27.60 -38.30
C GLU A 472 -24.25 -26.62 -38.76
N LYS A 473 -25.34 -26.54 -37.99
CA LYS A 473 -26.48 -25.64 -38.25
C LYS A 473 -26.17 -24.16 -37.98
N LEU A 474 -25.11 -23.86 -37.21
CA LEU A 474 -24.69 -22.50 -36.87
C LEU A 474 -23.54 -21.98 -37.73
N VAL A 475 -22.95 -22.80 -38.61
CA VAL A 475 -21.81 -22.42 -39.47
C VAL A 475 -22.04 -21.08 -40.20
N PRO A 476 -23.17 -20.83 -40.89
CA PRO A 476 -23.36 -19.57 -41.62
C PRO A 476 -23.38 -18.34 -40.71
N ARG A 477 -24.05 -18.44 -39.55
CA ARG A 477 -24.17 -17.35 -38.57
C ARG A 477 -22.82 -17.05 -37.91
N ASN A 478 -22.08 -18.08 -37.51
CA ASN A 478 -20.76 -17.91 -36.91
C ASN A 478 -19.75 -17.32 -37.91
N LEU A 479 -19.76 -17.78 -39.16
CA LEU A 479 -18.89 -17.29 -40.22
C LEU A 479 -19.18 -15.82 -40.53
N GLN A 480 -20.46 -15.45 -40.71
CA GLN A 480 -20.87 -14.05 -40.93
C GLN A 480 -20.42 -13.13 -39.79
N ARG A 481 -20.48 -13.59 -38.53
CA ARG A 481 -20.02 -12.83 -37.37
C ARG A 481 -18.50 -12.63 -37.37
N ILE A 482 -17.73 -13.66 -37.70
CA ILE A 482 -16.27 -13.57 -37.85
C ILE A 482 -15.90 -12.60 -38.98
N ILE A 483 -16.57 -12.68 -40.14
CA ILE A 483 -16.35 -11.77 -41.27
C ILE A 483 -16.67 -10.31 -40.91
N ALA A 484 -17.78 -10.07 -40.19
CA ALA A 484 -18.14 -8.74 -39.72
C ALA A 484 -17.06 -8.15 -38.79
N TRP A 485 -16.60 -8.94 -37.81
CA TRP A 485 -15.53 -8.55 -36.89
C TRP A 485 -14.20 -8.30 -37.61
N LEU A 486 -13.78 -9.18 -38.52
CA LEU A 486 -12.58 -8.98 -39.36
C LEU A 486 -12.70 -7.70 -40.22
N GLY A 487 -13.90 -7.37 -40.69
CA GLY A 487 -14.19 -6.13 -41.41
C GLY A 487 -14.02 -4.88 -40.53
N GLU A 488 -14.38 -4.94 -39.25
CA GLU A 488 -14.08 -3.88 -38.29
C GLU A 488 -12.59 -3.78 -37.97
N MET A 489 -11.90 -4.91 -37.77
CA MET A 489 -10.46 -4.92 -37.49
C MET A 489 -9.67 -4.33 -38.67
N SER A 490 -9.99 -4.73 -39.89
CA SER A 490 -9.35 -4.21 -41.10
C SER A 490 -9.62 -2.71 -41.29
N LYS A 491 -10.82 -2.20 -40.94
CA LYS A 491 -11.08 -0.76 -40.91
C LYS A 491 -10.17 -0.02 -39.91
N ARG A 492 -10.00 -0.55 -38.69
CA ARG A 492 -9.11 0.02 -37.66
C ARG A 492 -7.66 0.02 -38.15
N ASP A 493 -7.15 -1.13 -38.61
CA ASP A 493 -5.77 -1.27 -39.07
C ASP A 493 -5.46 -0.37 -40.26
N ARG A 494 -6.41 -0.18 -41.18
CA ARG A 494 -6.31 0.79 -42.27
C ARG A 494 -6.24 2.23 -41.76
N THR A 495 -7.01 2.62 -40.74
CA THR A 495 -6.89 3.97 -40.16
C THR A 495 -5.53 4.18 -39.48
N THR A 496 -5.01 3.19 -38.75
CA THR A 496 -3.70 3.23 -38.11
C THR A 496 -2.56 3.29 -39.14
N TYR A 497 -2.64 2.50 -40.22
CA TYR A 497 -1.66 2.53 -41.31
C TYR A 497 -1.62 3.90 -42.01
N MET A 498 -2.78 4.48 -42.33
CA MET A 498 -2.85 5.79 -42.99
C MET A 498 -2.33 6.92 -42.08
N ALA A 499 -2.48 6.81 -40.76
CA ALA A 499 -1.84 7.70 -39.79
C ALA A 499 -0.31 7.53 -39.76
N GLY A 500 0.18 6.29 -39.68
CA GLY A 500 1.62 5.98 -39.63
C GLY A 500 2.37 6.34 -40.92
N LYS A 501 1.72 6.23 -42.09
CA LYS A 501 2.30 6.59 -43.39
C LYS A 501 2.55 8.10 -43.55
N ARG A 502 1.78 8.93 -42.83
CA ARG A 502 2.04 10.39 -42.71
C ARG A 502 3.25 10.71 -41.85
N ALA A 503 3.53 9.92 -40.81
CA ALA A 503 4.71 10.12 -39.96
C ALA A 503 6.02 9.66 -40.62
N THR A 504 5.97 8.65 -41.49
CA THR A 504 7.16 7.97 -42.06
C THR A 504 7.72 8.59 -43.35
N MET A 505 7.16 9.70 -43.85
CA MET A 505 7.86 10.54 -44.84
C MET A 505 9.06 11.30 -44.27
N SER A 506 9.28 11.24 -42.96
CA SER A 506 10.55 11.60 -42.33
C SER A 506 11.24 10.36 -41.77
N ARG A 507 12.53 10.19 -42.11
CA ARG A 507 13.48 9.22 -41.54
C ARG A 507 13.37 7.76 -42.02
N ALA A 508 13.99 7.50 -43.17
CA ALA A 508 14.49 6.16 -43.49
C ALA A 508 15.69 5.79 -42.58
N SER A 509 15.76 4.54 -42.13
CA SER A 509 16.96 3.96 -41.51
C SER A 509 17.11 2.49 -41.92
N SER A 510 18.37 2.09 -42.17
CA SER A 510 18.77 0.80 -42.75
C SER A 510 18.35 -0.43 -41.93
N PRO A 511 18.19 -1.61 -42.57
CA PRO A 511 17.80 -2.83 -41.88
C PRO A 511 18.91 -3.36 -40.96
N VAL A 512 18.52 -3.84 -39.78
CA VAL A 512 19.40 -4.59 -38.88
C VAL A 512 19.51 -6.03 -39.37
N VAL A 513 20.74 -6.49 -39.61
CA VAL A 513 21.02 -7.88 -39.98
C VAL A 513 20.79 -8.79 -38.76
N THR A 514 19.80 -9.65 -38.84
CA THR A 514 19.65 -10.83 -37.97
C THR A 514 19.92 -12.12 -38.76
N ARG A 515 20.35 -13.15 -38.02
CA ARG A 515 20.89 -14.41 -38.54
C ARG A 515 19.83 -15.13 -39.40
N ARG A 516 20.14 -15.43 -40.66
CA ARG A 516 19.22 -16.21 -41.53
C ARG A 516 19.11 -17.64 -41.04
N GLN A 517 17.89 -18.05 -40.68
CA GLN A 517 17.40 -19.42 -40.92
C GLN A 517 16.50 -19.35 -42.15
N GLU A 518 16.67 -20.28 -43.09
CA GLU A 518 15.89 -20.34 -44.31
C GLU A 518 14.58 -21.10 -44.06
N TYR A 519 13.59 -20.38 -43.55
CA TYR A 519 12.22 -20.86 -43.41
C TYR A 519 11.63 -21.21 -44.78
N THR A 520 10.99 -22.38 -44.90
CA THR A 520 10.23 -22.70 -46.11
C THR A 520 9.06 -21.71 -46.28
N VAL A 521 8.83 -21.20 -47.49
CA VAL A 521 7.84 -20.13 -47.75
C VAL A 521 6.47 -20.73 -48.06
N PRO A 522 5.43 -20.52 -47.22
CA PRO A 522 4.09 -21.05 -47.51
C PRO A 522 3.42 -20.40 -48.73
N PRO A 523 2.68 -21.15 -49.56
CA PRO A 523 2.02 -20.63 -50.77
C PRO A 523 0.98 -19.52 -50.53
N PHE A 524 0.46 -19.36 -49.31
CA PHE A 524 -0.47 -18.26 -49.01
C PHE A 524 0.22 -16.89 -48.97
N LEU A 525 1.54 -16.84 -48.75
CA LEU A 525 2.27 -15.58 -48.64
C LEU A 525 2.37 -14.82 -49.96
N GLU A 526 2.32 -15.50 -51.10
CA GLU A 526 2.27 -14.85 -52.42
C GLU A 526 0.96 -14.04 -52.55
N ARG A 527 -0.20 -14.70 -52.32
CA ARG A 527 -1.51 -14.03 -52.31
C ARG A 527 -1.64 -12.98 -51.20
N CYS A 528 -1.02 -13.20 -50.04
CA CYS A 528 -0.98 -12.19 -48.98
C CYS A 528 -0.15 -10.96 -49.40
N ALA A 529 1.03 -11.15 -50.03
CA ALA A 529 1.89 -10.05 -50.49
C ALA A 529 1.22 -9.19 -51.57
N GLU A 530 0.38 -9.78 -52.43
CA GLU A 530 -0.43 -9.07 -53.43
C GLU A 530 -1.57 -8.24 -52.80
N SER A 531 -2.01 -8.58 -51.58
CA SER A 531 -3.08 -7.85 -50.88
C SER A 531 -2.59 -6.55 -50.21
N PRO A 532 -3.47 -5.54 -50.02
CA PRO A 532 -3.08 -4.24 -49.47
C PRO A 532 -2.36 -4.33 -48.11
N PRO A 533 -1.32 -3.52 -47.83
CA PRO A 533 -0.53 -3.57 -46.59
C PRO A 533 -1.31 -3.41 -45.28
N GLU A 534 -2.49 -2.78 -45.33
CA GLU A 534 -3.45 -2.66 -44.23
C GLU A 534 -4.25 -3.95 -43.93
N SER A 535 -4.11 -5.00 -44.74
CA SER A 535 -4.81 -6.28 -44.52
C SER A 535 -4.19 -7.00 -43.32
N PRO A 536 -4.98 -7.40 -42.30
CA PRO A 536 -4.44 -8.02 -41.09
C PRO A 536 -3.88 -9.41 -41.35
N MET A 537 -2.84 -9.79 -40.60
CA MET A 537 -2.44 -11.19 -40.44
C MET A 537 -3.48 -11.87 -39.55
N ILE A 538 -4.00 -13.03 -39.96
CA ILE A 538 -5.03 -13.77 -39.21
C ILE A 538 -4.54 -15.20 -39.00
N PHE A 539 -4.52 -15.66 -37.75
CA PHE A 539 -4.38 -17.08 -37.44
C PHE A 539 -5.75 -17.67 -37.08
N MET A 540 -6.17 -18.71 -37.79
CA MET A 540 -7.46 -19.38 -37.58
C MET A 540 -7.27 -20.82 -37.10
N ALA A 541 -7.58 -21.06 -35.82
CA ALA A 541 -7.79 -22.40 -35.29
C ALA A 541 -9.16 -22.92 -35.77
N THR A 542 -9.21 -24.10 -36.39
CA THR A 542 -10.46 -24.64 -36.94
C THR A 542 -10.47 -26.17 -36.98
N ASP A 543 -11.66 -26.76 -36.85
CA ASP A 543 -11.86 -28.21 -36.99
C ASP A 543 -12.03 -28.66 -38.45
N VAL A 544 -12.17 -27.73 -39.40
CA VAL A 544 -12.36 -28.03 -40.83
C VAL A 544 -11.17 -28.83 -41.38
N HIS A 545 -11.42 -30.06 -41.82
CA HIS A 545 -10.40 -30.86 -42.48
C HIS A 545 -9.96 -30.21 -43.82
N ARG A 546 -8.66 -29.85 -43.92
CA ARG A 546 -8.03 -29.07 -45.01
C ARG A 546 -8.74 -27.73 -45.28
N PRO A 547 -8.55 -26.73 -44.41
CA PRO A 547 -9.25 -25.44 -44.51
C PRO A 547 -9.11 -24.72 -45.86
N ARG A 548 -7.94 -24.87 -46.52
CA ARG A 548 -7.63 -24.26 -47.82
C ARG A 548 -8.32 -24.90 -49.02
N GLU A 549 -8.90 -26.10 -48.87
CA GLU A 549 -9.69 -26.81 -49.90
C GLU A 549 -11.20 -26.72 -49.63
N SER A 550 -11.62 -26.09 -48.52
CA SER A 550 -13.00 -26.15 -48.04
C SER A 550 -13.89 -25.07 -48.67
N PRO A 551 -15.03 -25.43 -49.31
CA PRO A 551 -15.96 -24.45 -49.88
C PRO A 551 -16.63 -23.57 -48.82
N ILE A 552 -16.60 -23.96 -47.54
CA ILE A 552 -17.14 -23.16 -46.42
C ILE A 552 -16.26 -21.93 -46.13
N LEU A 553 -14.96 -22.04 -46.35
CA LEU A 553 -13.98 -21.00 -46.03
C LEU A 553 -13.50 -20.22 -47.26
N GLN A 554 -13.84 -20.67 -48.47
CA GLN A 554 -13.37 -20.09 -49.73
C GLN A 554 -13.63 -18.57 -49.81
N ASP A 555 -14.88 -18.13 -49.58
CA ASP A 555 -15.26 -16.71 -49.61
C ASP A 555 -14.46 -15.86 -48.59
N LEU A 556 -14.19 -16.42 -47.40
CA LEU A 556 -13.39 -15.75 -46.36
C LEU A 556 -11.92 -15.67 -46.77
N LEU A 557 -11.36 -16.73 -47.36
CA LEU A 557 -9.96 -16.79 -47.80
C LEU A 557 -9.68 -15.90 -49.02
N ASP A 558 -10.66 -15.74 -49.90
CA ASP A 558 -10.56 -14.83 -51.05
C ASP A 558 -10.70 -13.36 -50.59
N GLN A 559 -11.47 -13.08 -49.52
CA GLN A 559 -11.55 -11.75 -48.90
C GLN A 559 -10.33 -11.42 -48.01
N TYR A 560 -9.77 -12.41 -47.31
CA TYR A 560 -8.67 -12.27 -46.36
C TYR A 560 -7.51 -13.25 -46.67
N PRO A 561 -6.70 -13.00 -47.71
CA PRO A 561 -5.67 -13.93 -48.18
C PRO A 561 -4.50 -14.12 -47.19
N CYS A 562 -4.30 -13.21 -46.25
CA CYS A 562 -3.33 -13.32 -45.16
C CYS A 562 -3.82 -14.17 -43.98
N THR A 563 -4.69 -15.16 -44.25
CA THR A 563 -5.18 -16.13 -43.26
C THR A 563 -4.31 -17.38 -43.24
N MET A 564 -3.87 -17.73 -42.03
CA MET A 564 -3.02 -18.87 -41.70
C MET A 564 -3.77 -19.91 -40.87
N PHE A 565 -3.37 -21.16 -41.04
CA PHE A 565 -3.82 -22.33 -40.30
C PHE A 565 -2.61 -23.07 -39.74
N LEU A 566 -2.81 -23.92 -38.74
CA LEU A 566 -1.70 -24.68 -38.15
C LEU A 566 -0.89 -25.50 -39.18
N SER A 567 -1.54 -25.98 -40.24
CA SER A 567 -0.92 -26.70 -41.36
C SER A 567 0.17 -25.92 -42.11
N ASP A 568 0.21 -24.59 -41.99
CA ASP A 568 1.25 -23.76 -42.61
C ASP A 568 2.55 -23.71 -41.77
N PHE A 569 2.54 -24.22 -40.54
CA PHE A 569 3.66 -24.16 -39.56
C PHE A 569 4.38 -25.51 -39.43
N THR A 570 4.83 -26.07 -40.55
CA THR A 570 5.45 -27.42 -40.64
C THR A 570 6.61 -27.64 -39.65
N GLU A 571 7.49 -26.66 -39.49
CA GLU A 571 8.65 -26.75 -38.59
C GLU A 571 8.24 -26.73 -37.11
N SER A 572 7.22 -25.92 -36.77
CA SER A 572 6.68 -25.86 -35.40
C SER A 572 5.93 -27.16 -35.05
N ILE A 573 5.24 -27.78 -36.03
CA ILE A 573 4.63 -29.11 -35.88
C ILE A 573 5.72 -30.20 -35.71
N ALA A 574 6.85 -30.10 -36.41
CA ALA A 574 7.91 -31.11 -36.35
C ALA A 574 8.54 -31.28 -34.95
N ILE A 575 8.54 -30.23 -34.12
CA ILE A 575 8.90 -30.31 -32.70
C ILE A 575 8.02 -31.34 -31.97
N LEU A 576 6.71 -31.32 -32.25
CA LEU A 576 5.71 -32.17 -31.59
C LEU A 576 5.63 -33.59 -32.18
N ASP A 577 6.00 -33.81 -33.45
CA ASP A 577 5.94 -35.11 -34.13
C ASP A 577 6.89 -36.16 -33.54
N SER A 578 8.00 -35.74 -32.94
CA SER A 578 8.93 -36.64 -32.26
C SER A 578 8.40 -37.20 -30.93
N ILE A 579 7.37 -36.58 -30.34
CA ILE A 579 6.97 -36.83 -28.96
C ILE A 579 6.16 -38.13 -28.83
N ARG A 580 6.51 -38.94 -27.84
CA ARG A 580 5.76 -40.13 -27.42
C ARG A 580 5.31 -39.99 -25.97
N ASN A 581 4.19 -40.61 -25.59
CA ASN A 581 3.76 -40.66 -24.21
C ASN A 581 4.76 -41.52 -23.41
N PRO A 582 5.36 -41.02 -22.32
CA PRO A 582 6.25 -41.83 -21.48
C PRO A 582 5.56 -43.05 -20.83
N VAL A 583 4.23 -43.05 -20.69
CA VAL A 583 3.48 -44.13 -20.03
C VAL A 583 3.30 -45.35 -20.95
N ASP A 584 2.79 -45.17 -22.17
CA ASP A 584 2.41 -46.26 -23.08
C ASP A 584 3.06 -46.19 -24.48
N GLY A 585 3.88 -45.16 -24.75
CA GLY A 585 4.58 -44.98 -26.01
C GLY A 585 3.74 -44.45 -27.17
N VAL A 586 2.48 -44.04 -26.95
CA VAL A 586 1.63 -43.50 -28.03
C VAL A 586 2.18 -42.21 -28.62
N HIS A 587 2.03 -42.02 -29.93
CA HIS A 587 2.34 -40.79 -30.64
C HIS A 587 1.47 -39.62 -30.14
N MET A 588 2.10 -38.56 -29.62
CA MET A 588 1.38 -37.48 -28.93
C MET A 588 0.90 -36.34 -29.81
N LEU A 589 1.50 -36.13 -30.99
CA LEU A 589 1.13 -35.04 -31.91
C LEU A 589 -0.39 -34.91 -32.15
N PRO A 590 -1.16 -35.98 -32.45
CA PRO A 590 -2.60 -35.86 -32.70
C PRO A 590 -3.41 -35.29 -31.53
N TYR A 591 -2.88 -35.37 -30.31
CA TYR A 591 -3.52 -34.86 -29.09
C TYR A 591 -3.00 -33.49 -28.67
N MET A 592 -1.80 -33.11 -29.12
CA MET A 592 -1.16 -31.84 -28.78
C MET A 592 -1.50 -30.71 -29.78
N ILE A 593 -1.87 -31.05 -31.02
CA ILE A 593 -2.30 -30.10 -32.07
C ILE A 593 -3.35 -29.11 -31.56
N ALA A 594 -4.44 -29.58 -30.95
CA ALA A 594 -5.51 -28.70 -30.47
C ALA A 594 -5.05 -27.77 -29.32
N LEU A 595 -4.11 -28.20 -28.48
CA LEU A 595 -3.52 -27.34 -27.45
C LEU A 595 -2.64 -26.27 -28.10
N MET A 596 -1.82 -26.64 -29.09
CA MET A 596 -0.97 -25.69 -29.83
C MET A 596 -1.82 -24.65 -30.57
N ASP A 597 -2.86 -25.07 -31.30
CA ASP A 597 -3.85 -24.21 -31.95
C ASP A 597 -4.43 -23.18 -30.99
N ALA A 598 -4.89 -23.63 -29.82
CA ALA A 598 -5.49 -22.75 -28.82
C ALA A 598 -4.49 -21.75 -28.22
N ASN A 599 -3.26 -22.17 -27.94
CA ASN A 599 -2.23 -21.26 -27.41
C ASN A 599 -1.78 -20.24 -28.46
N LEU A 600 -1.64 -20.65 -29.73
CA LEU A 600 -1.24 -19.74 -30.82
C LEU A 600 -2.37 -18.74 -31.14
N ALA A 601 -3.63 -19.19 -31.18
CA ALA A 601 -4.78 -18.30 -31.31
C ALA A 601 -4.90 -17.31 -30.15
N ALA A 602 -4.57 -17.73 -28.92
CA ALA A 602 -4.62 -16.87 -27.74
C ALA A 602 -3.54 -15.78 -27.72
N LYS A 603 -2.44 -15.94 -28.47
CA LYS A 603 -1.40 -14.90 -28.63
C LYS A 603 -1.81 -13.78 -29.61
N GLY A 604 -2.95 -13.90 -30.29
CA GLY A 604 -3.49 -12.86 -31.15
C GLY A 604 -3.78 -11.56 -30.38
N ARG A 605 -3.56 -10.41 -31.02
CA ARG A 605 -3.74 -9.05 -30.43
C ARG A 605 -5.19 -8.78 -30.00
N GLU A 606 -6.13 -9.36 -30.73
CA GLU A 606 -7.56 -9.45 -30.43
C GLU A 606 -8.01 -10.85 -30.88
N PHE A 607 -9.03 -11.42 -30.25
CA PHE A 607 -9.52 -12.78 -30.52
C PHE A 607 -11.03 -12.82 -30.74
N GLN A 608 -11.48 -13.58 -31.75
CA GLN A 608 -12.90 -13.84 -32.01
C GLN A 608 -13.14 -15.33 -32.23
N GLY A 609 -13.96 -15.94 -31.36
CA GLY A 609 -14.30 -17.35 -31.44
C GLY A 609 -15.73 -17.65 -31.93
N THR A 610 -16.05 -18.94 -31.93
CA THR A 610 -17.36 -19.51 -32.27
C THR A 610 -18.29 -19.47 -31.06
N GLU A 611 -19.52 -19.00 -31.27
CA GLU A 611 -20.54 -18.88 -30.22
C GLU A 611 -20.87 -20.26 -29.62
N ARG A 612 -21.03 -20.35 -28.28
CA ARG A 612 -21.31 -21.60 -27.53
C ARG A 612 -20.23 -22.71 -27.59
N SER A 613 -19.07 -22.49 -28.21
CA SER A 613 -17.97 -23.47 -28.18
C SER A 613 -17.17 -23.37 -26.87
N THR A 614 -17.09 -24.46 -26.09
CA THR A 614 -16.24 -24.52 -24.88
C THR A 614 -14.77 -24.29 -25.21
N PHE A 615 -14.29 -24.77 -26.35
CA PHE A 615 -12.94 -24.48 -26.85
C PHE A 615 -12.72 -22.99 -27.20
N THR A 616 -13.78 -22.25 -27.54
CA THR A 616 -13.69 -20.79 -27.65
C THR A 616 -13.59 -20.11 -26.30
N ALA A 617 -14.32 -20.60 -25.29
CA ALA A 617 -14.14 -20.12 -23.91
C ALA A 617 -12.68 -20.30 -23.49
N TYR A 618 -12.13 -21.52 -23.55
CA TYR A 618 -10.72 -21.80 -23.24
C TYR A 618 -9.71 -20.82 -23.87
N ILE A 619 -9.90 -20.46 -25.15
CA ILE A 619 -9.01 -19.50 -25.81
C ILE A 619 -9.23 -18.07 -25.27
N PHE A 620 -10.46 -17.61 -25.08
CA PHE A 620 -10.74 -16.32 -24.44
C PHE A 620 -10.14 -16.23 -23.03
N GLU A 621 -10.20 -17.30 -22.24
CA GLU A 621 -9.57 -17.37 -20.92
C GLU A 621 -8.06 -17.18 -21.01
N ARG A 622 -7.40 -17.80 -22.00
CA ARG A 622 -5.96 -17.64 -22.26
C ARG A 622 -5.61 -16.24 -22.76
N VAL A 623 -6.44 -15.62 -23.60
CA VAL A 623 -6.27 -14.23 -24.07
C VAL A 623 -6.32 -13.27 -22.89
N ASN A 624 -7.31 -13.39 -22.00
CA ASN A 624 -7.44 -12.53 -20.83
C ASN A 624 -6.27 -12.69 -19.84
N ARG A 625 -5.72 -13.90 -19.68
CA ARG A 625 -4.47 -14.14 -18.91
C ARG A 625 -3.23 -13.51 -19.55
N MET A 626 -3.26 -13.19 -20.85
CA MET A 626 -2.14 -12.57 -21.59
C MET A 626 -2.38 -11.09 -21.92
N ALA A 627 -3.43 -10.47 -21.40
CA ALA A 627 -3.77 -9.07 -21.65
C ALA A 627 -2.68 -8.13 -21.14
N LYS A 628 -1.84 -7.63 -22.06
CA LYS A 628 -0.78 -6.65 -21.76
C LYS A 628 -1.41 -5.27 -21.55
N TYR A 629 -0.98 -4.59 -20.48
CA TYR A 629 -1.29 -3.17 -20.27
C TYR A 629 -0.87 -2.33 -21.48
N THR A 630 -1.74 -1.44 -21.93
CA THR A 630 -1.44 -0.49 -23.01
C THR A 630 -1.04 0.85 -22.39
N PHE A 631 0.13 1.37 -22.79
CA PHE A 631 0.62 2.67 -22.33
C PHE A 631 0.07 3.80 -23.22
N ASP A 632 -0.02 5.01 -22.68
CA ASP A 632 -0.60 6.16 -23.38
C ASP A 632 0.38 6.75 -24.42
N GLU A 633 0.23 6.33 -25.69
CA GLU A 633 1.08 6.77 -26.80
C GLU A 633 0.92 8.27 -27.14
N ASN A 634 -0.27 8.83 -26.97
CA ASN A 634 -0.58 10.22 -27.32
C ASN A 634 -0.28 11.20 -26.18
N GLY A 635 -0.24 10.71 -24.94
CA GLY A 635 -0.10 11.51 -23.72
C GLY A 635 -1.40 12.21 -23.30
N ASP A 636 -2.53 11.87 -23.91
CA ASP A 636 -3.83 12.50 -23.63
C ASP A 636 -4.24 12.27 -22.16
N THR A 637 -4.12 11.04 -21.67
CA THR A 637 -4.46 10.67 -20.28
C THR A 637 -3.34 11.03 -19.30
N PHE A 638 -2.07 10.92 -19.70
CA PHE A 638 -0.92 11.31 -18.87
C PHE A 638 -0.97 12.77 -18.46
N ASN A 639 -1.38 13.67 -19.37
CA ASN A 639 -1.51 15.09 -19.07
C ASN A 639 -2.59 15.37 -18.02
N TYR A 640 -3.75 14.71 -18.10
CA TYR A 640 -4.78 14.83 -17.06
C TYR A 640 -4.31 14.25 -15.72
N PHE A 641 -3.64 13.09 -15.73
CA PHE A 641 -3.09 12.47 -14.51
C PHE A 641 -2.08 13.39 -13.78
N VAL A 642 -1.16 14.00 -14.52
CA VAL A 642 -0.20 14.96 -13.97
C VAL A 642 -0.90 16.23 -13.47
N LEU A 643 -1.88 16.75 -14.24
CA LEU A 643 -2.61 17.96 -13.87
C LEU A 643 -3.45 17.78 -12.60
N THR A 644 -4.18 16.68 -12.47
CA THR A 644 -5.00 16.39 -11.27
C THR A 644 -4.13 16.17 -10.04
N THR A 645 -3.06 15.38 -10.16
CA THR A 645 -2.09 15.16 -9.07
C THR A 645 -1.46 16.47 -8.60
N LEU A 646 -1.05 17.34 -9.53
CA LEU A 646 -0.54 18.67 -9.19
C LEU A 646 -1.62 19.57 -8.58
N ALA A 647 -2.86 19.51 -9.06
CA ALA A 647 -3.96 20.30 -8.50
C ALA A 647 -4.29 19.90 -7.06
N ILE A 648 -4.29 18.61 -6.73
CA ILE A 648 -4.52 18.09 -5.36
C ILE A 648 -3.47 18.63 -4.37
N ILE A 649 -2.23 18.85 -4.81
CA ILE A 649 -1.15 19.40 -3.97
C ILE A 649 -1.19 20.94 -3.95
N LEU A 650 -1.33 21.56 -5.13
CA LEU A 650 -1.18 23.01 -5.29
C LEU A 650 -2.44 23.80 -4.88
N LEU A 651 -3.65 23.26 -5.03
CA LEU A 651 -4.87 23.97 -4.62
C LEU A 651 -4.96 24.13 -3.09
N PRO A 652 -4.75 23.09 -2.25
CA PRO A 652 -4.66 23.27 -0.81
C PRO A 652 -3.47 24.16 -0.39
N ALA A 653 -2.30 24.02 -1.03
CA ALA A 653 -1.14 24.85 -0.71
C ALA A 653 -1.35 26.34 -1.05
N THR A 654 -1.98 26.65 -2.19
CA THR A 654 -2.34 28.02 -2.57
C THR A 654 -3.50 28.55 -1.72
N TYR A 655 -4.51 27.74 -1.41
CA TYR A 655 -5.58 28.09 -0.50
C TYR A 655 -5.03 28.45 0.89
N LEU A 656 -4.17 27.61 1.46
CA LEU A 656 -3.54 27.83 2.77
C LEU A 656 -2.57 29.02 2.81
N THR A 657 -2.08 29.51 1.66
CA THR A 657 -1.20 30.69 1.59
C THR A 657 -1.95 31.99 1.24
N ILE A 658 -3.04 31.91 0.49
CA ILE A 658 -3.90 33.06 0.14
C ILE A 658 -4.90 33.37 1.26
N PHE A 659 -5.54 32.35 1.84
CA PHE A 659 -6.58 32.52 2.86
C PHE A 659 -6.07 32.51 4.31
N LYS A 660 -4.79 32.18 4.55
CA LYS A 660 -4.12 32.61 5.79
C LYS A 660 -3.93 34.13 5.76
N LYS A 661 -4.98 34.85 6.18
CA LYS A 661 -4.86 36.23 6.65
C LYS A 661 -3.83 36.25 7.78
N THR A 662 -2.60 36.62 7.47
CA THR A 662 -1.62 37.06 8.46
C THR A 662 -2.06 38.41 9.00
N VAL A 663 -3.06 38.38 9.90
CA VAL A 663 -3.41 39.51 10.77
C VAL A 663 -2.30 39.66 11.80
N VAL A 664 -1.12 40.10 11.33
CA VAL A 664 -0.18 40.81 12.17
C VAL A 664 -0.75 42.21 12.31
N ALA A 665 -1.74 42.35 13.21
CA ALA A 665 -2.28 43.65 13.56
C ALA A 665 -1.13 44.48 14.13
N ALA A 666 -0.71 45.52 13.41
CA ALA A 666 0.35 46.41 13.83
C ALA A 666 -0.09 47.11 15.13
N ARG A 667 0.37 46.59 16.27
CA ARG A 667 -0.02 47.07 17.60
C ARG A 667 0.52 48.50 17.77
N LYS A 668 -0.36 49.45 18.11
CA LYS A 668 0.05 50.83 18.40
C LYS A 668 1.13 50.82 19.50
N VAL A 669 2.25 51.47 19.24
CA VAL A 669 3.32 51.65 20.24
C VAL A 669 2.87 52.76 21.20
N HIS A 670 2.57 52.40 22.44
CA HIS A 670 2.00 53.33 23.45
C HIS A 670 3.07 54.10 24.26
N CYS A 671 4.34 54.07 23.84
CA CYS A 671 5.46 54.64 24.58
C CYS A 671 6.52 55.23 23.63
N SER A 672 6.99 56.44 23.92
CA SER A 672 7.97 57.17 23.10
C SER A 672 9.42 57.04 23.57
N CYS A 673 9.74 56.04 24.41
CA CYS A 673 11.11 55.82 24.89
C CYS A 673 12.03 55.24 23.80
N ASP A 674 13.34 55.45 23.91
CA ASP A 674 14.29 55.07 22.87
C ASP A 674 14.49 53.56 22.72
N ALA A 675 14.13 52.77 23.73
CA ALA A 675 14.06 51.32 23.62
C ALA A 675 12.86 50.89 22.76
N CYS A 676 11.67 51.46 22.99
CA CYS A 676 10.49 51.24 22.14
C CYS A 676 10.73 51.67 20.69
N LYS A 677 11.37 52.83 20.46
CA LYS A 677 11.77 53.28 19.11
C LYS A 677 12.72 52.30 18.42
N ARG A 678 13.78 51.85 19.13
CA ARG A 678 14.75 50.87 18.62
C ARG A 678 14.08 49.53 18.28
N LYS A 679 13.14 49.06 19.12
CA LYS A 679 12.36 47.85 18.85
C LYS A 679 11.44 48.02 17.63
N ALA A 680 10.73 49.14 17.52
CA ALA A 680 9.87 49.44 16.37
C ALA A 680 10.67 49.50 15.06
N SER A 681 11.89 50.08 15.05
CA SER A 681 12.74 50.11 13.86
C SER A 681 13.35 48.75 13.46
N ARG A 682 13.34 47.76 14.37
CA ARG A 682 13.82 46.39 14.13
C ARG A 682 12.71 45.42 13.70
N ALA A 683 11.44 45.84 13.70
CA ALA A 683 10.32 44.99 13.29
C ALA A 683 10.34 44.74 11.77
N VAL A 684 10.99 43.66 11.34
CA VAL A 684 11.15 43.30 9.92
C VAL A 684 9.81 42.91 9.30
N ALA A 685 9.47 43.54 8.16
CA ALA A 685 8.27 43.20 7.39
C ALA A 685 8.31 41.72 6.92
N PRO A 686 7.17 41.01 6.91
CA PRO A 686 7.15 39.59 6.54
C PRO A 686 7.73 39.36 5.13
N ARG A 687 8.65 38.39 5.04
CA ARG A 687 9.30 37.98 3.79
C ARG A 687 8.22 37.53 2.80
N LYS A 688 8.02 38.28 1.70
CA LYS A 688 7.11 37.89 0.63
C LYS A 688 7.54 36.55 0.03
N SER A 689 6.74 35.51 0.23
CA SER A 689 6.83 34.28 -0.55
C SER A 689 6.37 34.57 -1.98
N SER A 690 7.30 34.61 -2.93
CA SER A 690 6.97 34.75 -4.34
C SER A 690 6.10 33.58 -4.79
N GLY A 691 4.86 33.87 -5.21
CA GLY A 691 3.96 32.86 -5.76
C GLY A 691 4.56 32.21 -7.01
N VAL A 692 4.39 30.89 -7.14
CA VAL A 692 4.81 30.17 -8.34
C VAL A 692 3.75 30.36 -9.41
N ALA A 693 4.06 31.15 -10.44
CA ALA A 693 3.21 31.26 -11.62
C ALA A 693 3.40 30.01 -12.49
N TYR A 694 2.32 29.23 -12.66
CA TYR A 694 2.28 28.18 -13.67
C TYR A 694 1.62 28.68 -14.95
N ILE A 695 2.24 28.30 -16.07
CA ILE A 695 1.70 28.44 -17.41
C ILE A 695 0.73 27.29 -17.60
N THR A 696 -0.55 27.59 -17.82
CA THR A 696 -1.51 26.62 -18.35
C THR A 696 -1.36 26.55 -19.87
N PRO A 697 -0.87 25.44 -20.46
CA PRO A 697 -1.27 25.12 -21.82
C PRO A 697 -2.76 24.81 -21.78
N SER A 698 -3.58 25.53 -22.55
CA SER A 698 -4.96 25.12 -22.82
C SER A 698 -4.92 24.14 -23.99
N PRO A 699 -5.24 22.85 -23.82
CA PRO A 699 -5.70 22.06 -24.95
C PRO A 699 -7.12 22.52 -25.28
N GLU A 700 -7.33 23.02 -26.50
CA GLU A 700 -8.69 23.06 -27.03
C GLU A 700 -9.15 21.61 -27.21
N VAL A 701 -10.15 21.19 -26.42
CA VAL A 701 -10.81 19.90 -26.64
C VAL A 701 -11.67 20.06 -27.89
N ILE A 702 -11.09 19.74 -29.05
CA ILE A 702 -11.84 19.65 -30.30
C ILE A 702 -12.73 18.41 -30.24
N LYS A 703 -13.90 18.56 -29.61
CA LYS A 703 -14.98 17.58 -29.72
C LYS A 703 -15.36 17.51 -31.19
N TRP A 704 -15.30 16.33 -31.79
CA TRP A 704 -15.54 16.14 -33.22
C TRP A 704 -17.01 16.45 -33.55
N ASN A 705 -17.27 17.66 -34.07
CA ASN A 705 -18.60 18.11 -34.49
C ASN A 705 -18.63 18.26 -36.02
N PRO A 706 -19.42 17.46 -36.75
CA PRO A 706 -19.48 17.54 -38.21
C PRO A 706 -20.09 18.86 -38.72
N PHE A 707 -20.92 19.54 -37.94
CA PHE A 707 -21.49 20.85 -38.32
C PHE A 707 -20.42 21.95 -38.32
N ASP A 708 -19.58 22.01 -37.28
CA ASP A 708 -18.45 22.94 -37.20
C ASP A 708 -17.41 22.69 -38.31
N ILE A 709 -17.11 21.41 -38.61
CA ILE A 709 -16.18 21.02 -39.68
C ILE A 709 -16.68 21.47 -41.07
N LEU A 710 -18.00 21.47 -41.29
CA LEU A 710 -18.62 21.98 -42.52
C LEU A 710 -18.93 23.49 -42.48
N GLY A 711 -18.72 24.17 -41.35
CA GLY A 711 -18.98 25.61 -41.19
C GLY A 711 -20.46 25.99 -41.30
N ILE A 712 -21.36 25.15 -40.78
CA ILE A 712 -22.82 25.29 -40.86
C ILE A 712 -23.46 25.13 -39.48
N PRO A 713 -24.63 25.75 -39.20
CA PRO A 713 -25.31 25.58 -37.93
C PRO A 713 -25.92 24.17 -37.78
N ASP A 714 -26.07 23.70 -36.53
CA ASP A 714 -26.60 22.37 -36.18
C ASP A 714 -28.00 22.05 -36.73
N ASN A 715 -28.76 23.07 -37.15
CA ASN A 715 -30.07 22.93 -37.78
C ASN A 715 -30.06 23.01 -39.32
N ALA A 716 -28.88 22.91 -39.94
CA ALA A 716 -28.70 23.06 -41.39
C ALA A 716 -29.50 22.02 -42.19
N THR A 717 -30.24 22.48 -43.20
CA THR A 717 -30.99 21.61 -44.10
C THR A 717 -30.06 20.77 -45.00
N PRO A 718 -30.49 19.61 -45.52
CA PRO A 718 -29.68 18.78 -46.43
C PRO A 718 -29.15 19.52 -47.67
N LYS A 719 -29.88 20.55 -48.14
CA LYS A 719 -29.41 21.42 -49.23
C LYS A 719 -28.25 22.32 -48.81
N GLN A 720 -28.23 22.82 -47.57
CA GLN A 720 -27.13 23.62 -47.03
C GLN A 720 -25.90 22.75 -46.76
N ILE A 721 -26.06 21.57 -46.13
CA ILE A 721 -24.98 20.58 -45.92
C ILE A 721 -24.26 20.27 -47.25
N LYS A 722 -25.03 19.93 -48.30
CA LYS A 722 -24.50 19.62 -49.63
C LYS A 722 -23.89 20.82 -50.37
N SER A 723 -24.31 22.04 -50.04
CA SER A 723 -23.72 23.27 -50.59
C SER A 723 -22.41 23.62 -49.90
N ALA A 724 -22.34 23.50 -48.58
CA ALA A 724 -21.15 23.76 -47.78
C ALA A 724 -20.02 22.78 -48.12
N TYR A 725 -20.34 21.49 -48.18
CA TYR A 725 -19.44 20.44 -48.66
C TYR A 725 -18.84 20.79 -50.03
N ARG A 726 -19.68 21.09 -51.03
CA ARG A 726 -19.21 21.49 -52.38
C ARG A 726 -18.34 22.75 -52.39
N GLY A 727 -18.58 23.69 -51.48
CA GLY A 727 -17.75 24.88 -51.31
C GLY A 727 -16.37 24.52 -50.76
N LEU A 728 -16.33 23.80 -49.64
CA LEU A 728 -15.10 23.40 -48.95
C LEU A 728 -14.26 22.42 -49.80
N SER A 729 -14.87 21.41 -50.42
CA SER A 729 -14.17 20.48 -51.31
C SER A 729 -13.60 21.16 -52.57
N LYS A 730 -14.13 22.32 -52.98
CA LYS A 730 -13.56 23.12 -54.09
C LYS A 730 -12.32 23.91 -53.66
N ILE A 731 -12.24 24.28 -52.38
CA ILE A 731 -11.13 25.04 -51.77
C ILE A 731 -9.98 24.10 -51.41
N TRP A 732 -10.28 22.98 -50.75
CA TRP A 732 -9.30 22.02 -50.23
C TRP A 732 -8.99 20.85 -51.19
N HIS A 733 -9.32 20.97 -52.48
CA HIS A 733 -8.99 19.93 -53.45
C HIS A 733 -7.47 19.82 -53.66
N PRO A 734 -6.85 18.62 -53.55
CA PRO A 734 -5.39 18.47 -53.67
C PRO A 734 -4.81 18.95 -55.02
N ASP A 735 -5.62 18.95 -56.08
CA ASP A 735 -5.22 19.49 -57.40
C ASP A 735 -5.29 21.02 -57.54
N LYS A 736 -5.87 21.73 -56.56
CA LYS A 736 -6.04 23.20 -56.60
C LYS A 736 -5.17 23.94 -55.58
N VAL A 737 -4.62 23.21 -54.62
CA VAL A 737 -3.71 23.74 -53.60
C VAL A 737 -2.26 23.58 -54.08
N LYS A 738 -1.39 24.53 -53.70
CA LYS A 738 0.05 24.48 -54.02
C LYS A 738 0.71 23.24 -53.38
N ALA A 739 1.75 22.72 -54.02
CA ALA A 739 2.43 21.48 -53.62
C ALA A 739 2.75 21.41 -52.12
N ASP A 740 3.33 22.48 -51.56
CA ASP A 740 3.76 22.58 -50.15
C ASP A 740 2.61 22.52 -49.11
N LYS A 741 1.35 22.52 -49.55
CA LYS A 741 0.14 22.43 -48.70
C LYS A 741 -0.80 21.30 -49.09
N ARG A 742 -0.36 20.35 -49.92
CA ARG A 742 -1.18 19.20 -50.32
C ARG A 742 -1.53 18.30 -49.14
N ASP A 743 -0.57 17.99 -48.27
CA ASP A 743 -0.81 17.12 -47.11
C ASP A 743 -1.83 17.70 -46.12
N GLU A 744 -1.82 19.04 -45.93
CA GLU A 744 -2.83 19.78 -45.16
C GLU A 744 -4.21 19.72 -45.85
N ALA A 745 -4.26 19.88 -47.17
CA ALA A 745 -5.48 19.84 -47.96
C ALA A 745 -6.12 18.45 -47.96
N ASP A 746 -5.34 17.39 -48.08
CA ASP A 746 -5.81 16.00 -48.00
C ASP A 746 -6.31 15.65 -46.59
N ALA A 747 -5.69 16.21 -45.53
CA ALA A 747 -6.18 16.04 -44.16
C ALA A 747 -7.55 16.70 -43.99
N LYS A 748 -7.67 17.97 -44.42
CA LYS A 748 -8.94 18.70 -44.34
C LYS A 748 -10.01 18.10 -45.23
N MET A 749 -9.68 17.62 -46.43
CA MET A 749 -10.65 16.94 -47.29
C MET A 749 -11.17 15.65 -46.66
N ALA A 750 -10.33 14.85 -46.01
CA ALA A 750 -10.76 13.64 -45.32
C ALA A 750 -11.73 13.97 -44.15
N GLU A 751 -11.43 15.01 -43.37
CA GLU A 751 -12.33 15.51 -42.31
C GLU A 751 -13.67 16.02 -42.89
N ILE A 752 -13.63 16.82 -43.95
CA ILE A 752 -14.81 17.37 -44.65
C ILE A 752 -15.69 16.24 -45.23
N ASN A 753 -15.09 15.20 -45.82
CA ASN A 753 -15.80 14.03 -46.33
C ASN A 753 -16.48 13.27 -45.20
N LYS A 754 -15.73 12.96 -44.11
CA LYS A 754 -16.28 12.21 -42.96
C LYS A 754 -17.40 12.97 -42.24
N ALA A 755 -17.29 14.30 -42.13
CA ALA A 755 -18.32 15.16 -41.59
C ALA A 755 -19.58 15.21 -42.47
N TYR A 756 -19.42 15.25 -43.81
CA TYR A 756 -20.54 15.19 -44.75
C TYR A 756 -21.24 13.82 -44.74
N GLU A 757 -20.49 12.72 -44.71
CA GLU A 757 -21.03 11.36 -44.60
C GLU A 757 -21.86 11.21 -43.33
N THR A 758 -21.31 11.59 -42.16
CA THR A 758 -22.00 11.51 -40.86
C THR A 758 -23.29 12.33 -40.78
N LEU A 759 -23.45 13.36 -41.62
CA LEU A 759 -24.66 14.19 -41.68
C LEU A 759 -25.62 13.80 -42.82
N THR A 760 -25.27 12.82 -43.65
CA THR A 760 -26.08 12.40 -44.80
C THR A 760 -26.39 10.90 -44.88
N ASP A 761 -25.70 10.07 -44.09
CA ASP A 761 -26.02 8.66 -43.88
C ASP A 761 -26.64 8.45 -42.49
N ASP A 762 -27.82 7.83 -42.45
CA ASP A 762 -28.64 7.73 -41.23
C ASP A 762 -27.97 6.84 -40.16
N ALA A 763 -27.19 5.83 -40.54
CA ALA A 763 -26.54 4.90 -39.62
C ALA A 763 -25.32 5.52 -38.92
N THR A 764 -24.45 6.22 -39.65
CA THR A 764 -23.34 6.97 -39.04
C THR A 764 -23.82 8.17 -38.24
N ARG A 765 -24.95 8.76 -38.62
CA ARG A 765 -25.63 9.81 -37.83
C ARG A 765 -26.12 9.29 -36.49
N GLU A 766 -26.86 8.17 -36.46
CA GLU A 766 -27.34 7.57 -35.20
C GLU A 766 -26.16 7.21 -34.27
N ASN A 767 -25.08 6.66 -34.83
CA ASN A 767 -23.85 6.38 -34.07
C ASN A 767 -23.21 7.64 -33.48
N TRP A 768 -23.17 8.76 -34.22
CA TRP A 768 -22.68 10.03 -33.69
C TRP A 768 -23.62 10.64 -32.65
N GLU A 769 -24.94 10.59 -32.85
CA GLU A 769 -25.93 11.08 -31.89
C GLU A 769 -25.91 10.26 -30.57
N LYS A 770 -25.60 8.96 -30.63
CA LYS A 770 -25.58 8.03 -29.48
C LYS A 770 -24.22 7.90 -28.77
N TYR A 771 -23.11 8.03 -29.51
CA TYR A 771 -21.74 7.80 -28.98
C TYR A 771 -20.78 8.98 -29.17
N GLY A 772 -21.23 10.10 -29.77
CA GLY A 772 -20.42 11.30 -30.00
C GLY A 772 -19.38 11.19 -31.12
N HIS A 773 -19.32 10.05 -31.83
CA HIS A 773 -18.40 9.79 -32.93
C HIS A 773 -19.03 8.80 -33.94
N PRO A 774 -18.88 8.99 -35.26
CA PRO A 774 -19.60 8.20 -36.27
C PRO A 774 -19.22 6.71 -36.36
N ASP A 775 -18.13 6.30 -35.70
CA ASP A 775 -17.57 4.94 -35.79
C ASP A 775 -18.08 3.98 -34.69
N GLY A 776 -19.02 4.40 -33.83
CA GLY A 776 -19.65 3.54 -32.80
C GLY A 776 -18.89 3.44 -31.46
N SER A 777 -19.39 2.58 -30.54
CA SER A 777 -18.86 2.47 -29.17
C SER A 777 -17.51 1.74 -29.10
N ARG A 778 -16.43 2.46 -28.79
CA ARG A 778 -15.14 1.86 -28.41
C ARG A 778 -15.23 1.27 -27.00
N SER A 779 -15.68 0.03 -26.89
CA SER A 779 -15.85 -0.66 -25.60
C SER A 779 -15.34 -2.11 -25.63
N SER A 780 -14.13 -2.31 -26.15
CA SER A 780 -13.24 -3.35 -25.65
C SER A 780 -12.50 -2.79 -24.42
N MET A 781 -12.69 -3.36 -23.23
CA MET A 781 -11.97 -2.94 -22.02
C MET A 781 -10.48 -3.31 -22.09
N THR A 782 -9.70 -2.53 -22.83
CA THR A 782 -8.24 -2.52 -22.70
C THR A 782 -7.87 -1.70 -21.46
N MET A 783 -7.30 -2.34 -20.43
CA MET A 783 -6.78 -1.61 -19.27
C MET A 783 -5.55 -0.79 -19.68
N SER A 784 -5.77 0.50 -19.96
CA SER A 784 -4.74 1.46 -20.33
C SER A 784 -4.13 2.11 -19.09
N ILE A 785 -2.80 2.10 -18.98
CA ILE A 785 -2.07 2.83 -17.94
C ILE A 785 -1.76 4.23 -18.47
N ALA A 786 -2.11 5.27 -17.70
CA ALA A 786 -1.88 6.67 -18.06
C ALA A 786 -0.39 7.11 -18.05
N LEU A 787 0.56 6.17 -18.05
CA LEU A 787 1.99 6.45 -18.17
C LEU A 787 2.40 6.37 -19.65
N PRO A 788 3.32 7.23 -20.11
CA PRO A 788 3.73 7.25 -21.51
C PRO A 788 4.75 6.14 -21.80
N PRO A 789 4.72 5.50 -22.98
CA PRO A 789 5.56 4.34 -23.31
C PRO A 789 7.05 4.64 -23.22
N TRP A 790 7.50 5.85 -23.57
CA TRP A 790 8.92 6.24 -23.52
C TRP A 790 9.53 6.10 -22.11
N LEU A 791 8.74 6.09 -21.03
CA LEU A 791 9.25 5.90 -19.68
C LEU A 791 9.61 4.43 -19.39
N VAL A 792 8.96 3.48 -20.07
CA VAL A 792 9.07 2.03 -19.84
C VAL A 792 9.83 1.32 -20.97
N GLU A 793 9.97 1.96 -22.14
CA GLU A 793 10.79 1.50 -23.27
C GLU A 793 12.21 1.08 -22.86
N ALA A 794 12.70 -0.01 -23.45
CA ALA A 794 13.94 -0.69 -23.06
C ALA A 794 15.20 0.23 -23.03
N HIS A 795 15.25 1.27 -23.87
CA HIS A 795 16.34 2.26 -23.86
C HIS A 795 16.35 3.14 -22.60
N ASN A 796 15.17 3.50 -22.08
CA ASN A 796 15.03 4.43 -20.96
C ASN A 796 14.85 3.73 -19.62
N ASN A 797 14.35 2.48 -19.62
CA ASN A 797 14.14 1.66 -18.43
C ASN A 797 15.39 1.60 -17.51
N PHE A 798 16.58 1.39 -18.08
CA PHE A 798 17.84 1.40 -17.31
C PHE A 798 18.07 2.71 -16.55
N TRP A 799 17.78 3.86 -17.17
CA TRP A 799 17.95 5.18 -16.53
C TRP A 799 16.91 5.42 -15.43
N VAL A 800 15.68 4.97 -15.63
CA VAL A 800 14.60 5.07 -14.63
C VAL A 800 14.89 4.18 -13.42
N LEU A 801 15.29 2.92 -13.62
CA LEU A 801 15.69 2.00 -12.56
C LEU A 801 16.96 2.48 -11.84
N SER A 802 17.95 3.02 -12.56
CA SER A 802 19.14 3.60 -11.94
C SER A 802 18.81 4.84 -11.08
N ALA A 803 17.90 5.70 -11.54
CA ALA A 803 17.42 6.84 -10.76
C ALA A 803 16.66 6.39 -9.52
N TYR A 804 15.80 5.37 -9.62
CA TYR A 804 15.10 4.76 -8.49
C TYR A 804 16.09 4.18 -7.47
N GLY A 805 17.06 3.39 -7.92
CA GLY A 805 18.11 2.81 -7.07
C GLY A 805 18.95 3.87 -6.34
N ILE A 806 19.28 4.99 -7.00
CA ILE A 806 19.97 6.12 -6.34
C ILE A 806 19.07 6.82 -5.32
N VAL A 807 17.78 7.03 -5.63
CA VAL A 807 16.86 7.71 -4.71
C VAL A 807 16.55 6.85 -3.48
N CYS A 808 16.16 5.59 -3.67
CA CYS A 808 15.76 4.70 -2.59
C CYS A 808 16.95 4.04 -1.88
N GLY A 809 18.03 3.73 -2.60
CA GLY A 809 19.22 3.07 -2.04
C GLY A 809 20.27 4.02 -1.44
N LEU A 810 20.38 5.27 -1.92
CA LEU A 810 21.40 6.22 -1.45
C LEU A 810 20.79 7.47 -0.80
N MET A 811 19.89 8.17 -1.48
CA MET A 811 19.33 9.43 -0.97
C MET A 811 18.46 9.20 0.28
N LEU A 812 17.54 8.23 0.24
CA LEU A 812 16.63 7.97 1.34
C LEU A 812 17.37 7.55 2.63
N PRO A 813 18.31 6.57 2.63
CA PRO A 813 19.11 6.26 3.81
C PRO A 813 20.00 7.41 4.26
N TYR A 814 20.57 8.20 3.33
CA TYR A 814 21.36 9.39 3.69
C TYR A 814 20.49 10.43 4.42
N PHE A 815 19.29 10.75 3.93
CA PHE A 815 18.42 11.74 4.56
C PHE A 815 17.81 11.25 5.86
N ILE A 816 17.38 9.98 5.94
CA ILE A 816 16.89 9.37 7.18
C ILE A 816 18.01 9.33 8.22
N GLY A 817 19.19 8.82 7.87
CA GLY A 817 20.35 8.80 8.77
C GLY A 817 20.74 10.20 9.23
N LYS A 818 20.83 11.17 8.32
CA LYS A 818 21.12 12.58 8.64
C LYS A 818 20.05 13.20 9.55
N TRP A 819 18.78 12.87 9.38
CA TRP A 819 17.71 13.28 10.28
C TRP A 819 17.84 12.61 11.65
N TRP A 820 18.03 11.29 11.69
CA TRP A 820 18.17 10.49 12.92
C TRP A 820 19.34 10.98 13.78
N TYR A 821 20.54 11.02 13.21
CA TYR A 821 21.75 11.52 13.90
C TYR A 821 21.62 13.00 14.29
N ARG A 822 20.88 13.82 13.52
CA ARG A 822 20.63 15.22 13.92
C ARG A 822 19.62 15.30 15.05
N SER A 823 18.55 14.49 15.03
CA SER A 823 17.46 14.52 16.01
C SER A 823 17.91 13.98 17.37
N GLY A 824 18.68 12.88 17.39
CA GLY A 824 19.25 12.31 18.63
C GLY A 824 20.25 13.21 19.37
N ASN A 825 20.69 14.32 18.75
CA ASN A 825 21.49 15.35 19.41
C ASN A 825 20.66 16.38 20.20
N PHE A 826 19.32 16.29 20.19
CA PHE A 826 18.43 17.19 20.92
C PHE A 826 17.55 16.42 21.94
N THR A 827 17.17 17.10 23.02
CA THR A 827 16.18 16.61 23.99
C THR A 827 14.75 16.85 23.51
N LYS A 828 13.76 16.32 24.25
CA LYS A 828 12.31 16.56 24.00
C LYS A 828 11.98 18.04 23.84
N ASP A 829 12.62 18.88 24.66
CA ASP A 829 12.49 20.33 24.65
C ASP A 829 13.38 21.04 23.63
N LYS A 830 13.96 20.35 22.64
CA LYS A 830 14.79 20.92 21.56
C LYS A 830 16.08 21.63 22.00
N ILE A 831 16.56 21.37 23.21
CA ILE A 831 17.88 21.78 23.69
C ILE A 831 18.90 20.69 23.35
N ARG A 832 20.14 21.06 22.99
CA ARG A 832 21.19 20.09 22.63
C ARG A 832 21.56 19.24 23.84
N THR A 833 21.73 17.93 23.63
CA THR A 833 22.07 16.96 24.70
C THR A 833 23.41 17.30 25.39
N LYS A 834 24.39 17.81 24.63
CA LYS A 834 25.66 18.33 25.15
C LYS A 834 25.49 19.51 26.10
N THR A 835 24.63 20.46 25.77
CA THR A 835 24.31 21.62 26.63
C THR A 835 23.66 21.18 27.92
N MET A 836 22.64 20.31 27.86
CA MET A 836 22.01 19.74 29.05
C MET A 836 23.01 18.95 29.92
N GLY A 837 23.93 18.21 29.30
CA GLY A 837 25.03 17.54 30.01
C GLY A 837 26.01 18.51 30.68
N THR A 838 26.29 19.67 30.07
CA THR A 838 27.10 20.74 30.68
C THR A 838 26.38 21.41 31.84
N PHE A 839 25.10 21.75 31.68
CA PHE A 839 24.28 22.31 32.74
C PHE A 839 24.18 21.35 33.94
N PHE A 840 23.86 20.07 33.71
CA PHE A 840 23.77 19.04 34.75
C PHE A 840 25.08 18.87 35.55
N LYS A 841 26.23 19.01 34.89
CA LYS A 841 27.56 18.93 35.54
C LYS A 841 27.95 20.19 36.31
N LYS A 842 27.53 21.38 35.88
CA LYS A 842 27.99 22.65 36.44
C LYS A 842 27.05 23.30 37.46
N ILE A 843 25.73 23.13 37.32
CA ILE A 843 24.75 23.76 38.21
C ILE A 843 24.71 23.10 39.60
N LYS A 844 24.67 23.91 40.66
CA LYS A 844 24.67 23.49 42.08
C LYS A 844 23.49 24.10 42.83
N GLU A 845 23.10 23.50 43.96
CA GLU A 845 22.01 24.00 44.84
C GLU A 845 22.27 25.42 45.39
N THR A 846 23.55 25.82 45.47
CA THR A 846 24.01 27.13 45.96
C THR A 846 24.48 28.05 44.84
N SER A 847 24.20 27.73 43.56
CA SER A 847 24.72 28.54 42.44
C SER A 847 24.10 29.94 42.41
N SER A 848 24.97 30.95 42.33
CA SER A 848 24.57 32.36 42.31
C SER A 848 24.03 32.78 40.94
N PRO A 849 23.24 33.89 40.84
CA PRO A 849 22.80 34.42 39.55
C PRO A 849 23.95 34.72 38.57
N LYS A 850 25.10 35.16 39.09
CA LYS A 850 26.35 35.37 38.32
C LYS A 850 26.85 34.06 37.70
N GLU A 851 27.01 33.01 38.52
CA GLU A 851 27.41 31.67 38.05
C GLU A 851 26.43 31.10 37.00
N ILE A 852 25.12 31.33 37.17
CA ILE A 852 24.11 30.83 36.25
C ILE A 852 24.27 31.46 34.85
N VAL A 853 24.52 32.78 34.74
CA VAL A 853 24.79 33.42 33.43
C VAL A 853 26.09 32.93 32.81
N GLU A 854 27.13 32.70 33.61
CA GLU A 854 28.40 32.12 33.15
C GLU A 854 28.21 30.68 32.64
N ILE A 855 27.37 29.88 33.29
CA ILE A 855 27.00 28.53 32.86
C ILE A 855 26.17 28.58 31.57
N LEU A 856 25.19 29.49 31.47
CA LEU A 856 24.36 29.68 30.26
C LEU A 856 25.24 29.99 29.03
N ALA A 857 26.22 30.89 29.17
CA ALA A 857 27.11 31.27 28.08
C ALA A 857 27.96 30.12 27.51
N LEU A 858 28.08 28.99 28.23
CA LEU A 858 28.79 27.77 27.79
C LEU A 858 27.91 26.81 26.95
N ALA A 859 26.68 27.20 26.61
CA ALA A 859 25.78 26.39 25.79
C ALA A 859 26.31 26.18 24.35
N ASP A 860 26.27 24.94 23.85
CA ASP A 860 26.70 24.60 22.48
C ASP A 860 25.81 25.27 21.42
N GLU A 861 24.59 25.69 21.74
CA GLU A 861 23.72 26.50 20.87
C GLU A 861 24.39 27.82 20.48
N PHE A 862 25.10 28.48 21.39
CA PHE A 862 25.82 29.73 21.07
C PHE A 862 27.08 29.48 20.25
N LYS A 863 27.63 28.27 20.31
CA LYS A 863 28.81 27.88 19.52
C LYS A 863 28.45 27.47 18.09
N GLU A 864 27.34 26.76 17.91
CA GLU A 864 26.96 26.15 16.63
C GLU A 864 25.94 27.00 15.84
N ASP A 865 25.07 27.76 16.51
CA ASP A 865 23.99 28.51 15.84
C ASP A 865 24.28 30.01 15.67
N ILE A 866 25.24 30.59 16.42
CA ILE A 866 25.63 32.00 16.31
C ILE A 866 26.92 32.12 15.50
N VAL A 867 26.89 32.92 14.44
CA VAL A 867 28.05 33.12 13.56
C VAL A 867 29.17 33.80 14.34
N SER A 868 30.40 33.28 14.23
CA SER A 868 31.61 33.92 14.73
C SER A 868 32.40 34.48 13.54
N ARG A 869 32.37 35.79 13.35
CA ARG A 869 33.04 36.50 12.24
C ARG A 869 34.43 36.98 12.70
N PRO A 870 35.44 37.08 11.81
CA PRO A 870 36.75 37.64 12.17
C PRO A 870 36.68 39.09 12.68
N THR A 871 35.68 39.86 12.22
CA THR A 871 35.41 41.24 12.67
C THR A 871 34.88 41.30 14.10
N ASP A 872 34.22 40.24 14.59
CA ASP A 872 33.62 40.21 15.91
C ASP A 872 34.68 40.36 17.01
N GLU A 873 35.91 39.87 16.81
CA GLU A 873 36.92 39.82 17.88
C GLU A 873 37.35 41.22 18.35
N ALA A 874 37.57 42.16 17.43
CA ALA A 874 37.94 43.55 17.75
C ALA A 874 36.76 44.34 18.35
N ALA A 875 35.55 44.14 17.82
CA ALA A 875 34.34 44.78 18.34
C ALA A 875 33.97 44.23 19.74
N LEU A 876 34.18 42.94 19.97
CA LEU A 876 33.96 42.28 21.26
C LEU A 876 34.99 42.72 22.31
N GLU A 877 36.26 42.92 21.96
CA GLU A 877 37.26 43.48 22.88
C GLU A 877 36.86 44.88 23.38
N LYS A 878 36.40 45.77 22.47
CA LYS A 878 35.87 47.08 22.85
C LYS A 878 34.67 46.93 23.80
N LEU A 879 33.70 46.09 23.44
CA LEU A 879 32.48 45.90 24.24
C LEU A 879 32.76 45.29 25.62
N CYS A 880 33.70 44.34 25.74
CA CYS A 880 34.14 43.77 27.02
C CYS A 880 34.68 44.85 27.97
N LEU A 881 35.48 45.79 27.45
CA LEU A 881 36.05 46.88 28.26
C LEU A 881 34.97 47.87 28.72
N GLU A 882 33.99 48.16 27.87
CA GLU A 882 32.82 48.97 28.22
C GLU A 882 31.94 48.28 29.28
N VAL A 883 31.69 46.97 29.13
CA VAL A 883 30.94 46.16 30.10
C VAL A 883 31.65 46.13 31.47
N ASN A 884 32.97 45.93 31.50
CA ASN A 884 33.72 45.98 32.76
C ASN A 884 33.61 47.36 33.43
N LYS A 885 33.78 48.45 32.67
CA LYS A 885 33.63 49.81 33.19
C LYS A 885 32.22 50.08 33.72
N ALA A 886 31.18 49.58 33.04
CA ALA A 886 29.80 49.68 33.49
C ALA A 886 29.56 48.92 34.80
N LEU A 887 30.05 47.69 34.94
CA LEU A 887 29.95 46.89 36.17
C LEU A 887 30.69 47.55 37.36
N GLU A 888 31.93 47.98 37.14
CA GLU A 888 32.75 48.64 38.16
C GLU A 888 32.08 49.92 38.68
N SER A 889 31.50 50.72 37.78
CA SER A 889 30.78 51.95 38.14
C SER A 889 29.40 51.74 38.79
N ARG A 890 28.79 50.57 38.62
CA ARG A 890 27.45 50.26 39.15
C ARG A 890 27.52 49.66 40.55
N ASN A 891 28.27 48.56 40.70
CA ASN A 891 28.31 47.75 41.92
C ASN A 891 29.74 47.55 42.47
N GLY A 892 30.78 48.04 41.80
CA GLY A 892 32.18 47.70 42.12
C GLY A 892 32.59 46.27 41.71
N GLU A 893 31.72 45.56 41.00
CA GLU A 893 31.97 44.23 40.46
C GLU A 893 32.89 44.31 39.22
N LYS A 894 33.69 43.26 39.00
CA LYS A 894 34.56 43.14 37.83
C LYS A 894 34.07 42.07 36.87
N PHE A 895 34.29 42.30 35.58
CA PHE A 895 34.08 41.34 34.51
C PHE A 895 35.27 40.36 34.45
N GLU A 896 35.24 39.33 35.28
CA GLU A 896 36.38 38.44 35.56
C GLU A 896 36.63 37.35 34.48
N TYR A 897 36.59 37.70 33.18
CA TYR A 897 36.77 36.74 32.09
C TYR A 897 37.83 37.17 31.07
N THR A 898 38.82 36.30 30.85
CA THR A 898 39.95 36.49 29.93
C THR A 898 39.85 35.48 28.79
N LYS A 899 40.32 35.83 27.57
CA LYS A 899 40.46 34.92 26.41
C LYS A 899 41.20 33.58 26.67
N LYS A 900 41.84 33.41 27.83
CA LYS A 900 42.54 32.19 28.25
C LYS A 900 41.66 31.10 28.88
N THR A 901 40.46 31.43 29.39
CA THR A 901 39.62 30.48 30.15
C THR A 901 38.35 30.05 29.44
N MET A 902 37.99 30.71 28.34
CA MET A 902 36.70 30.54 27.66
C MET A 902 36.89 30.70 26.14
N ASN A 903 36.18 29.88 25.35
CA ASN A 903 36.23 29.95 23.89
C ASN A 903 35.49 31.18 23.35
N LEU A 904 35.92 31.70 22.20
CA LEU A 904 35.41 32.95 21.61
C LEU A 904 33.87 33.02 21.50
N PRO A 905 33.13 31.97 21.07
CA PRO A 905 31.66 32.04 21.01
C PRO A 905 30.98 32.18 22.38
N ALA A 906 31.54 31.53 23.41
CA ALA A 906 31.02 31.61 24.76
C ALA A 906 31.36 32.96 25.41
N LEU A 907 32.56 33.50 25.18
CA LEU A 907 32.91 34.87 25.57
C LEU A 907 31.97 35.89 24.90
N LYS A 908 31.71 35.72 23.60
CA LYS A 908 30.75 36.54 22.85
C LYS A 908 29.34 36.46 23.47
N ALA A 909 28.84 35.27 23.77
CA ALA A 909 27.54 35.10 24.42
C ALA A 909 27.50 35.76 25.80
N LEU A 910 28.54 35.57 26.62
CA LEU A 910 28.65 36.17 27.96
C LEU A 910 28.61 37.70 27.90
N THR A 911 29.47 38.32 27.09
CA THR A 911 29.54 39.78 26.97
C THR A 911 28.24 40.37 26.41
N LEU A 912 27.60 39.72 25.44
CA LEU A 912 26.33 40.20 24.88
C LEU A 912 25.16 40.04 25.86
N LEU A 913 25.17 39.02 26.72
CA LEU A 913 24.21 38.87 27.83
C LEU A 913 24.40 39.94 28.90
N TYR A 914 25.64 40.22 29.32
CA TYR A 914 25.93 41.31 30.27
C TYR A 914 25.62 42.70 29.67
N ALA A 915 25.96 42.94 28.41
CA ALA A 915 25.59 44.19 27.73
C ALA A 915 24.06 44.38 27.66
N HIS A 916 23.29 43.29 27.53
CA HIS A 916 21.82 43.33 27.56
C HIS A 916 21.27 43.64 28.95
N THR A 917 21.72 42.93 30.00
CA THR A 917 21.26 43.18 31.38
C THR A 917 21.71 44.55 31.92
N LEU A 918 22.82 45.08 31.41
CA LEU A 918 23.29 46.43 31.70
C LEU A 918 22.61 47.53 30.85
N ASN A 919 21.68 47.17 29.94
CA ASN A 919 20.97 48.12 29.07
C ASN A 919 21.93 48.95 28.17
N MET A 920 23.03 48.34 27.75
CA MET A 920 24.04 48.97 26.90
C MET A 920 23.67 48.89 25.42
N ALA A 921 23.91 49.97 24.67
CA ALA A 921 23.70 49.98 23.23
C ALA A 921 24.89 49.36 22.50
N VAL A 922 24.70 48.18 21.90
CA VAL A 922 25.68 47.58 21.01
C VAL A 922 25.70 48.38 19.70
N GLU A 923 26.81 49.07 19.42
CA GLU A 923 26.99 49.93 18.24
C GLU A 923 27.06 49.11 16.93
N ASP A 924 27.73 47.96 16.98
CA ASP A 924 27.90 47.09 15.82
C ASP A 924 26.58 46.37 15.49
N LYS A 925 26.17 46.46 14.22
CA LYS A 925 24.86 45.94 13.77
C LYS A 925 24.79 44.41 13.77
N ASP A 926 25.90 43.74 13.50
CA ASP A 926 25.97 42.29 13.43
C ASP A 926 25.96 41.71 14.85
N LEU A 927 26.76 42.27 15.77
CA LEU A 927 26.72 41.90 17.19
C LEU A 927 25.37 42.24 17.84
N ALA A 928 24.72 43.34 17.44
CA ALA A 928 23.39 43.70 17.96
C ALA A 928 22.28 42.77 17.45
N GLN A 929 22.45 42.14 16.29
CA GLN A 929 21.58 41.07 15.79
C GLN A 929 21.88 39.76 16.53
N ASP A 930 23.15 39.39 16.67
CA ASP A 930 23.54 38.18 17.40
C ASP A 930 23.08 38.22 18.86
N GLN A 931 23.13 39.40 19.51
CA GLN A 931 22.59 39.63 20.86
C GLN A 931 21.10 39.30 20.92
N ALA A 932 20.32 39.70 19.91
CA ALA A 932 18.90 39.40 19.85
C ALA A 932 18.63 37.90 19.73
N ASP A 933 19.37 37.21 18.86
CA ASP A 933 19.25 35.76 18.68
C ASP A 933 19.70 34.98 19.93
N ILE A 934 20.73 35.47 20.64
CA ILE A 934 21.18 34.96 21.93
C ILE A 934 20.07 35.09 22.99
N ILE A 935 19.49 36.28 23.21
CA ILE A 935 18.45 36.50 24.25
C ILE A 935 17.27 35.54 24.08
N VAL A 936 16.79 35.35 22.84
CA VAL A 936 15.67 34.45 22.55
C VAL A 936 16.03 33.00 22.86
N LYS A 937 17.26 32.56 22.54
CA LYS A 937 17.77 31.23 22.91
C LYS A 937 17.97 31.08 24.42
N THR A 938 18.46 32.09 25.13
CA THR A 938 18.73 32.01 26.58
C THR A 938 17.47 31.72 27.39
N LEU A 939 16.32 32.34 27.06
CA LEU A 939 15.05 32.03 27.74
C LEU A 939 14.65 30.56 27.58
N HIS A 940 14.96 29.95 26.43
CA HIS A 940 14.72 28.53 26.17
C HIS A 940 15.70 27.64 26.96
N LEU A 941 16.99 28.00 26.99
CA LEU A 941 18.01 27.31 27.78
C LEU A 941 17.74 27.33 29.29
N ILE A 942 17.21 28.44 29.80
CA ILE A 942 16.79 28.55 31.21
C ILE A 942 15.69 27.54 31.56
N HIS A 943 14.76 27.22 30.65
CA HIS A 943 13.77 26.17 30.91
C HIS A 943 14.44 24.80 31.10
N GLY A 944 15.48 24.48 30.32
CA GLY A 944 16.28 23.27 30.53
C GLY A 944 17.02 23.25 31.88
N MET A 945 17.53 24.40 32.33
CA MET A 945 18.12 24.52 33.67
C MET A 945 17.06 24.36 34.78
N ILE A 946 15.85 24.91 34.61
CA ILE A 946 14.73 24.73 35.55
C ILE A 946 14.30 23.27 35.63
N GLN A 947 14.32 22.51 34.53
CA GLN A 947 14.06 21.07 34.55
C GLN A 947 15.11 20.33 35.38
N ILE A 948 16.41 20.66 35.22
CA ILE A 948 17.50 20.06 36.00
C ILE A 948 17.38 20.38 37.49
N SER A 949 17.09 21.63 37.86
CA SER A 949 16.90 22.01 39.27
C SER A 949 15.63 21.41 39.86
N THR A 950 14.54 21.32 39.10
CA THR A 950 13.28 20.66 39.51
C THR A 950 13.49 19.16 39.73
N ALA A 951 14.18 18.46 38.83
CA ALA A 951 14.50 17.03 38.98
C ALA A 951 15.41 16.73 40.18
N ARG A 952 16.19 17.72 40.64
CA ARG A 952 16.98 17.66 41.89
C ARG A 952 16.25 18.27 43.11
N GLN A 953 15.00 18.67 42.95
CA GLN A 953 14.15 19.33 43.96
C GLN A 953 14.76 20.61 44.57
N TRP A 954 15.59 21.35 43.82
CA TRP A 954 16.25 22.58 44.29
C TRP A 954 15.35 23.81 44.16
N LEU A 955 14.78 24.29 45.27
CA LEU A 955 13.84 25.41 45.26
C LEU A 955 14.53 26.75 44.93
N SER A 956 15.55 27.14 45.70
CA SER A 956 16.32 28.39 45.55
C SER A 956 16.79 28.65 44.11
N VAL A 957 17.43 27.66 43.50
CA VAL A 957 17.98 27.74 42.14
C VAL A 957 16.87 27.87 41.10
N SER A 958 15.75 27.15 41.28
CA SER A 958 14.61 27.22 40.37
C SER A 958 13.96 28.61 40.40
N LEU A 959 13.79 29.20 41.59
CA LEU A 959 13.29 30.57 41.74
C LEU A 959 14.26 31.61 41.13
N SER A 960 15.58 31.44 41.32
CA SER A 960 16.63 32.28 40.73
C SER A 960 16.63 32.24 39.20
N LEU A 961 16.43 31.05 38.61
CA LEU A 961 16.31 30.86 37.15
C LEU A 961 15.04 31.52 36.57
N MET A 962 13.94 31.49 37.31
CA MET A 962 12.70 32.16 36.92
C MET A 962 12.84 33.69 36.98
N GLU A 963 13.46 34.21 38.03
CA GLU A 963 13.80 35.63 38.16
C GLU A 963 14.77 36.07 37.04
N MET A 964 15.74 35.24 36.69
CA MET A 964 16.63 35.50 35.54
C MET A 964 15.86 35.60 34.22
N SER A 965 14.76 34.86 34.05
CA SER A 965 13.88 35.02 32.87
C SER A 965 13.21 36.39 32.86
N GLN A 966 12.68 36.85 34.01
CA GLN A 966 12.09 38.19 34.16
C GLN A 966 13.14 39.29 33.82
N ILE A 967 14.34 39.17 34.40
CA ILE A 967 15.48 40.08 34.20
C ILE A 967 15.89 40.16 32.71
N LEU A 968 16.01 39.02 32.02
CA LEU A 968 16.36 38.98 30.60
C LEU A 968 15.23 39.48 29.68
N VAL A 969 13.97 39.32 30.04
CA VAL A 969 12.84 39.89 29.28
C VAL A 969 12.81 41.42 29.43
N GLN A 970 13.01 41.93 30.64
CA GLN A 970 12.93 43.38 30.92
C GLN A 970 14.24 44.15 30.64
N GLY A 971 15.38 43.46 30.47
CA GLY A 971 16.67 44.12 30.20
C GLY A 971 17.25 44.83 31.43
N LEU A 972 17.13 44.18 32.60
CA LEU A 972 17.61 44.68 33.89
C LEU A 972 18.86 43.93 34.35
N TYR A 973 19.55 44.45 35.38
CA TYR A 973 20.66 43.78 36.05
C TYR A 973 20.20 43.12 37.37
N PHE A 974 21.05 42.26 37.94
CA PHE A 974 20.77 41.64 39.23
C PHE A 974 20.61 42.70 40.34
N HIS A 975 19.59 42.52 41.19
CA HIS A 975 19.25 43.43 42.30
C HIS A 975 18.81 44.85 41.90
N ASP A 976 18.51 45.10 40.62
CA ASP A 976 17.84 46.32 40.18
C ASP A 976 16.44 46.47 40.80
N SER A 977 15.94 47.71 40.87
CA SER A 977 14.58 47.94 41.35
C SER A 977 13.56 47.48 40.31
N PRO A 978 12.49 46.76 40.70
CA PRO A 978 11.41 46.37 39.79
C PRO A 978 10.78 47.55 39.04
N LEU A 979 10.88 48.78 39.56
CA LEU A 979 10.37 49.99 38.90
C LEU A 979 11.14 50.36 37.62
N GLN A 980 12.37 49.87 37.44
CA GLN A 980 13.19 50.17 36.26
C GLN A 980 12.72 49.44 34.98
N GLN A 981 11.76 48.51 35.10
CA GLN A 981 11.07 47.93 33.94
C GLN A 981 10.09 48.89 33.26
N LEU A 982 9.72 49.98 33.95
CA LEU A 982 8.89 51.05 33.40
C LEU A 982 9.76 52.02 32.56
N PRO A 983 9.21 52.61 31.49
CA PRO A 983 9.97 53.51 30.63
C PRO A 983 10.43 54.76 31.39
N PHE A 984 11.55 55.36 30.98
CA PHE A 984 12.12 56.59 31.57
C PHE A 984 12.58 56.49 33.04
N ILE A 985 12.33 55.40 33.78
CA ILE A 985 12.79 55.22 35.17
C ILE A 985 14.24 54.69 35.21
N ASN A 986 15.19 55.62 35.19
CA ASN A 986 16.62 55.32 35.28
C ASN A 986 17.12 55.12 36.73
N VAL A 987 18.38 54.70 36.89
CA VAL A 987 19.02 54.47 38.21
C VAL A 987 18.92 55.69 39.13
N ASP A 988 19.08 56.91 38.60
CA ASP A 988 19.04 58.13 39.41
C ASP A 988 17.61 58.53 39.83
N ALA A 989 16.61 58.22 39.00
CA ALA A 989 15.21 58.30 39.40
C ALA A 989 14.93 57.34 40.57
N VAL A 990 15.43 56.10 40.52
CA VAL A 990 15.32 55.14 41.64
C VAL A 990 16.09 55.59 42.89
N LYS A 991 17.25 56.25 42.75
CA LYS A 991 17.95 56.85 43.91
C LYS A 991 17.10 57.92 44.60
N ALA A 992 16.37 58.75 43.84
CA ALA A 992 15.43 59.72 44.40
C ALA A 992 14.27 59.02 45.14
N LEU A 993 13.78 57.88 44.65
CA LEU A 993 12.75 57.08 45.31
C LEU A 993 13.20 56.48 46.67
N LYS A 994 14.50 56.16 46.84
CA LYS A 994 15.02 55.53 48.08
C LYS A 994 14.78 56.35 49.36
N GLY A 995 14.50 57.65 49.26
CA GLY A 995 14.15 58.51 50.40
C GLY A 995 12.77 58.24 51.02
N LYS A 996 11.85 57.57 50.31
CA LYS A 996 10.50 57.22 50.79
C LYS A 996 10.32 55.69 50.72
N SER A 997 10.62 55.00 51.82
CA SER A 997 10.95 53.56 51.88
C SER A 997 9.87 52.52 51.50
N GLN A 998 8.65 52.94 51.13
CA GLN A 998 7.51 52.03 50.99
C GLN A 998 7.19 51.56 49.55
N ILE A 999 7.65 52.30 48.53
CA ILE A 999 7.30 52.05 47.11
C ILE A 999 8.41 51.18 46.47
N LYS A 1000 8.10 49.91 46.21
CA LYS A 1000 9.06 48.93 45.65
C LYS A 1000 8.54 48.14 44.44
N THR A 1001 7.23 48.09 44.24
CA THR A 1001 6.54 47.33 43.18
C THR A 1001 5.75 48.30 42.29
N VAL A 1002 5.45 47.88 41.05
CA VAL A 1002 4.66 48.69 40.10
C VAL A 1002 3.25 48.97 40.64
N SER A 1003 2.63 47.99 41.30
CA SER A 1003 1.35 48.11 42.00
C SER A 1003 1.35 49.29 43.00
N ARG A 1004 2.26 49.28 43.99
CA ARG A 1004 2.45 50.38 44.96
C ARG A 1004 2.85 51.73 44.38
N PHE A 1005 3.34 51.77 43.14
CA PHE A 1005 3.59 53.02 42.42
C PHE A 1005 2.31 53.54 41.73
N MET A 1006 1.40 52.65 41.35
CA MET A 1006 0.11 52.97 40.74
C MET A 1006 -0.98 53.35 41.76
N ASP A 1007 -0.87 52.86 43.00
CA ASP A 1007 -1.70 53.27 44.16
C ASP A 1007 -1.54 54.76 44.53
N LEU A 1008 -0.55 55.45 43.96
CA LEU A 1008 -0.30 56.87 44.20
C LEU A 1008 -1.12 57.75 43.25
N ASP A 1009 -1.65 58.85 43.79
CA ASP A 1009 -2.29 59.89 42.99
C ASP A 1009 -1.35 60.45 41.91
N ARG A 1010 -1.94 61.02 40.85
CA ARG A 1010 -1.16 61.60 39.74
C ARG A 1010 -0.22 62.71 40.24
N GLU A 1011 -0.71 63.57 41.14
CA GLU A 1011 0.07 64.67 41.71
C GLU A 1011 1.27 64.17 42.50
N ASP A 1012 1.08 63.13 43.32
CA ASP A 1012 2.16 62.49 44.07
C ASP A 1012 3.20 61.82 43.15
N ARG A 1013 2.78 61.15 42.08
CA ARG A 1013 3.71 60.56 41.09
C ARG A 1013 4.55 61.62 40.39
N VAL A 1014 3.95 62.74 39.99
CA VAL A 1014 4.66 63.88 39.39
C VAL A 1014 5.63 64.50 40.41
N ALA A 1015 5.18 64.74 41.66
CA ALA A 1015 6.02 65.29 42.71
C ALA A 1015 7.20 64.38 43.09
N LEU A 1016 6.99 63.06 43.06
CA LEU A 1016 7.96 62.03 43.41
C LEU A 1016 9.08 61.87 42.37
N LEU A 1017 8.77 62.08 41.09
CA LEU A 1017 9.73 61.93 39.97
C LEU A 1017 10.22 63.26 39.38
N LYS A 1018 9.81 64.38 39.99
CA LYS A 1018 10.13 65.75 39.60
C LYS A 1018 11.64 65.99 39.44
N GLY A 1019 12.03 66.52 38.28
CA GLY A 1019 13.43 66.84 37.96
C GLY A 1019 14.22 65.71 37.29
N ASN A 1020 13.70 64.47 37.27
CA ASN A 1020 14.31 63.34 36.55
C ASN A 1020 13.57 63.02 35.23
N ILE A 1021 12.26 63.23 35.17
CA ILE A 1021 11.40 63.05 33.99
C ILE A 1021 10.37 64.19 33.88
N THR A 1022 9.74 64.34 32.72
CA THR A 1022 8.66 65.33 32.49
C THR A 1022 7.28 64.80 32.84
N ASP A 1023 6.32 65.68 33.09
CA ASP A 1023 4.92 65.34 33.40
C ASP A 1023 4.30 64.41 32.34
N ASP A 1024 4.50 64.71 31.04
CA ASP A 1024 4.06 63.83 29.93
C ASP A 1024 4.70 62.43 29.98
N GLN A 1025 5.93 62.31 30.49
CA GLN A 1025 6.60 61.03 30.68
C GLN A 1025 6.02 60.28 31.89
N VAL A 1026 5.59 60.97 32.95
CA VAL A 1026 4.88 60.35 34.09
C VAL A 1026 3.56 59.73 33.63
N ASP A 1027 2.80 60.43 32.78
CA ASP A 1027 1.54 59.89 32.23
C ASP A 1027 1.78 58.70 31.26
N GLN A 1028 2.87 58.71 30.48
CA GLN A 1028 3.30 57.53 29.71
C GLN A 1028 3.72 56.35 30.61
N VAL A 1029 4.43 56.61 31.71
CA VAL A 1029 4.81 55.60 32.70
C VAL A 1029 3.56 54.94 33.28
N ALA A 1030 2.56 55.73 33.70
CA ALA A 1030 1.29 55.21 34.22
C ALA A 1030 0.53 54.39 33.16
N THR A 1031 0.50 54.86 31.92
CA THR A 1031 -0.14 54.17 30.78
C THR A 1031 0.51 52.81 30.48
N VAL A 1032 1.83 52.71 30.64
CA VAL A 1032 2.56 51.44 30.47
C VAL A 1032 2.41 50.55 31.69
N ALA A 1033 2.44 51.09 32.92
CA ALA A 1033 2.26 50.34 34.15
C ALA A 1033 0.91 49.61 34.21
N LYS A 1034 -0.18 50.21 33.71
CA LYS A 1034 -1.49 49.54 33.56
C LYS A 1034 -1.47 48.28 32.69
N GLN A 1035 -0.43 48.06 31.88
CA GLN A 1035 -0.29 46.87 31.02
C GLN A 1035 0.36 45.67 31.73
N TYR A 1036 0.76 45.83 33.00
CA TYR A 1036 1.42 44.80 33.80
C TYR A 1036 0.37 44.14 34.71
N PRO A 1037 -0.24 43.00 34.31
CA PRO A 1037 -1.28 42.37 35.11
C PRO A 1037 -0.80 42.00 36.51
N GLU A 1038 -1.52 42.46 37.53
CA GLU A 1038 -1.35 42.02 38.92
C GLU A 1038 -2.20 40.77 39.14
N LEU A 1039 -1.59 39.67 39.60
CA LEU A 1039 -2.36 38.48 39.98
C LEU A 1039 -2.88 38.62 41.41
N LYS A 1040 -4.15 38.26 41.61
CA LYS A 1040 -4.75 38.04 42.93
C LYS A 1040 -5.12 36.56 43.08
N VAL A 1041 -4.80 35.98 44.24
CA VAL A 1041 -5.26 34.64 44.63
C VAL A 1041 -6.63 34.78 45.28
N LEU A 1042 -7.66 34.20 44.68
CA LEU A 1042 -9.03 34.23 45.20
C LEU A 1042 -9.25 33.12 46.24
N LYS A 1043 -8.72 31.91 45.96
CA LYS A 1043 -8.78 30.76 46.87
C LYS A 1043 -7.65 29.80 46.54
N ALA A 1044 -6.91 29.35 47.55
CA ALA A 1044 -5.93 28.27 47.43
C ALA A 1044 -6.24 27.23 48.52
N PHE A 1045 -6.37 25.96 48.15
CA PHE A 1045 -6.71 24.88 49.08
C PHE A 1045 -6.29 23.51 48.55
N PHE A 1046 -6.31 22.52 49.45
CA PHE A 1046 -6.07 21.12 49.15
C PHE A 1046 -7.40 20.35 49.20
N LYS A 1047 -7.58 19.36 48.33
CA LYS A 1047 -8.73 18.43 48.36
C LYS A 1047 -8.33 17.04 47.88
N VAL A 1048 -9.04 16.01 48.31
CA VAL A 1048 -9.00 14.66 47.72
C VAL A 1048 -10.27 14.47 46.86
N ALA A 1049 -10.34 13.42 46.05
CA ALA A 1049 -11.56 13.04 45.33
C ALA A 1049 -12.34 12.03 46.18
N GLY A 1050 -13.67 12.14 46.23
CA GLY A 1050 -14.52 11.38 47.17
C GLY A 1050 -14.51 11.94 48.59
N ASP A 1051 -13.33 12.14 49.17
CA ASP A 1051 -13.19 12.49 50.59
C ASP A 1051 -13.11 13.99 50.92
N ASN A 1052 -13.81 14.36 52.00
CA ASN A 1052 -13.66 15.65 52.70
C ASN A 1052 -12.39 15.72 53.59
N ILE A 1053 -11.70 14.60 53.80
CA ILE A 1053 -10.53 14.47 54.68
C ILE A 1053 -9.32 13.99 53.85
N ILE A 1054 -8.14 14.53 54.12
CA ILE A 1054 -6.91 14.11 53.45
C ILE A 1054 -6.23 13.05 54.29
N THR A 1055 -6.28 11.80 53.84
CA THR A 1055 -5.67 10.63 54.48
C THR A 1055 -4.20 10.43 54.06
N PRO A 1056 -3.38 9.68 54.82
CA PRO A 1056 -1.95 9.56 54.53
C PRO A 1056 -1.70 8.77 53.25
N GLY A 1057 -0.80 9.28 52.39
CA GLY A 1057 -0.48 8.64 51.10
C GLY A 1057 -1.52 8.80 49.97
N SER A 1058 -2.67 9.44 50.23
CA SER A 1058 -3.73 9.73 49.25
C SER A 1058 -3.28 10.66 48.10
N LEU A 1059 -3.98 10.62 46.97
CA LEU A 1059 -3.75 11.56 45.85
C LEU A 1059 -4.45 12.90 46.12
N CYS A 1060 -3.70 13.84 46.68
CA CYS A 1060 -4.17 15.18 47.01
C CYS A 1060 -4.08 16.12 45.78
N THR A 1061 -5.18 16.81 45.48
CA THR A 1061 -5.24 17.88 44.49
C THR A 1061 -5.09 19.24 45.17
N PHE A 1062 -4.02 19.97 44.85
CA PHE A 1062 -3.91 21.40 45.11
C PHE A 1062 -4.76 22.17 44.09
N VAL A 1063 -5.68 23.02 44.57
CA VAL A 1063 -6.56 23.86 43.76
C VAL A 1063 -6.28 25.33 44.04
N LEU A 1064 -5.98 26.08 42.99
CA LEU A 1064 -5.67 27.51 43.02
C LEU A 1064 -6.59 28.27 42.07
N LYS A 1065 -7.47 29.14 42.59
CA LYS A 1065 -8.26 30.09 41.80
C LYS A 1065 -7.57 31.46 41.80
N VAL A 1066 -7.24 31.97 40.62
CA VAL A 1066 -6.52 33.25 40.41
C VAL A 1066 -7.22 34.13 39.37
N ARG A 1067 -7.08 35.45 39.51
CA ARG A 1067 -7.60 36.47 38.57
C ARG A 1067 -6.49 37.49 38.28
N ALA A 1068 -6.44 38.04 37.07
CA ALA A 1068 -5.58 39.17 36.73
C ALA A 1068 -6.35 40.49 36.86
N VAL A 1069 -5.75 41.47 37.54
CA VAL A 1069 -6.28 42.81 37.82
C VAL A 1069 -5.35 43.87 37.23
N VAL A 1070 -5.88 45.03 36.86
CA VAL A 1070 -5.10 46.18 36.38
C VAL A 1070 -4.55 46.96 37.58
N PRO A 1071 -3.24 47.26 37.65
CA PRO A 1071 -2.68 48.03 38.76
C PRO A 1071 -3.28 49.44 38.89
N GLY A 1072 -3.75 49.79 40.09
CA GLY A 1072 -4.34 51.09 40.42
C GLY A 1072 -5.76 51.30 39.90
N GLU A 1073 -6.56 50.24 39.79
CA GLU A 1073 -8.03 50.31 39.64
C GLU A 1073 -8.68 49.70 40.88
N ASP A 1074 -9.66 50.39 41.45
CA ASP A 1074 -10.33 49.98 42.70
C ASP A 1074 -11.10 48.66 42.52
N GLU A 1075 -11.18 47.87 43.59
CA GLU A 1075 -11.85 46.58 43.57
C GLU A 1075 -13.37 46.74 43.48
N GLU A 1076 -13.97 46.34 42.34
CA GLU A 1076 -15.38 45.95 42.33
C GLU A 1076 -15.53 44.65 43.15
N GLU A 1077 -15.83 44.80 44.44
CA GLU A 1077 -16.22 43.70 45.32
C GLU A 1077 -17.47 43.01 44.76
N GLU A 1078 -17.31 41.90 44.03
CA GLU A 1078 -18.43 40.99 43.81
C GLU A 1078 -18.86 40.44 45.19
N PRO A 1079 -20.14 40.60 45.58
CA PRO A 1079 -20.57 40.27 46.93
C PRO A 1079 -20.41 38.78 47.17
N VAL A 1080 -19.51 38.43 48.10
CA VAL A 1080 -19.37 37.07 48.62
C VAL A 1080 -20.69 36.71 49.31
N LYS A 1081 -21.59 36.05 48.58
CA LYS A 1081 -22.75 35.39 49.17
C LYS A 1081 -22.22 34.48 50.29
N PRO A 1082 -22.76 34.53 51.51
CA PRO A 1082 -22.34 33.63 52.57
C PRO A 1082 -22.63 32.20 52.10
N ALA A 1083 -21.57 31.47 51.78
CA ALA A 1083 -21.67 30.06 51.46
C ALA A 1083 -22.22 29.37 52.71
N LYS A 1084 -23.34 28.64 52.55
CA LYS A 1084 -23.70 27.61 53.53
C LYS A 1084 -22.53 26.63 53.61
N ASP A 1085 -22.31 26.04 54.78
CA ASP A 1085 -21.18 25.15 55.07
C ASP A 1085 -21.16 23.80 54.31
N ASN A 1086 -21.95 23.66 53.23
CA ASN A 1086 -21.75 22.59 52.25
C ASN A 1086 -20.60 22.97 51.32
N VAL A 1087 -19.45 22.36 51.56
CA VAL A 1087 -18.28 22.42 50.68
C VAL A 1087 -18.66 22.00 49.24
N ASP A 1088 -19.58 21.05 49.12
CA ASP A 1088 -20.02 20.43 47.87
C ASP A 1088 -20.67 21.40 46.86
N ALA A 1089 -21.50 22.33 47.35
CA ALA A 1089 -22.22 23.29 46.51
C ALA A 1089 -21.31 24.36 45.86
N LEU A 1090 -20.02 24.37 46.21
CA LEU A 1090 -19.00 25.25 45.63
C LEU A 1090 -18.22 24.59 44.46
N PHE A 1091 -18.50 23.32 44.11
CA PHE A 1091 -17.78 22.58 43.07
C PHE A 1091 -18.51 22.48 41.71
N GLU A 1092 -19.83 22.64 41.64
CA GLU A 1092 -20.59 22.49 40.38
C GLU A 1092 -20.41 23.65 39.38
N GLY A 1093 -19.88 24.80 39.82
CA GLY A 1093 -19.83 26.02 39.01
C GLY A 1093 -18.78 26.08 37.90
N ASP A 1094 -17.86 25.11 37.80
CA ASP A 1094 -16.74 25.09 36.83
C ASP A 1094 -16.57 23.71 36.15
N VAL A 1095 -17.67 23.03 35.79
CA VAL A 1095 -17.66 21.81 34.95
C VAL A 1095 -18.25 22.12 33.58
N ASP A 1096 -17.47 22.82 32.75
CA ASP A 1096 -17.79 23.10 31.34
C ASP A 1096 -17.01 22.15 30.40
N SER A 1097 -16.91 20.90 30.83
CA SER A 1097 -16.19 19.79 30.20
C SER A 1097 -17.03 18.52 30.30
N GLU A 1098 -17.41 17.96 29.15
CA GLU A 1098 -17.89 16.59 29.05
C GLU A 1098 -16.69 15.66 29.01
N GLU A 1099 -16.73 14.61 29.84
CA GLU A 1099 -15.85 13.44 29.74
C GLU A 1099 -16.47 12.50 28.70
N ASP A 1100 -15.66 11.94 27.81
CA ASP A 1100 -16.08 10.80 26.98
C ASP A 1100 -15.94 9.48 27.75
N GLU A 1101 -16.46 8.37 27.19
CA GLU A 1101 -16.47 7.05 27.84
C GLU A 1101 -15.06 6.53 28.20
N ASP A 1102 -14.00 7.09 27.62
CA ASP A 1102 -12.59 6.82 27.92
C ASP A 1102 -11.98 7.75 29.00
N GLY A 1103 -12.78 8.64 29.62
CA GLY A 1103 -12.33 9.58 30.66
C GLY A 1103 -11.47 10.76 30.16
N ASN A 1104 -11.51 11.10 28.86
CA ASN A 1104 -10.75 12.23 28.31
C ASN A 1104 -11.59 13.53 28.26
N ILE A 1105 -11.06 14.57 28.91
CA ILE A 1105 -11.69 15.90 28.94
C ILE A 1105 -11.50 16.62 27.59
N LYS A 1106 -12.58 16.79 26.82
CA LYS A 1106 -12.60 17.60 25.59
C LYS A 1106 -12.99 19.06 25.89
N PRO A 1107 -12.16 20.07 25.54
CA PRO A 1107 -12.49 21.47 25.80
C PRO A 1107 -13.51 22.00 24.77
N LYS A 1108 -14.64 22.54 25.25
CA LYS A 1108 -15.62 23.25 24.40
C LYS A 1108 -14.99 24.47 23.72
N ASN A 1109 -15.30 24.65 22.43
CA ASN A 1109 -14.81 25.75 21.57
C ASN A 1109 -15.40 27.13 21.95
N LYS A 1110 -15.06 27.65 23.13
CA LYS A 1110 -15.17 29.09 23.45
C LYS A 1110 -13.83 29.74 23.11
N VAL A 1111 -13.86 30.88 22.39
CA VAL A 1111 -12.65 31.65 22.08
C VAL A 1111 -12.05 32.18 23.37
N LYS A 1112 -11.04 31.49 23.91
CA LYS A 1112 -10.36 31.86 25.16
C LYS A 1112 -9.75 33.25 25.00
N ALA A 1113 -10.19 34.20 25.82
CA ALA A 1113 -9.65 35.55 25.83
C ALA A 1113 -8.15 35.49 26.17
N THR A 1114 -7.28 35.89 25.23
CA THR A 1114 -5.83 35.77 25.43
C THR A 1114 -5.25 36.99 26.13
N ALA A 1115 -4.32 36.77 27.06
CA ALA A 1115 -3.66 37.87 27.77
C ALA A 1115 -2.87 38.79 26.79
N PRO A 1116 -2.86 40.12 27.02
CA PRO A 1116 -2.08 41.04 26.20
C PRO A 1116 -0.58 40.78 26.35
N ALA A 1117 0.21 41.00 25.30
CA ALA A 1117 1.67 40.89 25.39
C ALA A 1117 2.24 42.02 26.26
N VAL A 1118 3.20 41.67 27.13
CA VAL A 1118 3.87 42.56 28.09
C VAL A 1118 4.70 43.61 27.37
N HIS A 1119 4.77 44.80 27.96
CA HIS A 1119 5.77 45.80 27.60
C HIS A 1119 7.18 45.28 27.98
N ALA A 1120 7.90 44.78 26.97
CA ALA A 1120 9.28 44.32 27.09
C ALA A 1120 10.07 44.91 25.92
N PRO A 1121 10.57 46.16 26.00
CA PRO A 1121 11.16 46.86 24.86
C PRO A 1121 12.58 46.37 24.51
N TYR A 1122 13.26 45.72 25.47
CA TYR A 1122 14.59 45.15 25.29
C TYR A 1122 14.56 43.70 24.76
N PHE A 1123 13.50 42.95 25.05
CA PHE A 1123 13.30 41.63 24.44
C PHE A 1123 13.03 41.76 22.92
N PRO A 1124 13.70 41.00 22.03
CA PRO A 1124 13.56 41.18 20.58
C PRO A 1124 12.17 40.91 20.01
N GLY A 1125 11.48 39.87 20.50
CA GLY A 1125 10.16 39.45 20.01
C GLY A 1125 8.99 40.07 20.77
N GLU A 1126 7.75 39.71 20.41
CA GLU A 1126 6.61 39.93 21.31
C GLU A 1126 6.61 38.88 22.42
N LYS A 1127 6.28 39.29 23.65
CA LYS A 1127 6.30 38.43 24.84
C LYS A 1127 4.94 38.42 25.51
N LYS A 1128 4.21 37.32 25.39
CA LYS A 1128 3.02 37.07 26.22
C LYS A 1128 3.45 36.65 27.63
N PRO A 1129 2.80 37.17 28.70
CA PRO A 1129 3.11 36.77 30.05
C PRO A 1129 2.63 35.34 30.31
N PHE A 1130 3.35 34.63 31.16
CA PHE A 1130 2.85 33.46 31.84
C PHE A 1130 3.41 33.40 33.26
N TRP A 1131 2.87 32.52 34.08
CA TRP A 1131 3.28 32.36 35.48
C TRP A 1131 3.63 30.91 35.78
N TRP A 1132 4.64 30.72 36.61
CA TRP A 1132 4.95 29.44 37.25
C TRP A 1132 4.27 29.39 38.62
N VAL A 1133 3.48 28.35 38.83
CA VAL A 1133 2.92 27.98 40.14
C VAL A 1133 3.76 26.85 40.71
N ILE A 1134 4.30 27.03 41.91
CA ILE A 1134 5.20 26.07 42.57
C ILE A 1134 4.74 25.92 44.01
N LEU A 1135 4.70 24.68 44.50
CA LEU A 1135 4.59 24.41 45.94
C LEU A 1135 5.94 23.89 46.43
N GLY A 1136 6.52 24.57 47.41
CA GLY A 1136 7.83 24.21 47.97
C GLY A 1136 7.87 24.36 49.48
N ASP A 1137 8.81 23.69 50.11
CA ASP A 1137 9.18 23.93 51.51
C ASP A 1137 10.37 24.89 51.53
N HIS A 1138 10.10 26.14 51.94
CA HIS A 1138 11.13 27.17 52.05
C HIS A 1138 12.17 26.87 53.16
N LYS A 1139 11.79 26.15 54.23
CA LYS A 1139 12.69 25.82 55.34
C LYS A 1139 13.73 24.78 54.92
N ASN A 1140 13.31 23.77 54.16
CA ASN A 1140 14.17 22.70 53.67
C ASN A 1140 14.78 22.95 52.27
N ASN A 1141 14.44 24.08 51.63
CA ASN A 1141 14.83 24.42 50.26
C ASN A 1141 14.40 23.38 49.19
N ARG A 1142 13.28 22.69 49.41
CA ARG A 1142 12.81 21.60 48.53
C ARG A 1142 11.56 21.98 47.75
N ILE A 1143 11.52 21.53 46.50
CA ILE A 1143 10.29 21.56 45.68
C ILE A 1143 9.45 20.35 46.04
N VAL A 1144 8.17 20.57 46.33
CA VAL A 1144 7.18 19.53 46.64
C VAL A 1144 6.37 19.22 45.38
N VAL A 1145 5.85 20.26 44.72
CA VAL A 1145 5.12 20.16 43.45
C VAL A 1145 5.93 20.88 42.36
N PRO A 1146 6.25 20.23 41.23
CA PRO A 1146 7.06 20.82 40.18
C PRO A 1146 6.41 22.06 39.56
N PRO A 1147 7.20 23.02 39.01
CA PRO A 1147 6.68 24.26 38.46
C PRO A 1147 5.65 24.05 37.34
N THR A 1148 4.40 24.39 37.62
CA THR A 1148 3.28 24.29 36.68
C THR A 1148 3.12 25.62 35.94
N LYS A 1149 3.13 25.58 34.61
CA LYS A 1149 3.01 26.77 33.74
C LYS A 1149 1.54 27.13 33.50
N VAL A 1150 1.18 28.39 33.75
CA VAL A 1150 -0.17 28.93 33.57
C VAL A 1150 -0.13 30.12 32.60
N THR A 1151 -0.91 30.06 31.51
CA THR A 1151 -0.99 31.11 30.48
C THR A 1151 -2.39 31.71 30.40
N ASP A 1152 -2.50 32.87 29.74
CA ASP A 1152 -3.78 33.49 29.36
C ASP A 1152 -4.76 33.72 30.52
N ILE A 1153 -4.23 34.10 31.69
CA ILE A 1153 -5.03 34.60 32.82
C ILE A 1153 -5.55 36.00 32.45
N THR A 1154 -6.85 36.24 32.68
CA THR A 1154 -7.52 37.52 32.42
C THR A 1154 -8.32 37.97 33.65
N SER A 1155 -9.23 38.93 33.50
CA SER A 1155 -10.13 39.39 34.56
C SER A 1155 -11.20 38.36 34.96
N THR A 1156 -11.41 37.29 34.18
CA THR A 1156 -12.22 36.15 34.64
C THR A 1156 -11.38 35.24 35.55
N PRO A 1157 -11.93 34.72 36.67
CA PRO A 1157 -11.25 33.72 37.49
C PRO A 1157 -10.82 32.49 36.67
N SER A 1158 -9.58 32.05 36.87
CA SER A 1158 -9.03 30.82 36.30
C SER A 1158 -8.66 29.86 37.42
N SER A 1159 -9.10 28.60 37.33
CA SER A 1159 -8.68 27.53 38.25
C SER A 1159 -7.49 26.75 37.70
N VAL A 1160 -6.45 26.60 38.51
CA VAL A 1160 -5.30 25.71 38.30
C VAL A 1160 -5.44 24.55 39.28
N ARG A 1161 -5.32 23.32 38.79
CA ARG A 1161 -5.40 22.08 39.59
C ARG A 1161 -4.11 21.29 39.39
N VAL A 1162 -3.47 20.85 40.47
CA VAL A 1162 -2.24 20.04 40.41
C VAL A 1162 -2.31 18.92 41.44
N GLN A 1163 -2.13 17.68 40.99
CA GLN A 1163 -2.15 16.49 41.85
C GLN A 1163 -0.75 16.15 42.37
N PHE A 1164 -0.67 15.71 43.61
CA PHE A 1164 0.54 15.17 44.24
C PHE A 1164 0.17 14.21 45.38
N GLN A 1165 1.09 13.35 45.78
CA GLN A 1165 0.85 12.41 46.87
C GLN A 1165 0.93 13.09 48.24
N ALA A 1166 -0.08 12.88 49.09
CA ALA A 1166 -0.06 13.35 50.47
C ALA A 1166 1.03 12.62 51.28
N PRO A 1167 1.66 13.27 52.28
CA PRO A 1167 2.64 12.63 53.15
C PRO A 1167 2.13 11.33 53.80
N PRO A 1168 3.01 10.34 54.06
CA PRO A 1168 2.62 9.00 54.54
C PRO A 1168 2.32 8.94 56.04
N HIS A 1169 2.37 10.06 56.76
CA HIS A 1169 2.09 10.13 58.19
C HIS A 1169 1.04 11.22 58.48
N PRO A 1170 0.08 10.98 59.39
CA PRO A 1170 -0.81 12.02 59.89
C PRO A 1170 -0.03 13.18 60.51
N GLY A 1171 -0.45 14.42 60.25
CA GLY A 1171 0.22 15.62 60.74
C GLY A 1171 -0.12 16.88 59.96
N GLN A 1172 0.31 18.03 60.49
CA GLN A 1172 0.24 19.32 59.79
C GLN A 1172 1.56 19.61 59.08
N TYR A 1173 1.49 19.81 57.76
CA TYR A 1173 2.61 20.13 56.90
C TYR A 1173 2.47 21.56 56.39
N SER A 1174 3.48 22.40 56.64
CA SER A 1174 3.52 23.77 56.11
C SER A 1174 4.27 23.81 54.78
N PHE A 1175 3.65 24.38 53.76
CA PHE A 1175 4.25 24.64 52.46
C PHE A 1175 4.15 26.11 52.12
N ASN A 1176 4.95 26.55 51.16
CA ASN A 1176 4.92 27.89 50.61
C ASN A 1176 4.51 27.79 49.13
N LEU A 1177 3.42 28.49 48.78
CA LEU A 1177 2.99 28.71 47.41
C LEU A 1177 3.80 29.87 46.84
N PHE A 1178 4.55 29.59 45.77
CA PHE A 1178 5.24 30.61 44.97
C PHE A 1178 4.53 30.75 43.63
N ILE A 1179 4.11 31.97 43.30
CA ILE A 1179 3.64 32.32 41.96
C ILE A 1179 4.63 33.35 41.40
N LYS A 1180 5.41 32.95 40.38
CA LYS A 1180 6.45 33.78 39.75
C LYS A 1180 6.06 34.07 38.30
N SER A 1181 6.12 35.33 37.87
CA SER A 1181 5.96 35.68 36.45
C SER A 1181 7.19 35.24 35.63
N ASP A 1182 7.03 35.02 34.33
CA ASP A 1182 8.14 34.79 33.39
C ASP A 1182 8.77 36.07 32.81
N SER A 1183 8.12 37.21 33.02
CA SER A 1183 8.36 38.44 32.25
C SER A 1183 8.17 39.74 33.02
N ILE A 1184 7.65 39.69 34.25
CA ILE A 1184 7.39 40.88 35.09
C ILE A 1184 8.08 40.73 36.45
N LEU A 1185 9.04 41.61 36.73
CA LEU A 1185 9.75 41.64 38.01
C LEU A 1185 8.88 42.30 39.09
N GLY A 1186 8.92 41.75 40.31
CA GLY A 1186 8.20 42.30 41.47
C GLY A 1186 6.67 42.08 41.45
N SER A 1187 6.20 41.12 40.66
CA SER A 1187 4.80 40.63 40.64
C SER A 1187 4.62 39.29 41.37
N ASP A 1188 5.65 38.84 42.08
CA ASP A 1188 5.72 37.51 42.67
C ASP A 1188 4.88 37.41 43.95
N ILE A 1189 4.12 36.32 44.09
CA ILE A 1189 3.30 36.04 45.26
C ILE A 1189 3.96 34.92 46.06
N LEU A 1190 4.08 35.16 47.37
CA LEU A 1190 4.45 34.17 48.38
C LEU A 1190 3.30 34.04 49.37
N GLN A 1191 2.71 32.85 49.47
CA GLN A 1191 1.61 32.57 50.39
C GLN A 1191 1.90 31.30 51.18
N ASP A 1192 1.74 31.37 52.50
CA ASP A 1192 1.88 30.21 53.38
C ASP A 1192 0.62 29.34 53.29
N MET A 1193 0.83 28.03 53.16
CA MET A 1193 -0.21 27.02 52.97
C MET A 1193 -0.03 25.90 54.00
N THR A 1194 -1.12 25.41 54.59
CA THR A 1194 -1.09 24.27 55.51
C THR A 1194 -1.88 23.11 54.93
N LEU A 1195 -1.23 21.95 54.83
CA LEU A 1195 -1.86 20.66 54.53
C LEU A 1195 -2.03 19.92 55.86
N THR A 1196 -3.27 19.57 56.21
CA THR A 1196 -3.55 18.73 57.37
C THR A 1196 -3.88 17.33 56.88
N VAL A 1197 -3.03 16.36 57.23
CA VAL A 1197 -3.27 14.93 56.98
C VAL A 1197 -3.83 14.34 58.27
N LEU A 1198 -5.04 13.78 58.21
CA LEU A 1198 -5.66 13.08 59.35
C LEU A 1198 -5.53 11.57 59.17
N ASP A 1199 -5.69 10.82 60.25
CA ASP A 1199 -5.68 9.36 60.21
C ASP A 1199 -6.98 8.82 59.59
N ALA A 1200 -6.89 7.71 58.86
CA ALA A 1200 -8.03 7.09 58.18
C ALA A 1200 -9.13 6.63 59.15
N SER A 1201 -8.77 6.39 60.42
CA SER A 1201 -9.71 6.09 61.51
C SER A 1201 -10.71 7.22 61.84
N GLN A 1202 -10.53 8.42 61.26
CA GLN A 1202 -11.40 9.58 61.46
C GLN A 1202 -12.36 9.86 60.29
N LEU A 1203 -12.39 8.98 59.28
CA LEU A 1203 -13.38 9.06 58.20
C LEU A 1203 -14.80 8.83 58.76
N PRO A 1204 -15.83 9.54 58.26
CA PRO A 1204 -17.22 9.15 58.49
C PRO A 1204 -17.44 7.72 57.95
N PRO A 1205 -18.32 6.91 58.57
CA PRO A 1205 -18.77 5.68 57.94
C PRO A 1205 -19.44 6.04 56.60
N GLU A 1206 -18.97 5.42 55.52
CA GLU A 1206 -19.50 5.67 54.17
C GLU A 1206 -20.99 5.26 54.10
N PRO A 1207 -21.84 6.03 53.41
CA PRO A 1207 -23.14 5.52 52.99
C PRO A 1207 -22.91 4.41 51.95
N GLU A 1208 -23.58 3.27 52.14
CA GLU A 1208 -23.63 2.20 51.14
C GLU A 1208 -24.21 2.75 49.84
N ILE A 1209 -23.40 2.81 48.78
CA ILE A 1209 -23.80 3.15 47.41
C ILE A 1209 -23.54 1.89 46.57
N ASP A 1210 -24.62 1.27 46.09
CA ASP A 1210 -24.57 0.18 45.12
C ASP A 1210 -24.17 0.74 43.73
N ASP A 1211 -22.88 0.71 43.41
CA ASP A 1211 -22.37 0.98 42.06
C ASP A 1211 -21.87 -0.32 41.41
N ASP A 1212 -22.79 -1.04 40.74
CA ASP A 1212 -22.47 -2.07 39.75
C ASP A 1212 -21.79 -1.40 38.53
N ILE A 1213 -20.48 -1.16 38.63
CA ILE A 1213 -19.63 -0.78 37.49
C ILE A 1213 -18.64 -1.91 37.21
N SER A 1214 -18.82 -2.51 36.04
CA SER A 1214 -18.13 -3.71 35.53
C SER A 1214 -16.60 -3.60 35.54
N GLU A 1215 -15.96 -4.66 36.03
CA GLU A 1215 -14.52 -4.90 35.95
C GLU A 1215 -14.03 -5.02 34.48
N PRO A 1216 -12.91 -4.37 34.10
CA PRO A 1216 -12.24 -4.61 32.83
C PRO A 1216 -11.07 -5.62 32.98
N ASP A 1217 -11.28 -6.82 32.41
CA ASP A 1217 -10.30 -7.80 31.92
C ASP A 1217 -9.03 -8.11 32.74
N GLU A 1218 -9.04 -9.28 33.42
CA GLU A 1218 -7.89 -9.85 34.16
C GLU A 1218 -6.68 -10.27 33.28
N ASP A 1219 -6.81 -10.28 31.95
CA ASP A 1219 -5.81 -10.84 31.03
C ASP A 1219 -4.63 -9.90 30.65
N SER A 1220 -4.52 -8.73 31.31
CA SER A 1220 -3.36 -7.86 31.11
C SER A 1220 -2.12 -8.32 31.91
N ILE A 1221 -0.93 -8.24 31.28
CA ILE A 1221 0.38 -8.51 31.93
C ILE A 1221 0.58 -7.67 33.22
N ALA A 1222 -0.08 -6.52 33.34
CA ALA A 1222 -0.04 -5.69 34.54
C ALA A 1222 -0.77 -6.34 35.73
N GLY A 1223 -1.90 -7.03 35.50
CA GLY A 1223 -2.64 -7.78 36.53
C GLY A 1223 -1.83 -8.94 37.09
N GLN A 1224 -1.19 -9.73 36.21
CA GLN A 1224 -0.33 -10.83 36.62
C GLN A 1224 0.87 -10.37 37.46
N MET A 1225 1.45 -9.19 37.17
CA MET A 1225 2.51 -8.60 38.02
C MET A 1225 2.01 -8.07 39.36
N ALA A 1226 0.73 -7.71 39.50
CA ALA A 1226 0.14 -7.31 40.77
C ALA A 1226 -0.06 -8.54 41.69
N LEU A 1227 -0.60 -9.65 41.15
CA LEU A 1227 -0.84 -10.87 41.91
C LEU A 1227 0.46 -11.48 42.48
N LEU A 1228 1.54 -11.46 41.70
CA LEU A 1228 2.89 -11.90 42.13
C LEU A 1228 3.48 -11.02 43.24
N LYS A 1229 3.00 -9.78 43.39
CA LYS A 1229 3.45 -8.84 44.42
C LYS A 1229 2.70 -9.02 45.75
N GLU A 1230 1.43 -9.43 45.69
CA GLU A 1230 0.62 -9.73 46.89
C GLU A 1230 1.02 -11.05 47.56
N GLN A 1231 1.50 -12.05 46.80
CA GLN A 1231 1.91 -13.35 47.34
C GLN A 1231 3.29 -13.37 48.04
N GLY A 1232 3.91 -12.20 48.28
CA GLY A 1232 4.97 -12.06 49.30
C GLY A 1232 6.33 -12.70 48.98
N LEU A 1233 6.64 -13.01 47.71
CA LEU A 1233 7.88 -13.66 47.29
C LEU A 1233 8.75 -12.78 46.37
N ALA A 1234 9.27 -11.67 46.91
CA ALA A 1234 10.22 -10.80 46.20
C ALA A 1234 11.31 -10.17 47.10
N ALA A 1235 11.81 -10.90 48.10
CA ALA A 1235 12.95 -10.48 48.92
C ALA A 1235 14.32 -10.79 48.26
N ALA A 1236 14.55 -10.33 47.02
CA ALA A 1236 15.83 -10.56 46.31
C ALA A 1236 16.18 -9.53 45.20
N ALA A 1237 15.77 -8.27 45.29
CA ALA A 1237 16.33 -7.22 44.43
C ALA A 1237 16.36 -5.84 45.13
N ILE A 1238 17.49 -5.13 44.98
CA ILE A 1238 17.71 -3.72 45.35
C ILE A 1238 17.83 -3.41 46.86
N GLY A 1239 18.94 -3.88 47.45
CA GLY A 1239 19.79 -3.02 48.31
C GLY A 1239 21.12 -2.82 47.57
N GLY A 1240 21.82 -1.68 47.59
CA GLY A 1240 21.76 -0.56 48.54
C GLY A 1240 23.20 -0.27 48.97
N GLY A 1241 23.87 0.71 48.35
CA GLY A 1241 25.30 0.94 48.59
C GLY A 1241 25.63 1.75 49.84
N THR A 1242 26.83 1.58 50.41
CA THR A 1242 27.85 2.65 50.59
C THR A 1242 28.96 2.30 51.61
N LYS A 1243 30.11 3.01 51.48
CA LYS A 1243 31.23 3.22 52.43
C LYS A 1243 32.38 2.18 52.49
N GLY A 1244 33.61 2.68 52.31
CA GLY A 1244 34.86 2.07 52.82
C GLY A 1244 35.17 2.49 54.27
N PRO A 1245 36.34 2.14 54.87
CA PRO A 1245 37.67 2.33 54.26
C PRO A 1245 38.66 1.13 54.40
N ALA A 1246 39.93 1.37 54.03
CA ALA A 1246 41.09 0.46 53.93
C ALA A 1246 41.62 -0.09 55.30
N PRO A 1247 42.70 -0.94 55.39
CA PRO A 1247 43.67 -1.34 54.35
C PRO A 1247 44.22 -2.80 54.35
N GLY A 1248 44.92 -3.15 53.25
CA GLY A 1248 46.18 -3.93 53.28
C GLY A 1248 46.18 -5.39 52.79
N GLY A 1249 47.24 -5.79 52.07
CA GLY A 1249 47.66 -7.21 52.04
C GLY A 1249 47.94 -7.92 50.69
N LYS A 1250 48.99 -7.50 49.95
CA LYS A 1250 49.95 -8.32 49.14
C LYS A 1250 49.50 -9.64 48.43
N GLY A 1251 49.85 -9.74 47.14
CA GLY A 1251 50.23 -11.02 46.46
C GLY A 1251 49.55 -11.26 45.10
N LYS A 1252 50.10 -10.84 43.96
CA LYS A 1252 51.13 -11.48 43.10
C LYS A 1252 50.66 -12.71 42.29
N GLY A 1253 50.75 -12.60 40.95
CA GLY A 1253 50.51 -13.64 39.93
C GLY A 1253 49.39 -13.21 38.97
N LYS A 1254 49.60 -12.69 37.74
CA LYS A 1254 50.40 -13.15 36.58
C LYS A 1254 50.12 -14.63 36.23
N ALA A 1255 49.72 -14.99 35.00
CA ALA A 1255 49.53 -14.17 33.78
C ALA A 1255 48.75 -14.91 32.66
N LYS A 1256 48.36 -14.11 31.64
CA LYS A 1256 48.23 -14.43 30.20
C LYS A 1256 47.05 -15.30 29.72
N ALA A 1257 46.31 -14.72 28.77
CA ALA A 1257 45.42 -15.39 27.81
C ALA A 1257 46.24 -16.20 26.75
N PRO A 1258 45.56 -16.95 25.87
CA PRO A 1258 45.06 -16.35 24.62
C PRO A 1258 43.62 -16.74 24.22
N GLU A 1259 43.17 -16.15 23.10
CA GLU A 1259 41.93 -16.44 22.34
C GLU A 1259 41.87 -17.92 21.88
N THR A 1260 40.72 -18.52 21.54
CA THR A 1260 40.00 -18.38 20.24
C THR A 1260 38.59 -19.03 20.27
N ASP A 1261 37.68 -18.46 19.47
CA ASP A 1261 36.64 -19.06 18.62
C ASP A 1261 36.03 -20.44 18.96
N SER A 1262 34.69 -20.53 19.02
CA SER A 1262 33.88 -21.26 18.01
C SER A 1262 32.38 -21.22 18.30
N ASP A 1263 31.60 -21.38 17.24
CA ASP A 1263 30.13 -21.38 17.18
C ASP A 1263 29.49 -22.57 17.90
N SER A 1264 28.24 -22.43 18.39
CA SER A 1264 27.08 -23.21 17.90
C SER A 1264 25.78 -22.96 18.67
N ASP A 1265 24.74 -22.81 17.86
CA ASP A 1265 23.28 -22.99 18.00
C ASP A 1265 22.62 -23.64 19.24
N SER A 1266 21.30 -23.42 19.26
CA SER A 1266 20.20 -24.23 19.84
C SER A 1266 19.72 -23.96 21.28
N ASP A 1267 18.55 -23.29 21.33
CA ASP A 1267 17.29 -23.71 21.97
C ASP A 1267 17.12 -23.80 23.51
N SER A 1268 15.88 -23.51 23.94
CA SER A 1268 15.29 -23.64 25.30
C SER A 1268 15.96 -22.82 26.43
N ASP A 1269 15.32 -21.83 27.06
CA ASP A 1269 13.90 -21.63 27.42
C ASP A 1269 13.50 -20.14 27.41
#